data_AF-A0A9P3EUN5-F1
#
_entry.id   AF-A0A9P3EUN5-F1
#
_cell.length_a   1.000
_cell.length_b   1.000
_cell.length_c   1.000
_cell.angle_alpha   90.00
_cell.angle_beta   90.00
_cell.angle_gamma   90.00
#
_symmetry.space_group_name_H-M   'P 1'
#
loop_
_entity.id
_entity.type
_entity.pdbx_description
1 polymer ?
#
loop_
_entity_poly.entity_id
_entity_poly.type
_entity_poly.pdbx_seq_one_letter_code
_entity_poly.pdbx_strand_id
1 'polypeptide(L)'
;MSILDTTKDLSALFTKQVHATPDAPALEDDSTIYTYAELDKEVDALAQRLRSYGVGRDSLVGVLLPRSAHYVIACLAALRAGGAFLVLELAYPPDLLADVLEDAKPVTVVTHRAEANKVKADVPLIALDEPATDANGHTKEPSTPLPAGDDLDRLAFVSYSSGTTGKPKGIANPHRAPVLSYNLRFGVQDLQPGDRVACNVFFIWEILRPLLRGATVVAVPDDVSYDPAALVDLLAAKRITETLMTPTLLATVLARHPHLGARLPNLRTLWLNGEVVTTDLAKRAIKALPSARLLNCYSACETHEIACGDIREMLDDNTPYCPVGPPLDPKHTYILGEDGKTVADGESGELFVGGPLLARGYLNLPDTTAKAFTADPFDSTPGARMYRTGDRARILPSGLLEITGRVGAMIKLRGYSVVPGKVENEIVKHLAVSHCAVIAHGEGLDRQLVAYFVRDQDSTDRPVVQINPSGHSPAARQTLAPYLAHYMIPALWVEMDELPTHEVSGKVDLKRLPPPPAPTPVNGNGAKEKDPIGIDQVAAIWATTLRTPKALLKPTDNFFDLGGHSLSLAELASKFSREFGFRVPIARLAENSTLVGHLETVRAIRDGHTAAVQADLPAVLRADATLDEDIRPSADVKIRSVTDAQTVLLTGVTGFLGAFLLHDLLESTSAHIICLVRFNEPANDDQPGGVARIRRNLLDLGLWRDSIMERVEILPGNLSRSRFGLSPEAFDELAARVDVIVHAAATVNLVYPYAALRGPNVGGTREILRLASKGGATVQYVSTNGVLPPSGEKGWPEDAMLPVEDVPTKLLDGYGQTKWVAEQLVLEAGRRGLPVKIHRAGTISGHSITGAANAWDLLSALIVESVKLGYAPDVDGWRAEMTPVDFVSKAIVHLATQTQADQTIFHLGDPDPVDTRQVFDALTELGYPTKRLGWDEWVALWTEKQGSVKGGDGAFTVDILRSGMPTVEFLRGIVVLDNAATRPFRAVVERPKVDRALLETYTRHWFARGWLPKAPARLGKPLAAIRGPLNGRVAVITGASSGIGAAVATALVREGCHVALAARRMDALESLQRRLSGQGSKILIQRTDVTDRAQVEALVQAASEQLGPVDILVSCAGVMYYTMMANVKTDEWERTVDVNCKGLLHCLSSTVPGMLARGSGHIVAISSDAGRKVFPGLGVYSASKFFVEATLQSLRLETAGMGLRVTAIQPGNTATDLLGMSTDAEAIKKYGEPSGAKILDPEDVAKSIVYALRQPAHVAVNEVLIEPRDEPI
;
A
#
# COMPACT_ATOMS: atom_id res chain seq x y z
N MET A 1 32.07 -43.24 -3.04
CA MET A 1 30.68 -43.70 -2.78
C MET A 1 29.74 -42.61 -3.23
N SER A 2 28.58 -42.93 -3.79
CA SER A 2 27.59 -41.92 -4.15
C SER A 2 27.09 -41.23 -2.89
N ILE A 3 26.87 -39.92 -2.98
CA ILE A 3 26.41 -39.08 -1.89
C ILE A 3 24.89 -39.25 -1.70
N LEU A 4 24.16 -39.32 -2.81
CA LEU A 4 22.76 -39.74 -2.84
C LEU A 4 22.64 -41.22 -3.22
N ASP A 5 21.52 -41.82 -2.84
CA ASP A 5 21.09 -43.10 -3.43
C ASP A 5 20.52 -42.81 -4.82
N THR A 6 21.36 -42.92 -5.85
CA THR A 6 20.97 -42.61 -7.24
C THR A 6 20.04 -43.66 -7.85
N THR A 7 19.62 -44.68 -7.09
CA THR A 7 18.61 -45.68 -7.50
C THR A 7 17.19 -45.30 -7.09
N LYS A 8 17.03 -44.19 -6.35
CA LYS A 8 15.74 -43.72 -5.83
C LYS A 8 15.31 -42.41 -6.46
N ASP A 9 14.01 -42.27 -6.70
CA ASP A 9 13.43 -41.06 -7.25
C ASP A 9 13.48 -39.90 -6.24
N LEU A 10 13.20 -38.68 -6.73
CA LEU A 10 13.27 -37.47 -5.91
C LEU A 10 12.27 -37.47 -4.74
N SER A 11 11.13 -38.13 -4.91
CA SER A 11 10.09 -38.22 -3.89
C SER A 11 10.54 -39.15 -2.75
N ALA A 12 11.08 -40.32 -3.08
CA ALA A 12 11.63 -41.27 -2.13
C ALA A 12 12.85 -40.69 -1.40
N LEU A 13 13.73 -39.96 -2.11
CA LEU A 13 14.87 -39.28 -1.51
C LEU A 13 14.44 -38.18 -0.53
N PHE A 14 13.43 -37.38 -0.88
CA PHE A 14 12.88 -36.37 0.04
C PHE A 14 12.28 -37.01 1.30
N THR A 15 11.48 -38.07 1.18
CA THR A 15 10.92 -38.79 2.36
C THR A 15 12.00 -39.37 3.26
N LYS A 16 13.06 -39.91 2.67
CA LYS A 16 14.21 -40.38 3.44
C LYS A 16 14.81 -39.25 4.28
N GLN A 17 14.93 -38.04 3.71
CA GLN A 17 15.43 -36.88 4.45
C GLN A 17 14.45 -36.38 5.52
N VAL A 18 13.13 -36.38 5.24
CA VAL A 18 12.10 -36.04 6.22
C VAL A 18 12.23 -36.89 7.47
N HIS A 19 12.40 -38.21 7.30
CA HIS A 19 12.60 -39.12 8.44
C HIS A 19 13.95 -38.93 9.16
N ALA A 20 14.98 -38.45 8.45
CA ALA A 20 16.30 -38.24 9.03
C ALA A 20 16.36 -36.99 9.91
N THR A 21 15.65 -35.92 9.53
CA THR A 21 15.70 -34.62 10.23
C THR A 21 14.32 -33.95 10.32
N PRO A 22 13.31 -34.59 10.95
CA PRO A 22 11.92 -34.13 10.91
C PRO A 22 11.73 -32.72 11.49
N ASP A 23 12.47 -32.39 12.55
CA ASP A 23 12.35 -31.11 13.26
C ASP A 23 13.24 -30.00 12.70
N ALA A 24 14.08 -30.30 11.69
CA ALA A 24 14.95 -29.30 11.09
C ALA A 24 14.17 -28.38 10.12
N PRO A 25 14.51 -27.08 10.02
CA PRO A 25 13.92 -26.18 9.04
C PRO A 25 14.23 -26.64 7.61
N ALA A 26 13.19 -26.91 6.82
CA ALA A 26 13.31 -27.39 5.44
C ALA A 26 13.07 -26.28 4.42
N LEU A 27 12.03 -25.46 4.64
CA LEU A 27 11.58 -24.46 3.69
C LEU A 27 11.16 -23.19 4.42
N GLU A 28 11.64 -22.06 3.94
CA GLU A 28 11.36 -20.74 4.51
C GLU A 28 11.00 -19.77 3.39
N ASP A 29 9.96 -18.97 3.62
CA ASP A 29 9.69 -17.74 2.86
C ASP A 29 9.65 -16.53 3.81
N ASP A 30 9.01 -15.43 3.38
CA ASP A 30 8.92 -14.22 4.20
C ASP A 30 7.98 -14.38 5.40
N SER A 31 7.01 -15.29 5.32
CA SER A 31 5.92 -15.43 6.28
C SER A 31 6.08 -16.63 7.20
N THR A 32 6.65 -17.72 6.69
CA THR A 32 6.56 -19.04 7.31
C THR A 32 7.86 -19.81 7.19
N ILE A 33 8.16 -20.60 8.22
CA ILE A 33 9.22 -21.60 8.21
C ILE A 33 8.54 -22.94 8.46
N TYR A 34 8.74 -23.87 7.54
CA TYR A 34 8.31 -25.26 7.67
C TYR A 34 9.49 -26.12 8.09
N THR A 35 9.30 -26.89 9.16
CA THR A 35 10.16 -28.05 9.42
C THR A 35 9.96 -29.11 8.35
N TYR A 36 10.87 -30.09 8.26
CA TYR A 36 10.70 -31.21 7.33
C TYR A 36 9.40 -31.99 7.57
N ALA A 37 9.00 -32.19 8.82
CA ALA A 37 7.75 -32.89 9.16
C ALA A 37 6.50 -32.08 8.77
N GLU A 38 6.52 -30.76 8.98
CA GLU A 38 5.41 -29.88 8.56
C GLU A 38 5.32 -29.78 7.04
N LEU A 39 6.47 -29.64 6.36
CA LEU A 39 6.54 -29.64 4.91
C LEU A 39 6.02 -30.95 4.31
N ASP A 40 6.40 -32.10 4.88
CA ASP A 40 5.93 -33.41 4.43
C ASP A 40 4.40 -33.55 4.58
N LYS A 41 3.83 -33.02 5.66
CA LYS A 41 2.38 -32.99 5.89
C LYS A 41 1.64 -32.19 4.82
N GLU A 42 2.11 -30.99 4.50
CA GLU A 42 1.51 -30.15 3.45
C GLU A 42 1.65 -30.78 2.06
N VAL A 43 2.82 -31.37 1.78
CA VAL A 43 3.09 -32.11 0.55
C VAL A 43 2.17 -33.34 0.42
N ASP A 44 1.97 -34.11 1.49
CA ASP A 44 1.10 -35.28 1.45
C ASP A 44 -0.37 -34.90 1.29
N ALA A 45 -0.84 -33.85 1.97
CA ALA A 45 -2.19 -33.33 1.82
C ALA A 45 -2.48 -32.90 0.37
N LEU A 46 -1.59 -32.11 -0.23
CA LEU A 46 -1.75 -31.69 -1.63
C LEU A 46 -1.59 -32.87 -2.60
N ALA A 47 -0.69 -33.83 -2.32
CA ALA A 47 -0.51 -35.01 -3.15
C ALA A 47 -1.75 -35.92 -3.16
N GLN A 48 -2.42 -36.09 -2.01
CA GLN A 48 -3.70 -36.80 -1.91
C GLN A 48 -4.76 -36.12 -2.78
N ARG A 49 -4.86 -34.78 -2.72
CA ARG A 49 -5.75 -34.00 -3.57
C ARG A 49 -5.43 -34.22 -5.04
N LEU A 50 -4.16 -34.09 -5.46
CA LEU A 50 -3.72 -34.32 -6.84
C LEU A 50 -4.07 -35.73 -7.35
N ARG A 51 -3.92 -36.77 -6.53
CA ARG A 51 -4.32 -38.14 -6.89
C ARG A 51 -5.82 -38.26 -7.17
N SER A 52 -6.65 -37.51 -6.45
CA SER A 52 -8.11 -37.50 -6.70
C SER A 52 -8.51 -36.88 -8.04
N TYR A 53 -7.60 -36.14 -8.70
CA TYR A 53 -7.76 -35.64 -10.07
C TYR A 53 -7.19 -36.61 -11.13
N GLY A 54 -6.67 -37.77 -10.71
CA GLY A 54 -6.12 -38.79 -11.61
C GLY A 54 -4.63 -38.63 -11.94
N VAL A 55 -3.87 -37.85 -11.16
CA VAL A 55 -2.41 -37.76 -11.33
C VAL A 55 -1.75 -39.12 -11.10
N GLY A 56 -0.93 -39.57 -12.04
CA GLY A 56 -0.15 -40.81 -11.96
C GLY A 56 1.13 -40.75 -12.79
N ARG A 57 1.70 -41.91 -13.16
CA ARG A 57 2.98 -42.00 -13.89
C ARG A 57 2.98 -41.13 -15.16
N ASP A 58 3.99 -40.27 -15.31
CA ASP A 58 4.16 -39.33 -16.42
C ASP A 58 3.03 -38.27 -16.60
N SER A 59 2.03 -38.21 -15.70
CA SER A 59 1.03 -37.14 -15.69
C SER A 59 1.66 -35.80 -15.32
N LEU A 60 1.26 -34.72 -15.99
CA LEU A 60 1.75 -33.37 -15.70
C LEU A 60 0.80 -32.61 -14.76
N VAL A 61 1.36 -31.96 -13.75
CA VAL A 61 0.68 -31.01 -12.87
C VAL A 61 1.25 -29.63 -13.15
N GLY A 62 0.45 -28.73 -13.72
CA GLY A 62 0.87 -27.34 -13.94
C GLY A 62 1.05 -26.61 -12.62
N VAL A 63 2.19 -25.93 -12.42
CA VAL A 63 2.44 -25.11 -11.23
C VAL A 63 2.50 -23.66 -11.69
N LEU A 64 1.42 -22.91 -11.44
CA LEU A 64 1.28 -21.50 -11.78
C LEU A 64 1.11 -20.68 -10.49
N LEU A 65 2.21 -20.49 -9.77
CA LEU A 65 2.26 -19.85 -8.46
C LEU A 65 3.39 -18.81 -8.40
N PRO A 66 3.29 -17.78 -7.54
CA PRO A 66 4.41 -16.90 -7.26
C PRO A 66 5.52 -17.65 -6.52
N ARG A 67 6.75 -17.13 -6.61
CA ARG A 67 7.92 -17.64 -5.90
C ARG A 67 7.73 -17.59 -4.38
N SER A 68 7.40 -18.72 -3.78
CA SER A 68 6.98 -18.85 -2.38
C SER A 68 7.13 -20.29 -1.88
N ALA A 69 6.88 -20.54 -0.60
CA ALA A 69 6.85 -21.91 -0.07
C ALA A 69 5.79 -22.79 -0.79
N HIS A 70 4.64 -22.22 -1.17
CA HIS A 70 3.59 -22.95 -1.89
C HIS A 70 4.05 -23.47 -3.25
N TYR A 71 4.93 -22.75 -3.96
CA TYR A 71 5.51 -23.23 -5.21
C TYR A 71 6.31 -24.52 -4.99
N VAL A 72 7.16 -24.53 -3.97
CA VAL A 72 8.00 -25.68 -3.61
C VAL A 72 7.14 -26.87 -3.16
N ILE A 73 6.12 -26.61 -2.34
CA ILE A 73 5.13 -27.62 -1.90
C ILE A 73 4.42 -28.25 -3.11
N ALA A 74 3.96 -27.44 -4.06
CA ALA A 74 3.28 -27.92 -5.26
C ALA A 74 4.18 -28.81 -6.13
N CYS A 75 5.45 -28.43 -6.31
CA CYS A 75 6.44 -29.27 -7.01
C CYS A 75 6.63 -30.62 -6.32
N LEU A 76 6.86 -30.63 -5.01
CA LEU A 76 7.04 -31.87 -4.23
C LEU A 76 5.78 -32.73 -4.22
N ALA A 77 4.59 -32.11 -4.11
CA ALA A 77 3.30 -32.80 -4.11
C ALA A 77 3.00 -33.47 -5.46
N ALA A 78 3.36 -32.85 -6.59
CA ALA A 78 3.24 -33.47 -7.91
C ALA A 78 4.09 -34.76 -8.00
N LEU A 79 5.34 -34.71 -7.50
CA LEU A 79 6.23 -35.88 -7.45
C LEU A 79 5.70 -36.98 -6.52
N ARG A 80 5.16 -36.58 -5.36
CA ARG A 80 4.53 -37.44 -4.34
C ARG A 80 3.26 -38.12 -4.84
N ALA A 81 2.48 -37.43 -5.67
CA ALA A 81 1.30 -37.96 -6.32
C ALA A 81 1.62 -38.99 -7.42
N GLY A 82 2.90 -39.13 -7.80
CA GLY A 82 3.36 -40.06 -8.84
C GLY A 82 3.50 -39.43 -10.23
N GLY A 83 3.17 -38.14 -10.36
CA GLY A 83 3.32 -37.36 -11.60
C GLY A 83 4.60 -36.52 -11.64
N ALA A 84 4.61 -35.58 -12.58
CA ALA A 84 5.67 -34.61 -12.81
C ALA A 84 5.09 -33.20 -12.76
N PHE A 85 5.85 -32.21 -12.28
CA PHE A 85 5.40 -30.82 -12.32
C PHE A 85 5.77 -30.16 -13.67
N LEU A 86 4.85 -29.40 -14.21
CA LEU A 86 5.03 -28.55 -15.38
C LEU A 86 5.27 -27.12 -14.88
N VAL A 87 6.43 -26.57 -15.22
CA VAL A 87 6.80 -25.19 -14.87
C VAL A 87 5.98 -24.22 -15.71
N LEU A 88 5.11 -23.44 -15.05
CA LEU A 88 4.36 -22.35 -15.65
C LEU A 88 4.75 -21.04 -14.96
N GLU A 89 4.85 -19.96 -15.75
CA GLU A 89 5.29 -18.65 -15.25
C GLU A 89 4.15 -17.65 -15.26
N LEU A 90 3.98 -16.91 -14.16
CA LEU A 90 2.96 -15.85 -14.06
C LEU A 90 3.18 -14.70 -15.06
N ALA A 91 4.39 -14.59 -15.60
CA ALA A 91 4.78 -13.61 -16.60
C ALA A 91 4.46 -14.03 -18.04
N TYR A 92 3.98 -15.27 -18.29
CA TYR A 92 3.58 -15.67 -19.62
C TYR A 92 2.31 -14.92 -20.05
N PRO A 93 2.27 -14.36 -21.28
CA PRO A 93 1.02 -13.87 -21.84
C PRO A 93 -0.03 -15.00 -21.88
N PRO A 94 -1.32 -14.69 -21.71
CA PRO A 94 -2.37 -15.72 -21.64
C PRO A 94 -2.41 -16.65 -22.86
N ASP A 95 -2.07 -16.15 -24.05
CA ASP A 95 -2.11 -16.95 -25.27
C ASP A 95 -0.89 -17.88 -25.38
N LEU A 96 0.30 -17.44 -24.93
CA LEU A 96 1.46 -18.31 -24.77
C LEU A 96 1.23 -19.38 -23.70
N LEU A 97 0.59 -19.01 -22.59
CA LEU A 97 0.22 -19.95 -21.54
C LEU A 97 -0.79 -20.98 -22.07
N ALA A 98 -1.77 -20.55 -22.86
CA ALA A 98 -2.72 -21.45 -23.53
C ALA A 98 -2.01 -22.43 -24.49
N ASP A 99 -1.09 -21.95 -25.33
CA ASP A 99 -0.29 -22.80 -26.22
C ASP A 99 0.50 -23.88 -25.45
N VAL A 100 1.10 -23.50 -24.32
CA VAL A 100 1.84 -24.43 -23.44
C VAL A 100 0.89 -25.47 -22.83
N LEU A 101 -0.29 -25.04 -22.35
CA LEU A 101 -1.28 -25.95 -21.76
C LEU A 101 -1.91 -26.88 -22.80
N GLU A 102 -2.13 -26.41 -24.03
CA GLU A 102 -2.64 -27.21 -25.14
C GLU A 102 -1.66 -28.30 -25.57
N ASP A 103 -0.36 -27.98 -25.63
CA ASP A 103 0.69 -28.95 -25.91
C ASP A 103 0.89 -29.91 -24.73
N ALA A 104 1.04 -29.38 -23.51
CA ALA A 104 1.38 -30.20 -22.34
C ALA A 104 0.22 -31.05 -21.81
N LYS A 105 -1.02 -30.60 -21.98
CA LYS A 105 -2.25 -31.24 -21.48
C LYS A 105 -2.13 -31.73 -20.02
N PRO A 106 -1.80 -30.84 -19.05
CA PRO A 106 -1.69 -31.25 -17.66
C PRO A 106 -3.04 -31.74 -17.13
N VAL A 107 -2.98 -32.68 -16.18
CA VAL A 107 -4.18 -33.23 -15.50
C VAL A 107 -4.89 -32.14 -14.70
N THR A 108 -4.10 -31.25 -14.09
CA THR A 108 -4.61 -30.09 -13.34
C THR A 108 -3.53 -29.02 -13.25
N VAL A 109 -3.94 -27.78 -13.00
CA VAL A 109 -3.05 -26.66 -12.65
C VAL A 109 -3.28 -26.24 -11.21
N VAL A 110 -2.21 -26.23 -10.41
CA VAL A 110 -2.16 -25.68 -9.06
C VAL A 110 -1.82 -24.19 -9.15
N THR A 111 -2.64 -23.37 -8.50
CA THR A 111 -2.55 -21.91 -8.57
C THR A 111 -3.15 -21.25 -7.32
N HIS A 112 -3.15 -19.92 -7.29
CA HIS A 112 -3.95 -19.13 -6.35
C HIS A 112 -5.20 -18.60 -7.05
N ARG A 113 -6.27 -18.34 -6.29
CA ARG A 113 -7.53 -17.82 -6.83
C ARG A 113 -7.33 -16.55 -7.68
N ALA A 114 -6.46 -15.66 -7.20
CA ALA A 114 -6.11 -14.42 -7.90
C ALA A 114 -5.53 -14.65 -9.31
N GLU A 115 -4.84 -15.78 -9.51
CA GLU A 115 -4.13 -16.12 -10.75
C GLU A 115 -4.93 -17.08 -11.64
N ALA A 116 -6.03 -17.66 -11.13
CA ALA A 116 -6.84 -18.66 -11.82
C ALA A 116 -7.35 -18.17 -13.19
N ASN A 117 -7.74 -16.90 -13.30
CA ASN A 117 -8.25 -16.29 -14.52
C ASN A 117 -7.22 -16.20 -15.67
N LYS A 118 -5.93 -16.43 -15.39
CA LYS A 118 -4.88 -16.49 -16.42
C LYS A 118 -4.95 -17.79 -17.22
N VAL A 119 -5.54 -18.84 -16.67
CA VAL A 119 -5.70 -20.13 -17.32
C VAL A 119 -7.00 -20.10 -18.14
N LYS A 120 -6.87 -19.87 -19.46
CA LYS A 120 -8.01 -19.86 -20.40
C LYS A 120 -8.42 -21.25 -20.92
N ALA A 121 -7.64 -22.28 -20.61
CA ALA A 121 -7.89 -23.64 -21.08
C ALA A 121 -8.88 -24.37 -20.17
N ASP A 122 -9.68 -25.30 -20.72
CA ASP A 122 -10.55 -26.22 -19.97
C ASP A 122 -9.72 -27.29 -19.22
N VAL A 123 -8.83 -26.84 -18.32
CA VAL A 123 -8.00 -27.69 -17.48
C VAL A 123 -8.46 -27.54 -16.03
N PRO A 124 -8.64 -28.64 -15.28
CA PRO A 124 -9.02 -28.58 -13.86
C PRO A 124 -8.04 -27.72 -13.04
N LEU A 125 -8.56 -26.87 -12.16
CA LEU A 125 -7.76 -25.98 -11.31
C LEU A 125 -7.82 -26.41 -9.84
N ILE A 126 -6.68 -26.29 -9.16
CA ILE A 126 -6.55 -26.39 -7.71
C ILE A 126 -6.07 -25.04 -7.19
N ALA A 127 -6.99 -24.27 -6.60
CA ALA A 127 -6.64 -23.08 -5.83
C ALA A 127 -6.19 -23.50 -4.42
N LEU A 128 -4.98 -23.08 -4.01
CA LEU A 128 -4.40 -23.40 -2.69
C LEU A 128 -4.97 -22.55 -1.55
N ASP A 129 -5.51 -21.37 -1.87
CA ASP A 129 -6.10 -20.39 -0.95
C ASP A 129 -7.62 -20.56 -0.79
N GLU A 130 -8.20 -21.63 -1.34
CA GLU A 130 -9.61 -22.00 -1.17
C GLU A 130 -9.75 -23.33 -0.41
N PRO A 131 -10.83 -23.51 0.38
CA PRO A 131 -11.15 -24.80 0.98
C PRO A 131 -11.30 -25.86 -0.10
N ALA A 132 -10.84 -27.09 0.18
CA ALA A 132 -11.07 -28.20 -0.73
C ALA A 132 -12.59 -28.41 -0.92
N THR A 133 -13.08 -28.21 -2.14
CA THR A 133 -14.47 -28.48 -2.53
C THR A 133 -14.52 -29.73 -3.40
N ASP A 134 -15.54 -30.58 -3.21
CA ASP A 134 -15.72 -31.86 -3.92
C ASP A 134 -16.13 -31.70 -5.41
N ALA A 135 -16.10 -30.49 -5.96
CA ALA A 135 -16.78 -30.14 -7.19
C ALA A 135 -15.86 -29.38 -8.14
N ASN A 136 -14.99 -30.12 -8.85
CA ASN A 136 -14.73 -30.02 -10.30
C ASN A 136 -13.51 -30.87 -10.66
N GLY A 137 -13.70 -31.95 -11.44
CA GLY A 137 -12.61 -32.76 -12.00
C GLY A 137 -12.19 -34.01 -11.20
N HIS A 138 -12.83 -34.33 -10.09
CA HIS A 138 -12.58 -35.57 -9.35
C HIS A 138 -12.91 -36.81 -10.19
N THR A 139 -11.96 -37.73 -10.30
CA THR A 139 -12.21 -39.03 -10.92
C THR A 139 -12.92 -39.95 -9.93
N LYS A 140 -14.02 -40.57 -10.34
CA LYS A 140 -14.73 -41.62 -9.55
C LYS A 140 -14.09 -43.01 -9.71
N GLU A 141 -13.06 -43.11 -10.55
CA GLU A 141 -12.30 -44.33 -10.84
C GLU A 141 -11.26 -44.59 -9.72
N PRO A 142 -10.87 -45.86 -9.47
CA PRO A 142 -9.84 -46.16 -8.48
C PRO A 142 -8.52 -45.46 -8.83
N SER A 143 -7.89 -44.81 -7.84
CA SER A 143 -6.60 -44.14 -8.01
C SER A 143 -5.59 -45.07 -8.69
N THR A 144 -4.96 -44.59 -9.75
CA THR A 144 -3.86 -45.29 -10.42
C THR A 144 -2.80 -45.71 -9.39
N PRO A 145 -2.27 -46.95 -9.42
CA PRO A 145 -1.23 -47.37 -8.49
C PRO A 145 -0.02 -46.41 -8.55
N LEU A 146 0.52 -46.05 -7.37
CA LEU A 146 1.71 -45.21 -7.30
C LEU A 146 2.89 -45.92 -8.00
N PRO A 147 3.68 -45.19 -8.82
CA PRO A 147 4.92 -45.73 -9.37
C PRO A 147 5.86 -46.20 -8.27
N ALA A 148 6.66 -47.22 -8.56
CA ALA A 148 7.70 -47.67 -7.64
C ALA A 148 8.78 -46.59 -7.48
N GLY A 149 9.33 -46.45 -6.26
CA GLY A 149 10.31 -45.40 -5.95
C GLY A 149 11.68 -45.56 -6.64
N ASP A 150 11.87 -46.62 -7.42
CA ASP A 150 13.03 -46.92 -8.27
C ASP A 150 12.72 -46.80 -9.78
N ASP A 151 11.51 -46.40 -10.17
CA ASP A 151 11.17 -46.03 -11.56
C ASP A 151 11.73 -44.65 -11.88
N LEU A 152 13.03 -44.59 -12.16
CA LEU A 152 13.74 -43.34 -12.46
C LEU A 152 13.51 -42.80 -13.86
N ASP A 153 12.93 -43.62 -14.75
CA ASP A 153 12.64 -43.21 -16.11
C ASP A 153 11.35 -42.39 -16.21
N ARG A 154 10.45 -42.46 -15.22
CA ARG A 154 9.27 -41.58 -15.15
C ARG A 154 9.67 -40.10 -15.06
N LEU A 155 8.79 -39.23 -15.56
CA LEU A 155 9.02 -37.79 -15.57
C LEU A 155 9.08 -37.23 -14.14
N ALA A 156 10.04 -36.34 -13.91
CA ALA A 156 10.12 -35.50 -12.72
C ALA A 156 9.51 -34.13 -13.01
N PHE A 157 9.89 -33.51 -14.13
CA PHE A 157 9.35 -32.21 -14.52
C PHE A 157 9.44 -31.93 -16.02
N VAL A 158 8.64 -30.97 -16.46
CA VAL A 158 8.69 -30.40 -17.81
C VAL A 158 8.89 -28.90 -17.72
N SER A 159 9.84 -28.38 -18.48
CA SER A 159 10.08 -26.94 -18.61
C SER A 159 10.07 -26.53 -20.07
N TYR A 160 9.38 -25.45 -20.41
CA TYR A 160 9.27 -24.98 -21.79
C TYR A 160 10.40 -24.01 -22.16
N SER A 161 10.94 -24.14 -23.38
CA SER A 161 11.90 -23.21 -23.97
C SER A 161 11.39 -22.65 -25.31
N SER A 162 11.90 -21.48 -25.72
CA SER A 162 11.57 -20.90 -27.02
C SER A 162 12.25 -21.71 -28.14
N GLY A 163 11.47 -22.51 -28.86
CA GLY A 163 11.98 -23.35 -29.93
C GLY A 163 12.50 -22.60 -31.15
N THR A 164 13.48 -23.18 -31.85
CA THR A 164 13.99 -22.73 -33.17
C THR A 164 12.94 -22.71 -34.30
N THR A 165 11.79 -23.37 -34.11
CA THR A 165 10.71 -23.54 -35.09
C THR A 165 9.49 -22.62 -34.81
N GLY A 166 9.60 -21.68 -33.87
CA GLY A 166 8.54 -20.73 -33.53
C GLY A 166 7.67 -21.15 -32.33
N LYS A 167 7.30 -22.42 -32.22
CA LYS A 167 6.50 -22.95 -31.09
C LYS A 167 7.36 -23.27 -29.84
N PRO A 168 6.86 -23.00 -28.62
CA PRO A 168 7.50 -23.45 -27.38
C PRO A 168 7.73 -24.97 -27.38
N LYS A 169 8.83 -25.44 -26.80
CA LYS A 169 9.17 -26.87 -26.73
C LYS A 169 9.25 -27.30 -25.27
N GLY A 170 8.41 -28.25 -24.84
CA GLY A 170 8.47 -28.81 -23.49
C GLY A 170 9.63 -29.79 -23.37
N ILE A 171 10.57 -29.55 -22.47
CA ILE A 171 11.72 -30.44 -22.24
C ILE A 171 11.36 -31.43 -21.13
N ALA A 172 11.24 -32.70 -21.49
CA ALA A 172 10.73 -33.74 -20.60
C ALA A 172 11.85 -34.41 -19.79
N ASN A 173 11.99 -34.06 -18.52
CA ASN A 173 13.08 -34.52 -17.66
C ASN A 173 12.66 -35.73 -16.81
N PRO A 174 13.29 -36.91 -16.98
CA PRO A 174 13.06 -38.07 -16.12
C PRO A 174 13.79 -37.93 -14.78
N HIS A 175 13.36 -38.63 -13.74
CA HIS A 175 13.99 -38.57 -12.40
C HIS A 175 15.48 -38.93 -12.37
N ARG A 176 15.95 -39.86 -13.22
CA ARG A 176 17.37 -40.25 -13.28
C ARG A 176 18.32 -39.07 -13.48
N ALA A 177 17.91 -38.09 -14.30
CA ALA A 177 18.75 -36.99 -14.72
C ALA A 177 19.02 -35.98 -13.58
N PRO A 178 18.00 -35.39 -12.91
CA PRO A 178 18.22 -34.48 -11.80
C PRO A 178 18.80 -35.19 -10.57
N VAL A 179 18.44 -36.46 -10.29
CA VAL A 179 19.04 -37.23 -9.18
C VAL A 179 20.54 -37.36 -9.35
N LEU A 180 20.99 -37.77 -10.54
CA LEU A 180 22.42 -37.86 -10.84
C LEU A 180 23.09 -36.48 -10.83
N SER A 181 22.46 -35.47 -11.43
CA SER A 181 22.95 -34.09 -11.42
C SER A 181 23.17 -33.57 -10.00
N TYR A 182 22.24 -33.83 -9.08
CA TYR A 182 22.35 -33.39 -7.68
C TYR A 182 23.46 -34.14 -6.96
N ASN A 183 23.62 -35.45 -7.19
CA ASN A 183 24.75 -36.21 -6.67
C ASN A 183 26.10 -35.65 -7.14
N LEU A 184 26.21 -35.30 -8.43
CA LEU A 184 27.43 -34.67 -8.98
C LEU A 184 27.68 -33.30 -8.35
N ARG A 185 26.65 -32.47 -8.20
CA ARG A 185 26.74 -31.15 -7.56
C ARG A 185 27.18 -31.24 -6.11
N PHE A 186 26.70 -32.24 -5.35
CA PHE A 186 27.20 -32.48 -3.98
C PHE A 186 28.67 -32.89 -3.96
N GLY A 187 29.17 -33.53 -5.02
CA GLY A 187 30.60 -33.80 -5.19
C GLY A 187 31.44 -32.53 -5.36
N VAL A 188 30.86 -31.46 -5.93
CA VAL A 188 31.52 -30.15 -6.11
C VAL A 188 31.40 -29.29 -4.85
N GLN A 189 30.19 -29.21 -4.30
CA GLN A 189 29.86 -28.48 -3.09
C GLN A 189 28.74 -29.21 -2.37
N ASP A 190 29.10 -29.89 -1.28
CA ASP A 190 28.16 -30.61 -0.46
C ASP A 190 27.31 -29.66 0.40
N LEU A 191 26.14 -30.14 0.82
CA LEU A 191 25.27 -29.46 1.77
C LEU A 191 25.07 -30.30 3.04
N GLN A 192 24.89 -29.62 4.15
CA GLN A 192 24.69 -30.21 5.48
C GLN A 192 23.44 -29.62 6.15
N PRO A 193 22.85 -30.32 7.13
CA PRO A 193 21.85 -29.72 8.00
C PRO A 193 22.33 -28.40 8.61
N GLY A 194 21.50 -27.36 8.50
CA GLY A 194 21.83 -25.99 8.92
C GLY A 194 22.35 -25.09 7.80
N ASP A 195 22.71 -25.65 6.64
CA ASP A 195 22.97 -24.84 5.44
C ASP A 195 21.68 -24.20 4.93
N ARG A 196 21.80 -23.01 4.36
CA ARG A 196 20.68 -22.19 3.92
C ARG A 196 20.91 -21.74 2.49
N VAL A 197 20.08 -22.23 1.59
CA VAL A 197 20.20 -22.00 0.14
C VAL A 197 19.12 -21.03 -0.30
N ALA A 198 19.52 -19.86 -0.80
CA ALA A 198 18.58 -18.94 -1.43
C ALA A 198 18.23 -19.48 -2.82
N CYS A 199 16.96 -19.82 -3.01
CA CYS A 199 16.39 -20.08 -4.31
C CYS A 199 16.12 -18.73 -4.97
N ASN A 200 17.11 -18.19 -5.68
CA ASN A 200 17.08 -16.82 -6.19
C ASN A 200 16.65 -16.76 -7.66
N VAL A 201 17.31 -17.53 -8.53
CA VAL A 201 16.96 -17.54 -9.96
C VAL A 201 15.84 -18.54 -10.25
N PHE A 202 15.49 -19.38 -9.27
CA PHE A 202 14.46 -20.41 -9.33
C PHE A 202 14.75 -21.52 -10.34
N PHE A 203 16.03 -21.87 -10.49
CA PHE A 203 16.36 -23.11 -11.16
C PHE A 203 15.92 -24.30 -10.29
N ILE A 204 15.40 -25.36 -10.91
CA ILE A 204 14.80 -26.50 -10.18
C ILE A 204 15.76 -27.14 -9.16
N TRP A 205 17.07 -27.04 -9.38
CA TRP A 205 18.08 -27.53 -8.45
C TRP A 205 18.31 -26.61 -7.24
N GLU A 206 17.95 -25.33 -7.30
CA GLU A 206 17.90 -24.47 -6.11
C GLU A 206 16.73 -24.88 -5.19
N ILE A 207 15.67 -25.46 -5.77
CA ILE A 207 14.48 -25.93 -5.05
C ILE A 207 14.70 -27.31 -4.44
N LEU A 208 15.01 -28.32 -5.26
CA LEU A 208 14.92 -29.71 -4.81
C LEU A 208 16.20 -30.21 -4.15
N ARG A 209 17.38 -29.84 -4.66
CA ARG A 209 18.66 -30.37 -4.17
C ARG A 209 18.86 -30.13 -2.67
N PRO A 210 18.66 -28.93 -2.10
CA PRO A 210 18.95 -28.69 -0.67
C PRO A 210 18.07 -29.56 0.23
N LEU A 211 16.82 -29.79 -0.17
CA LEU A 211 15.86 -30.59 0.58
C LEU A 211 16.25 -32.06 0.69
N LEU A 212 17.14 -32.57 -0.17
CA LEU A 212 17.61 -33.96 -0.11
C LEU A 212 18.77 -34.16 0.88
N ARG A 213 19.30 -33.08 1.49
CA ARG A 213 20.47 -33.13 2.38
C ARG A 213 20.29 -32.42 3.73
N GLY A 214 19.05 -32.11 4.09
CA GLY A 214 18.73 -31.50 5.39
C GLY A 214 18.91 -29.98 5.43
N ALA A 215 19.23 -29.36 4.30
CA ALA A 215 19.43 -27.91 4.20
C ALA A 215 18.08 -27.19 4.04
N THR A 216 18.05 -25.93 4.49
CA THR A 216 16.87 -25.07 4.34
C THR A 216 16.88 -24.41 2.97
N VAL A 217 15.80 -24.55 2.21
CA VAL A 217 15.51 -23.74 1.04
C VAL A 217 14.85 -22.44 1.49
N VAL A 218 15.41 -21.31 1.08
CA VAL A 218 14.81 -19.99 1.28
C VAL A 218 14.26 -19.52 -0.06
N ALA A 219 12.94 -19.48 -0.21
CA ALA A 219 12.29 -18.99 -1.41
C ALA A 219 12.46 -17.47 -1.51
N VAL A 220 13.22 -16.98 -2.49
CA VAL A 220 13.41 -15.53 -2.70
C VAL A 220 12.24 -14.99 -3.54
N PRO A 221 11.45 -14.04 -3.03
CA PRO A 221 10.38 -13.42 -3.80
C PRO A 221 10.89 -12.79 -5.11
N ASP A 222 10.06 -12.79 -6.16
CA ASP A 222 10.40 -12.18 -7.45
C ASP A 222 10.88 -10.74 -7.29
N ASP A 223 10.21 -9.95 -6.46
CA ASP A 223 10.50 -8.53 -6.29
C ASP A 223 11.85 -8.27 -5.59
N VAL A 224 12.26 -9.17 -4.71
CA VAL A 224 13.60 -9.13 -4.11
C VAL A 224 14.68 -9.56 -5.10
N SER A 225 14.42 -10.60 -5.91
CA SER A 225 15.40 -11.15 -6.86
C SER A 225 15.86 -10.11 -7.90
N TYR A 226 14.96 -9.23 -8.35
CA TYR A 226 15.27 -8.20 -9.34
C TYR A 226 15.85 -6.90 -8.76
N ASP A 227 15.86 -6.72 -7.45
CA ASP A 227 16.51 -5.58 -6.80
C ASP A 227 17.86 -5.98 -6.18
N PRO A 228 19.00 -5.57 -6.77
CA PRO A 228 20.32 -5.93 -6.29
C PRO A 228 20.58 -5.58 -4.83
N ALA A 229 19.86 -4.59 -4.30
CA ALA A 229 20.02 -4.19 -2.92
C ALA A 229 19.13 -4.96 -1.96
N ALA A 230 17.84 -5.08 -2.28
CA ALA A 230 16.92 -5.86 -1.46
C ALA A 230 17.39 -7.33 -1.42
N LEU A 231 17.92 -7.84 -2.54
CA LEU A 231 18.55 -9.15 -2.60
C LEU A 231 19.70 -9.27 -1.59
N VAL A 232 20.64 -8.33 -1.56
CA VAL A 232 21.75 -8.36 -0.59
C VAL A 232 21.26 -8.21 0.86
N ASP A 233 20.23 -7.39 1.10
CA ASP A 233 19.60 -7.25 2.42
C ASP A 233 18.96 -8.58 2.87
N LEU A 234 18.22 -9.27 2.00
CA LEU A 234 17.60 -10.57 2.28
C LEU A 234 18.65 -11.66 2.51
N LEU A 235 19.65 -11.76 1.63
CA LEU A 235 20.74 -12.73 1.75
C LEU A 235 21.46 -12.59 3.10
N ALA A 236 21.68 -11.35 3.55
CA ALA A 236 22.28 -11.05 4.85
C ALA A 236 21.35 -11.43 6.01
N ALA A 237 20.09 -10.96 5.98
CA ALA A 237 19.12 -11.16 7.05
C ALA A 237 18.80 -12.65 7.27
N LYS A 238 18.61 -13.39 6.18
CA LYS A 238 18.31 -14.83 6.20
C LYS A 238 19.58 -15.67 6.36
N ARG A 239 20.76 -15.06 6.58
CA ARG A 239 22.05 -15.73 6.79
C ARG A 239 22.34 -16.79 5.73
N ILE A 240 22.09 -16.44 4.48
CA ILE A 240 22.23 -17.36 3.37
C ILE A 240 23.68 -17.81 3.25
N THR A 241 23.86 -19.12 3.10
CA THR A 241 25.18 -19.73 2.96
C THR A 241 25.51 -20.06 1.53
N GLU A 242 24.49 -20.23 0.67
CA GLU A 242 24.66 -20.50 -0.74
C GLU A 242 23.56 -19.83 -1.59
N THR A 243 23.93 -19.24 -2.72
CA THR A 243 22.97 -18.65 -3.68
C THR A 243 23.49 -18.79 -5.10
N LEU A 244 22.60 -18.64 -6.09
CA LEU A 244 22.96 -18.51 -7.50
C LEU A 244 22.66 -17.09 -8.02
N MET A 245 23.48 -16.61 -8.94
CA MET A 245 23.25 -15.40 -9.73
C MET A 245 23.66 -15.63 -11.20
N THR A 246 23.04 -14.89 -12.12
CA THR A 246 23.64 -14.74 -13.46
C THR A 246 24.83 -13.76 -13.38
N PRO A 247 25.82 -13.85 -14.29
CA PRO A 247 26.89 -12.87 -14.38
C PRO A 247 26.40 -11.42 -14.46
N THR A 248 25.33 -11.15 -15.22
CA THR A 248 24.71 -9.82 -15.31
C THR A 248 24.13 -9.34 -13.97
N LEU A 249 23.45 -10.23 -13.22
CA LEU A 249 22.91 -9.89 -11.91
C LEU A 249 24.04 -9.57 -10.93
N LEU A 250 25.09 -10.41 -10.90
CA LEU A 250 26.26 -10.18 -10.05
C LEU A 250 26.95 -8.84 -10.40
N ALA A 251 27.12 -8.52 -11.68
CA ALA A 251 27.70 -7.25 -12.10
C ALA A 251 26.92 -6.04 -11.53
N THR A 252 25.58 -6.14 -11.54
CA THR A 252 24.69 -5.10 -11.02
C THR A 252 24.76 -5.01 -9.49
N VAL A 253 24.82 -6.14 -8.79
CA VAL A 253 25.03 -6.20 -7.33
C VAL A 253 26.36 -5.55 -6.97
N LEU A 254 27.45 -5.88 -7.65
CA LEU A 254 28.78 -5.34 -7.36
C LEU A 254 28.89 -3.84 -7.66
N ALA A 255 28.16 -3.32 -8.66
CA ALA A 255 28.12 -1.90 -8.94
C ALA A 255 27.49 -1.08 -7.79
N ARG A 256 26.53 -1.67 -7.08
CA ARG A 256 25.86 -1.03 -5.92
C ARG A 256 26.51 -1.36 -4.59
N HIS A 257 27.13 -2.53 -4.48
CA HIS A 257 27.72 -3.08 -3.26
C HIS A 257 29.16 -3.56 -3.52
N PRO A 258 30.13 -2.64 -3.69
CA PRO A 258 31.52 -3.00 -4.00
C PRO A 258 32.24 -3.77 -2.88
N HIS A 259 31.71 -3.75 -1.65
CA HIS A 259 32.22 -4.48 -0.48
C HIS A 259 31.30 -5.63 -0.04
N LEU A 260 30.85 -6.44 -0.99
CA LEU A 260 29.79 -7.44 -0.80
C LEU A 260 30.06 -8.45 0.33
N GLY A 261 31.30 -8.89 0.52
CA GLY A 261 31.67 -9.90 1.52
C GLY A 261 31.49 -9.43 2.96
N ALA A 262 31.67 -8.14 3.24
CA ALA A 262 31.38 -7.58 4.56
C ALA A 262 29.87 -7.59 4.87
N ARG A 263 29.04 -7.50 3.83
CA ARG A 263 27.58 -7.52 3.92
C ARG A 263 27.02 -8.93 4.03
N LEU A 264 27.70 -9.92 3.45
CA LEU A 264 27.29 -11.32 3.42
C LEU A 264 28.30 -12.24 4.11
N PRO A 265 28.53 -12.08 5.43
CA PRO A 265 29.58 -12.83 6.14
C PRO A 265 29.31 -14.34 6.23
N ASN A 266 28.05 -14.77 6.08
CA ASN A 266 27.64 -16.17 6.12
C ASN A 266 27.70 -16.86 4.75
N LEU A 267 27.83 -16.07 3.67
CA LEU A 267 27.84 -16.62 2.31
C LEU A 267 29.15 -17.37 2.10
N ARG A 268 29.04 -18.68 1.87
CA ARG A 268 30.17 -19.59 1.64
C ARG A 268 30.32 -19.98 0.17
N THR A 269 29.22 -19.99 -0.59
CA THR A 269 29.23 -20.37 -2.00
C THR A 269 28.33 -19.45 -2.83
N LEU A 270 28.86 -18.93 -3.94
CA LEU A 270 28.08 -18.26 -4.98
C LEU A 270 28.25 -19.02 -6.29
N TRP A 271 27.14 -19.49 -6.85
CA TRP A 271 27.10 -20.09 -8.17
C TRP A 271 26.82 -19.05 -9.25
N LEU A 272 27.54 -19.12 -10.37
CA LEU A 272 27.30 -18.36 -11.58
C LEU A 272 26.91 -19.30 -12.71
N ASN A 273 25.81 -18.98 -13.40
CA ASN A 273 25.30 -19.81 -14.47
C ASN A 273 24.47 -18.97 -15.46
N GLY A 274 24.24 -19.50 -16.66
CA GLY A 274 23.35 -18.94 -17.67
C GLY A 274 24.00 -17.97 -18.67
N GLU A 275 25.18 -17.42 -18.36
CA GLU A 275 25.96 -16.54 -19.23
C GLU A 275 27.47 -16.80 -19.05
N VAL A 276 28.30 -16.35 -20.00
CA VAL A 276 29.76 -16.38 -19.83
C VAL A 276 30.19 -15.39 -18.75
N VAL A 277 31.21 -15.76 -17.97
CA VAL A 277 31.79 -14.90 -16.93
C VAL A 277 32.99 -14.17 -17.53
N THR A 278 32.97 -12.83 -17.55
CA THR A 278 34.13 -12.05 -17.99
C THR A 278 35.23 -12.08 -16.93
N THR A 279 36.48 -12.02 -17.36
CA THR A 279 37.65 -11.96 -16.46
C THR A 279 37.58 -10.75 -15.53
N ASP A 280 37.09 -9.59 -16.02
CA ASP A 280 36.83 -8.42 -15.18
C ASP A 280 35.81 -8.71 -14.06
N LEU A 281 34.67 -9.29 -14.41
CA LEU A 281 33.63 -9.60 -13.43
C LEU A 281 34.14 -10.61 -12.40
N ALA A 282 34.86 -11.64 -12.84
CA ALA A 282 35.50 -12.62 -11.96
C ALA A 282 36.45 -11.96 -10.95
N LYS A 283 37.33 -11.06 -11.40
CA LYS A 283 38.24 -10.30 -10.53
C LYS A 283 37.50 -9.46 -9.50
N ARG A 284 36.46 -8.73 -9.94
CA ARG A 284 35.62 -7.93 -9.04
C ARG A 284 34.89 -8.81 -8.03
N ALA A 285 34.39 -9.96 -8.45
CA ALA A 285 33.70 -10.91 -7.58
C ALA A 285 34.64 -11.50 -6.53
N ILE A 286 35.84 -11.95 -6.93
CA ILE A 286 36.87 -12.49 -6.01
C ILE A 286 37.22 -11.45 -4.95
N LYS A 287 37.46 -10.20 -5.38
CA LYS A 287 37.78 -9.10 -4.47
C LYS A 287 36.63 -8.79 -3.52
N ALA A 288 35.40 -8.81 -4.02
CA ALA A 288 34.23 -8.48 -3.23
C ALA A 288 33.84 -9.58 -2.24
N LEU A 289 34.03 -10.87 -2.58
CA LEU A 289 33.63 -12.02 -1.78
C LEU A 289 34.83 -12.92 -1.42
N PRO A 290 35.84 -12.42 -0.69
CA PRO A 290 37.12 -13.12 -0.52
C PRO A 290 37.00 -14.49 0.18
N SER A 291 35.99 -14.66 1.05
CA SER A 291 35.78 -15.87 1.84
C SER A 291 34.79 -16.88 1.24
N ALA A 292 34.09 -16.53 0.16
CA ALA A 292 33.10 -17.39 -0.48
C ALA A 292 33.67 -18.04 -1.74
N ARG A 293 33.45 -19.35 -1.94
CA ARG A 293 33.73 -20.05 -3.20
C ARG A 293 32.88 -19.48 -4.32
N LEU A 294 33.49 -19.23 -5.48
CA LEU A 294 32.81 -18.66 -6.64
C LEU A 294 32.79 -19.74 -7.72
N LEU A 295 31.66 -20.40 -7.92
CA LEU A 295 31.55 -21.54 -8.81
C LEU A 295 30.97 -21.11 -10.15
N ASN A 296 31.75 -21.22 -11.22
CA ASN A 296 31.22 -21.06 -12.57
C ASN A 296 30.63 -22.40 -13.02
N CYS A 297 29.41 -22.39 -13.53
CA CYS A 297 28.63 -23.59 -13.83
C CYS A 297 27.98 -23.42 -15.21
N TYR A 298 28.03 -24.48 -16.01
CA TYR A 298 27.32 -24.56 -17.27
C TYR A 298 26.39 -25.76 -17.24
N SER A 299 25.10 -25.44 -17.43
CA SER A 299 24.01 -26.39 -17.40
C SER A 299 23.02 -26.08 -18.52
N ALA A 300 22.38 -27.11 -19.07
CA ALA A 300 21.23 -26.97 -19.97
C ALA A 300 20.05 -27.77 -19.43
N CYS A 301 18.82 -27.37 -19.74
CA CYS A 301 17.65 -28.11 -19.26
C CYS A 301 17.60 -29.53 -19.86
N GLU A 302 18.05 -29.69 -21.10
CA GLU A 302 18.12 -30.97 -21.81
C GLU A 302 19.16 -31.95 -21.26
N THR A 303 20.11 -31.50 -20.44
CA THR A 303 21.25 -32.31 -19.99
C THR A 303 21.59 -32.12 -18.50
N HIS A 304 20.81 -31.31 -17.78
CA HIS A 304 21.17 -30.74 -16.47
C HIS A 304 22.61 -30.22 -16.40
N GLU A 305 23.52 -30.95 -15.74
CA GLU A 305 24.84 -30.43 -15.38
C GLU A 305 25.94 -30.93 -16.30
N ILE A 306 26.77 -30.02 -16.82
CA ILE A 306 27.82 -30.38 -17.78
C ILE A 306 29.19 -30.14 -17.18
N ALA A 307 29.47 -28.92 -16.71
CA ALA A 307 30.79 -28.56 -16.18
C ALA A 307 30.67 -27.51 -15.08
N CYS A 308 31.54 -27.61 -14.08
CA CYS A 308 31.62 -26.63 -13.01
C CYS A 308 33.01 -26.60 -12.35
N GLY A 309 33.51 -25.40 -12.03
CA GLY A 309 34.73 -25.24 -11.23
C GLY A 309 34.78 -23.94 -10.45
N ASP A 310 35.74 -23.84 -9.52
CA ASP A 310 35.97 -22.64 -8.72
C ASP A 310 36.76 -21.61 -9.53
N ILE A 311 36.18 -20.43 -9.73
CA ILE A 311 36.75 -19.34 -10.52
C ILE A 311 38.16 -18.99 -10.03
N ARG A 312 38.44 -19.07 -8.72
CA ARG A 312 39.77 -18.75 -8.20
C ARG A 312 40.86 -19.72 -8.67
N GLU A 313 40.49 -20.96 -8.94
CA GLU A 313 41.43 -22.00 -9.37
C GLU A 313 41.61 -22.00 -10.91
N MET A 314 40.74 -21.29 -11.63
CA MET A 314 40.64 -21.34 -13.09
C MET A 314 40.93 -20.01 -13.79
N LEU A 315 41.00 -18.91 -13.05
CA LEU A 315 41.13 -17.58 -13.64
C LEU A 315 42.50 -17.40 -14.31
N ASP A 316 42.48 -17.07 -15.61
CA ASP A 316 43.65 -16.58 -16.35
C ASP A 316 43.44 -15.09 -16.69
N ASP A 317 44.39 -14.27 -16.26
CA ASP A 317 44.37 -12.82 -16.46
C ASP A 317 44.55 -12.40 -17.92
N ASN A 318 45.03 -13.31 -18.77
CA ASN A 318 45.32 -13.06 -20.19
C ASN A 318 44.14 -13.39 -21.12
N THR A 319 43.05 -13.95 -20.60
CA THR A 319 41.85 -14.27 -21.40
C THR A 319 40.72 -13.30 -21.10
N PRO A 320 39.81 -13.04 -22.08
CA PRO A 320 38.67 -12.15 -21.86
C PRO A 320 37.55 -12.76 -21.01
N TYR A 321 37.48 -14.10 -20.96
CA TYR A 321 36.44 -14.84 -20.25
C TYR A 321 37.06 -15.92 -19.36
N CYS A 322 36.42 -16.16 -18.22
CA CYS A 322 36.75 -17.28 -17.33
C CYS A 322 36.17 -18.58 -17.91
N PRO A 323 36.95 -19.67 -17.99
CA PRO A 323 36.42 -21.00 -18.30
C PRO A 323 35.33 -21.41 -17.32
N VAL A 324 34.49 -22.36 -17.72
CA VAL A 324 33.43 -22.90 -16.87
C VAL A 324 34.00 -23.82 -15.80
N GLY A 325 34.83 -24.77 -16.20
CA GLY A 325 35.46 -25.74 -15.30
C GLY A 325 35.52 -27.14 -15.87
N PRO A 326 35.98 -28.13 -15.07
CA PRO A 326 36.05 -29.51 -15.52
C PRO A 326 34.64 -30.07 -15.82
N PRO A 327 34.48 -30.88 -16.89
CA PRO A 327 33.26 -31.65 -17.10
C PRO A 327 32.99 -32.57 -15.90
N LEU A 328 31.74 -32.60 -15.41
CA LEU A 328 31.37 -33.47 -14.28
C LEU A 328 31.12 -34.92 -14.71
N ASP A 329 30.82 -35.13 -15.99
CA ASP A 329 30.78 -36.44 -16.64
C ASP A 329 31.62 -36.42 -17.93
N PRO A 330 32.97 -36.43 -17.81
CA PRO A 330 33.87 -36.26 -18.95
C PRO A 330 33.74 -37.40 -19.97
N LYS A 331 33.30 -38.59 -19.54
CA LYS A 331 33.10 -39.74 -20.43
C LYS A 331 32.03 -39.45 -21.50
N HIS A 332 31.02 -38.65 -21.16
CA HIS A 332 29.91 -38.34 -22.04
C HIS A 332 29.89 -36.86 -22.48
N THR A 333 31.01 -36.14 -22.35
CA THR A 333 31.12 -34.75 -22.81
C THR A 333 32.05 -34.69 -24.01
N TYR A 334 31.54 -34.28 -25.17
CA TYR A 334 32.28 -34.34 -26.43
C TYR A 334 32.35 -32.96 -27.11
N ILE A 335 33.52 -32.61 -27.62
CA ILE A 335 33.69 -31.47 -28.53
C ILE A 335 33.91 -32.02 -29.93
N LEU A 336 32.93 -31.82 -30.82
CA LEU A 336 32.93 -32.43 -32.14
C LEU A 336 33.23 -31.40 -33.23
N GLY A 337 34.03 -31.79 -34.21
CA GLY A 337 34.26 -31.05 -35.45
C GLY A 337 33.11 -31.24 -36.45
N GLU A 338 33.18 -30.56 -37.59
CA GLU A 338 32.15 -30.66 -38.64
C GLU A 338 32.04 -32.08 -39.24
N ASP A 339 33.08 -32.90 -39.13
CA ASP A 339 33.09 -34.30 -39.59
C ASP A 339 32.49 -35.29 -38.57
N GLY A 340 31.99 -34.78 -37.43
CA GLY A 340 31.36 -35.56 -36.37
C GLY A 340 32.36 -36.31 -35.47
N LYS A 341 33.67 -36.05 -35.59
CA LYS A 341 34.70 -36.65 -34.72
C LYS A 341 35.12 -35.69 -33.61
N THR A 342 35.66 -36.25 -32.53
CA THR A 342 36.26 -35.48 -31.44
C THR A 342 37.46 -34.68 -31.93
N VAL A 343 37.50 -33.39 -31.59
CA VAL A 343 38.65 -32.51 -31.87
C VAL A 343 39.76 -32.71 -30.83
N ALA A 344 40.97 -32.20 -31.10
CA ALA A 344 42.05 -32.23 -30.13
C ALA A 344 41.85 -31.18 -29.02
N ASP A 345 42.48 -31.38 -27.87
CA ASP A 345 42.45 -30.39 -26.77
C ASP A 345 42.94 -29.01 -27.26
N GLY A 346 42.19 -27.97 -26.93
CA GLY A 346 42.41 -26.58 -27.32
C GLY A 346 41.70 -26.16 -28.62
N GLU A 347 41.24 -27.11 -29.44
CA GLU A 347 40.50 -26.84 -30.68
C GLU A 347 39.01 -26.58 -30.40
N SER A 348 38.44 -25.58 -31.08
CA SER A 348 37.02 -25.23 -30.93
C SER A 348 36.14 -26.08 -31.83
N GLY A 349 35.13 -26.72 -31.25
CA GLY A 349 34.10 -27.48 -31.94
C GLY A 349 32.71 -27.21 -31.35
N GLU A 350 31.73 -28.00 -31.75
CA GLU A 350 30.38 -27.98 -31.17
C GLU A 350 30.30 -28.92 -29.96
N LEU A 351 29.64 -28.47 -28.90
CA LEU A 351 29.49 -29.23 -27.66
C LEU A 351 28.31 -30.22 -27.75
N PHE A 352 28.60 -31.49 -27.48
CA PHE A 352 27.63 -32.58 -27.36
C PHE A 352 27.74 -33.23 -25.98
N VAL A 353 26.60 -33.68 -25.45
CA VAL A 353 26.54 -34.30 -24.11
C VAL A 353 25.72 -35.59 -24.19
N GLY A 354 26.26 -36.71 -23.75
CA GLY A 354 25.59 -38.02 -23.71
C GLY A 354 25.20 -38.47 -22.32
N GLY A 355 24.78 -39.73 -22.22
CA GLY A 355 24.67 -40.43 -20.95
C GLY A 355 23.39 -40.15 -20.12
N PRO A 356 23.40 -40.54 -18.83
CA PRO A 356 22.21 -40.58 -17.97
C PRO A 356 21.68 -39.21 -17.51
N LEU A 357 22.38 -38.12 -17.82
CA LEU A 357 21.95 -36.75 -17.53
C LEU A 357 20.97 -36.19 -18.57
N LEU A 358 20.75 -36.91 -19.67
CA LEU A 358 19.85 -36.47 -20.74
C LEU A 358 18.38 -36.50 -20.33
N ALA A 359 17.68 -35.43 -20.72
CA ALA A 359 16.23 -35.41 -20.81
C ALA A 359 15.72 -36.56 -21.72
N ARG A 360 14.45 -36.92 -21.55
CA ARG A 360 13.80 -37.93 -22.41
C ARG A 360 13.73 -37.42 -23.85
N GLY A 361 13.44 -36.13 -24.03
CA GLY A 361 13.34 -35.44 -25.31
C GLY A 361 12.42 -34.22 -25.20
N TYR A 362 11.94 -33.75 -26.34
CA TYR A 362 10.91 -32.71 -26.40
C TYR A 362 9.51 -33.34 -26.42
N LEU A 363 8.63 -32.86 -25.54
CA LEU A 363 7.24 -33.28 -25.42
C LEU A 363 6.53 -33.11 -26.78
N ASN A 364 5.82 -34.15 -27.21
CA ASN A 364 5.04 -34.20 -28.45
C ASN A 364 5.79 -33.83 -29.75
N LEU A 365 7.13 -33.81 -29.73
CA LEU A 365 7.97 -33.38 -30.86
C LEU A 365 9.04 -34.42 -31.21
N PRO A 366 8.66 -35.61 -31.71
CA PRO A 366 9.60 -36.70 -32.00
C PRO A 366 10.66 -36.34 -33.04
N ASP A 367 10.29 -35.64 -34.12
CA ASP A 367 11.23 -35.25 -35.18
C ASP A 367 12.26 -34.23 -34.71
N THR A 368 11.82 -33.28 -33.86
CA THR A 368 12.73 -32.29 -33.26
C THR A 368 13.65 -32.97 -32.25
N THR A 369 13.11 -33.94 -31.49
CA THR A 369 13.89 -34.76 -30.57
C THR A 369 14.96 -35.54 -31.31
N ALA A 370 14.64 -36.23 -32.42
CA ALA A 370 15.61 -36.99 -33.19
C ALA A 370 16.76 -36.14 -33.77
N LYS A 371 16.48 -34.87 -34.09
CA LYS A 371 17.50 -33.92 -34.58
C LYS A 371 18.42 -33.38 -33.47
N ALA A 372 17.91 -33.25 -32.25
CA ALA A 372 18.64 -32.70 -31.13
C ALA A 372 19.31 -33.77 -30.25
N PHE A 373 18.67 -34.94 -30.09
CA PHE A 373 19.14 -36.10 -29.34
C PHE A 373 19.50 -37.21 -30.34
N THR A 374 20.71 -37.14 -30.88
CA THR A 374 21.23 -38.08 -31.88
C THR A 374 21.77 -39.34 -31.22
N ALA A 375 22.04 -40.39 -32.00
CA ALA A 375 22.77 -41.56 -31.49
C ALA A 375 24.17 -41.14 -31.01
N ASP A 376 24.64 -41.72 -29.91
CA ASP A 376 25.99 -41.51 -29.39
C ASP A 376 26.91 -42.62 -29.93
N PRO A 377 27.81 -42.33 -30.89
CA PRO A 377 28.73 -43.33 -31.43
C PRO A 377 29.91 -43.64 -30.50
N PHE A 378 30.08 -42.88 -29.41
CA PHE A 378 31.19 -42.99 -28.46
C PHE A 378 30.84 -43.85 -27.23
N ASP A 379 29.55 -44.15 -27.03
CA ASP A 379 29.07 -45.07 -25.99
C ASP A 379 28.62 -46.41 -26.61
N SER A 380 29.23 -47.50 -26.17
CA SER A 380 28.91 -48.86 -26.61
C SER A 380 27.55 -49.38 -26.11
N THR A 381 26.89 -48.66 -25.20
CA THR A 381 25.59 -49.04 -24.65
C THR A 381 24.51 -49.02 -25.74
N PRO A 382 23.76 -50.12 -25.97
CA PRO A 382 22.72 -50.14 -26.99
C PRO A 382 21.68 -49.03 -26.78
N GLY A 383 21.46 -48.21 -27.82
CA GLY A 383 20.51 -47.10 -27.77
C GLY A 383 21.01 -45.84 -27.04
N ALA A 384 22.31 -45.73 -26.76
CA ALA A 384 22.91 -44.51 -26.24
C ALA A 384 22.64 -43.30 -27.15
N ARG A 385 22.35 -42.15 -26.53
CA ARG A 385 22.04 -40.89 -27.20
C ARG A 385 22.96 -39.79 -26.69
N MET A 386 23.18 -38.79 -27.51
CA MET A 386 23.84 -37.53 -27.16
C MET A 386 23.00 -36.34 -27.63
N TYR A 387 22.95 -35.30 -26.80
CA TYR A 387 22.30 -34.03 -27.08
C TYR A 387 23.28 -33.05 -27.72
N ARG A 388 22.83 -32.43 -28.81
CA ARG A 388 23.52 -31.35 -29.52
C ARG A 388 23.17 -30.00 -28.89
N THR A 389 24.10 -29.39 -28.17
CA THR A 389 23.81 -28.16 -27.38
C THR A 389 23.62 -26.90 -28.23
N GLY A 390 24.18 -26.88 -29.44
CA GLY A 390 24.28 -25.68 -30.26
C GLY A 390 25.24 -24.63 -29.70
N ASP A 391 26.08 -24.98 -28.73
CA ASP A 391 27.15 -24.13 -28.22
C ASP A 391 28.50 -24.52 -28.84
N ARG A 392 29.33 -23.51 -29.13
CA ARG A 392 30.73 -23.72 -29.49
C ARG A 392 31.56 -23.72 -28.22
N ALA A 393 32.43 -24.71 -28.09
CA ALA A 393 33.28 -24.85 -26.91
C ALA A 393 34.60 -25.52 -27.28
N ARG A 394 35.52 -25.56 -26.31
CA ARG A 394 36.75 -26.36 -26.35
C ARG A 394 37.10 -26.86 -24.96
N ILE A 395 37.79 -28.01 -24.90
CA ILE A 395 38.49 -28.45 -23.69
C ILE A 395 39.88 -27.84 -23.75
N LEU A 396 40.25 -27.03 -22.76
CA LEU A 396 41.60 -26.47 -22.66
C LEU A 396 42.61 -27.58 -22.32
N PRO A 397 43.92 -27.40 -22.59
CA PRO A 397 44.95 -28.36 -22.17
C PRO A 397 44.97 -28.64 -20.66
N SER A 398 44.37 -27.75 -19.85
CA SER A 398 44.15 -27.92 -18.42
C SER A 398 42.98 -28.86 -18.06
N GLY A 399 42.23 -29.35 -19.05
CA GLY A 399 41.01 -30.16 -18.87
C GLY A 399 39.74 -29.35 -18.59
N LEU A 400 39.81 -28.01 -18.63
CA LEU A 400 38.67 -27.13 -18.35
C LEU A 400 37.84 -26.87 -19.61
N LEU A 401 36.51 -26.87 -19.48
CA LEU A 401 35.59 -26.49 -20.55
C LEU A 401 35.51 -24.96 -20.66
N GLU A 402 35.73 -24.44 -21.87
CA GLU A 402 35.51 -23.03 -22.22
C GLU A 402 34.42 -22.91 -23.30
N ILE A 403 33.43 -22.04 -23.06
CA ILE A 403 32.38 -21.71 -24.04
C ILE A 403 32.85 -20.53 -24.90
N THR A 404 32.96 -20.75 -26.21
CA THR A 404 33.53 -19.77 -27.16
C THR A 404 32.48 -19.12 -28.06
N GLY A 405 31.22 -19.53 -27.98
CA GLY A 405 30.12 -18.91 -28.73
C GLY A 405 28.92 -19.85 -28.93
N ARG A 406 28.03 -19.50 -29.86
CA ARG A 406 26.85 -20.29 -30.26
C ARG A 406 26.92 -20.67 -31.73
N VAL A 407 26.37 -21.82 -32.07
CA VAL A 407 26.16 -22.27 -33.46
C VAL A 407 24.79 -21.76 -33.94
N GLY A 408 24.77 -21.06 -35.07
CA GLY A 408 23.57 -20.37 -35.56
C GLY A 408 23.25 -19.12 -34.75
N ALA A 409 22.56 -18.15 -35.36
CA ALA A 409 22.41 -16.77 -34.90
C ALA A 409 21.64 -16.55 -33.57
N MET A 410 21.54 -17.52 -32.68
CA MET A 410 20.86 -17.41 -31.38
C MET A 410 21.55 -16.37 -30.47
N ILE A 411 20.75 -15.46 -29.89
CA ILE A 411 21.18 -14.32 -29.07
C ILE A 411 20.85 -14.60 -27.60
N LYS A 412 21.83 -14.45 -26.71
CA LYS A 412 21.61 -14.39 -25.26
C LYS A 412 21.39 -12.93 -24.82
N LEU A 413 20.21 -12.65 -24.28
CA LEU A 413 19.82 -11.33 -23.78
C LEU A 413 19.44 -11.45 -22.30
N ARG A 414 20.31 -10.97 -21.39
CA ARG A 414 20.06 -10.94 -19.94
C ARG A 414 19.63 -12.32 -19.38
N GLY A 415 20.36 -13.37 -19.76
CA GLY A 415 20.04 -14.77 -19.42
C GLY A 415 19.01 -15.48 -20.34
N TYR A 416 18.14 -14.75 -21.04
CA TYR A 416 17.15 -15.34 -21.95
C TYR A 416 17.77 -15.72 -23.30
N SER A 417 17.35 -16.87 -23.84
CA SER A 417 17.71 -17.29 -25.21
C SER A 417 16.68 -16.74 -26.19
N VAL A 418 17.12 -15.95 -27.17
CA VAL A 418 16.28 -15.42 -28.25
C VAL A 418 16.79 -15.96 -29.58
N VAL A 419 15.89 -16.47 -30.41
CA VAL A 419 16.21 -16.92 -31.78
C VAL A 419 15.74 -15.82 -32.75
N PRO A 420 16.64 -15.08 -33.43
CA PRO A 420 16.27 -13.97 -34.31
C PRO A 420 15.26 -14.35 -35.38
N GLY A 421 15.44 -15.52 -36.03
CA GLY A 421 14.51 -16.02 -37.05
C GLY A 421 13.07 -16.16 -36.57
N LYS A 422 12.83 -16.42 -35.28
CA LYS A 422 11.46 -16.42 -34.72
C LYS A 422 10.89 -15.00 -34.72
N VAL A 423 11.67 -14.04 -34.24
CA VAL A 423 11.26 -12.64 -34.15
C VAL A 423 11.03 -12.07 -35.54
N GLU A 424 11.94 -12.35 -36.49
CA GLU A 424 11.83 -11.97 -37.90
C GLU A 424 10.54 -12.51 -38.53
N ASN A 425 10.22 -13.79 -38.32
CA ASN A 425 9.01 -14.41 -38.85
C ASN A 425 7.72 -13.79 -38.29
N GLU A 426 7.64 -13.55 -36.97
CA GLU A 426 6.46 -12.91 -36.39
C GLU A 426 6.30 -11.46 -36.87
N ILE A 427 7.41 -10.74 -37.09
CA ILE A 427 7.40 -9.40 -37.69
C ILE A 427 6.83 -9.44 -39.10
N VAL A 428 7.35 -10.32 -39.97
CA VAL A 428 6.88 -10.45 -41.35
C VAL A 428 5.41 -10.88 -41.40
N LYS A 429 4.99 -11.79 -40.51
CA LYS A 429 3.62 -12.33 -40.50
C LYS A 429 2.58 -11.32 -40.03
N HIS A 430 2.91 -10.51 -39.03
CA HIS A 430 1.93 -9.67 -38.34
C HIS A 430 2.04 -8.17 -38.67
N LEU A 431 3.06 -7.74 -39.42
CA LEU A 431 3.25 -6.35 -39.83
C LEU A 431 3.44 -6.26 -41.35
N ALA A 432 3.21 -5.08 -41.94
CA ALA A 432 3.41 -4.83 -43.38
C ALA A 432 4.91 -4.74 -43.73
N VAL A 433 5.60 -5.86 -43.54
CA VAL A 433 7.04 -6.04 -43.70
C VAL A 433 7.26 -7.20 -44.67
N SER A 434 8.07 -6.98 -45.71
CA SER A 434 8.39 -8.00 -46.71
C SER A 434 9.62 -8.81 -46.31
N HIS A 435 10.63 -8.16 -45.73
CA HIS A 435 11.86 -8.78 -45.26
C HIS A 435 12.29 -8.16 -43.94
N CYS A 436 12.81 -8.97 -43.01
CA CYS A 436 13.31 -8.51 -41.72
C CYS A 436 14.58 -9.25 -41.31
N ALA A 437 15.52 -8.53 -40.68
CA ALA A 437 16.67 -9.09 -40.00
C ALA A 437 16.74 -8.52 -38.58
N VAL A 438 16.93 -9.39 -37.58
CA VAL A 438 17.02 -9.02 -36.17
C VAL A 438 18.42 -9.29 -35.65
N ILE A 439 19.05 -8.26 -35.09
CA ILE A 439 20.38 -8.37 -34.47
C ILE A 439 20.37 -7.84 -33.04
N ALA A 440 21.41 -8.19 -32.27
CA ALA A 440 21.71 -7.51 -31.02
C ALA A 440 22.59 -6.29 -31.30
N HIS A 441 22.26 -5.15 -30.70
CA HIS A 441 23.05 -3.93 -30.73
C HIS A 441 23.36 -3.48 -29.30
N GLY A 442 24.56 -2.94 -29.06
CA GLY A 442 25.06 -2.59 -27.72
C GLY A 442 25.76 -3.74 -26.98
N GLU A 443 26.37 -3.43 -25.84
CA GLU A 443 27.10 -4.38 -24.98
C GLU A 443 26.55 -4.36 -23.55
N GLY A 444 26.78 -5.44 -22.79
CA GLY A 444 26.37 -5.54 -21.39
C GLY A 444 24.87 -5.27 -21.18
N LEU A 445 24.56 -4.23 -20.40
CA LEU A 445 23.19 -3.87 -20.01
C LEU A 445 22.44 -3.07 -21.09
N ASP A 446 23.17 -2.44 -22.00
CA ASP A 446 22.67 -1.65 -23.15
C ASP A 446 22.42 -2.54 -24.38
N ARG A 447 22.70 -3.84 -24.26
CA ARG A 447 22.40 -4.83 -25.32
C ARG A 447 20.88 -4.91 -25.51
N GLN A 448 20.42 -4.64 -26.73
CA GLN A 448 19.00 -4.64 -27.13
C GLN A 448 18.83 -5.26 -28.52
N LEU A 449 17.60 -5.66 -28.87
CA LEU A 449 17.26 -6.17 -30.19
C LEU A 449 16.89 -5.02 -31.14
N VAL A 450 17.43 -5.04 -32.35
CA VAL A 450 17.13 -4.10 -33.44
C VAL A 450 16.55 -4.86 -34.61
N ALA A 451 15.40 -4.41 -35.13
CA ALA A 451 14.78 -4.92 -36.34
C ALA A 451 15.09 -4.00 -37.52
N TYR A 452 15.81 -4.53 -38.50
CA TYR A 452 15.97 -3.93 -39.83
C TYR A 452 14.94 -4.53 -40.74
N PHE A 453 14.11 -3.72 -41.39
CA PHE A 453 13.00 -4.24 -42.16
C PHE A 453 12.79 -3.48 -43.46
N VAL A 454 12.31 -4.19 -44.48
CA VAL A 454 11.86 -3.63 -45.75
C VAL A 454 10.34 -3.62 -45.73
N ARG A 455 9.76 -2.45 -46.01
CA ARG A 455 8.31 -2.29 -46.02
C ARG A 455 7.67 -3.09 -47.15
N ASP A 456 6.54 -3.71 -46.85
CA ASP A 456 5.68 -4.31 -47.87
C ASP A 456 4.67 -3.26 -48.35
N GLN A 457 4.91 -2.69 -49.54
CA GLN A 457 4.07 -1.62 -50.10
C GLN A 457 2.74 -2.14 -50.66
N ASP A 458 2.62 -3.45 -50.90
CA ASP A 458 1.45 -4.09 -51.50
C ASP A 458 0.49 -4.66 -50.44
N SER A 459 0.85 -4.59 -49.15
CA SER A 459 0.04 -5.14 -48.07
C SER A 459 -1.10 -4.19 -47.65
N THR A 460 -2.35 -4.64 -47.82
CA THR A 460 -3.56 -3.90 -47.38
C THR A 460 -4.08 -4.29 -46.00
N ASP A 461 -3.72 -5.50 -45.54
CA ASP A 461 -4.40 -6.15 -44.39
C ASP A 461 -3.52 -6.24 -43.12
N ARG A 462 -2.22 -5.96 -43.22
CA ARG A 462 -1.28 -5.99 -42.07
C ARG A 462 -0.93 -4.55 -41.63
N PRO A 463 -0.83 -4.28 -40.31
CA PRO A 463 -0.46 -2.97 -39.80
C PRO A 463 0.91 -2.51 -40.31
N VAL A 464 0.96 -1.27 -40.80
CA VAL A 464 2.22 -0.62 -41.19
C VAL A 464 3.06 -0.34 -39.95
N VAL A 465 4.37 -0.65 -40.02
CA VAL A 465 5.31 -0.31 -38.96
C VAL A 465 5.49 1.20 -38.90
N GLN A 466 4.99 1.82 -37.83
CA GLN A 466 5.14 3.25 -37.59
C GLN A 466 6.31 3.47 -36.64
N ILE A 467 7.42 4.02 -37.14
CA ILE A 467 8.59 4.35 -36.34
C ILE A 467 8.46 5.79 -35.85
N ASN A 468 8.56 6.01 -34.55
CA ASN A 468 8.60 7.34 -33.97
C ASN A 468 9.99 7.99 -34.21
N PRO A 469 10.16 9.30 -33.96
CA PRO A 469 11.43 10.00 -34.18
C PRO A 469 12.64 9.46 -33.38
N SER A 470 12.43 8.56 -32.42
CA SER A 470 13.47 7.92 -31.61
C SER A 470 13.82 6.49 -32.07
N GLY A 471 13.32 6.04 -33.21
CA GLY A 471 13.60 4.70 -33.74
C GLY A 471 12.76 3.58 -33.11
N HIS A 472 11.71 3.90 -32.35
CA HIS A 472 10.84 2.92 -31.69
C HIS A 472 9.49 2.81 -32.41
N SER A 473 8.86 1.63 -32.38
CA SER A 473 7.51 1.44 -32.92
C SER A 473 6.56 0.87 -31.86
N PRO A 474 5.85 1.72 -31.09
CA PRO A 474 4.86 1.27 -30.10
C PRO A 474 3.74 0.44 -30.73
N ALA A 475 3.30 0.81 -31.94
CA ALA A 475 2.29 0.06 -32.69
C ALA A 475 2.78 -1.35 -33.04
N ALA A 476 4.01 -1.49 -33.56
CA ALA A 476 4.57 -2.81 -33.86
C ALA A 476 4.79 -3.65 -32.60
N ARG A 477 5.23 -3.04 -31.49
CA ARG A 477 5.37 -3.71 -30.19
C ARG A 477 4.01 -4.19 -29.68
N GLN A 478 2.96 -3.37 -29.75
CA GLN A 478 1.60 -3.74 -29.34
C GLN A 478 1.04 -4.87 -30.22
N THR A 479 1.28 -4.83 -31.53
CA THR A 479 0.88 -5.90 -32.45
C THR A 479 1.60 -7.21 -32.17
N LEU A 480 2.87 -7.17 -31.72
CA LEU A 480 3.68 -8.36 -31.46
C LEU A 480 3.58 -8.90 -30.02
N ALA A 481 3.16 -8.08 -29.06
CA ALA A 481 3.04 -8.45 -27.64
C ALA A 481 2.16 -9.69 -27.35
N PRO A 482 1.08 -9.97 -28.11
CA PRO A 482 0.35 -11.22 -27.96
C PRO A 482 1.12 -12.47 -28.39
N TYR A 483 2.12 -12.32 -29.27
CA TYR A 483 2.80 -13.44 -29.95
C TYR A 483 4.24 -13.68 -29.47
N LEU A 484 4.86 -12.66 -28.87
CA LEU A 484 6.24 -12.68 -28.40
C LEU A 484 6.32 -12.23 -26.94
N ALA A 485 7.15 -12.90 -26.13
CA ALA A 485 7.47 -12.44 -24.79
C ALA A 485 8.17 -11.07 -24.84
N HIS A 486 8.00 -10.24 -23.80
CA HIS A 486 8.48 -8.86 -23.78
C HIS A 486 9.97 -8.70 -24.12
N TYR A 487 10.82 -9.65 -23.74
CA TYR A 487 12.26 -9.64 -24.03
C TYR A 487 12.62 -10.06 -25.47
N MET A 488 11.68 -10.62 -26.25
CA MET A 488 11.88 -11.04 -27.63
C MET A 488 11.49 -9.95 -28.65
N ILE A 489 10.78 -8.90 -28.24
CA ILE A 489 10.29 -7.84 -29.12
C ILE A 489 11.40 -6.79 -29.34
N PRO A 490 11.76 -6.46 -30.60
CA PRO A 490 12.77 -5.45 -30.89
C PRO A 490 12.46 -4.09 -30.26
N ALA A 491 13.48 -3.46 -29.68
CA ALA A 491 13.39 -2.13 -29.10
C ALA A 491 13.50 -1.07 -30.19
N LEU A 492 14.44 -1.25 -31.12
CA LEU A 492 14.71 -0.32 -32.21
C LEU A 492 14.31 -0.90 -33.56
N TRP A 493 13.85 -0.02 -34.44
CA TRP A 493 13.31 -0.32 -35.76
C TRP A 493 13.97 0.60 -36.78
N VAL A 494 14.47 0.01 -37.86
CA VAL A 494 15.11 0.73 -38.96
C VAL A 494 14.48 0.26 -40.26
N GLU A 495 13.75 1.17 -40.92
CA GLU A 495 13.22 0.93 -42.26
C GLU A 495 14.37 1.05 -43.28
N MET A 496 14.45 0.06 -44.17
CA MET A 496 15.47 -0.06 -45.20
C MET A 496 14.78 -0.14 -46.57
N ASP A 497 15.41 0.42 -47.60
CA ASP A 497 14.98 0.22 -48.97
C ASP A 497 15.21 -1.24 -49.41
N GLU A 498 16.33 -1.84 -48.99
CA GLU A 498 16.67 -3.25 -49.16
C GLU A 498 17.60 -3.76 -48.04
N LEU A 499 17.58 -5.06 -47.74
CA LEU A 499 18.55 -5.68 -46.83
C LEU A 499 19.85 -6.01 -47.60
N PRO A 500 21.04 -5.64 -47.08
CA PRO A 500 22.30 -5.98 -47.73
C PRO A 500 22.47 -7.51 -47.77
N THR A 501 22.90 -8.06 -48.91
CA THR A 501 23.14 -9.50 -49.08
C THR A 501 24.57 -9.79 -49.54
N HIS A 502 25.04 -11.01 -49.30
CA HIS A 502 26.31 -11.52 -49.84
C HIS A 502 26.16 -11.90 -51.31
N GLU A 503 26.99 -11.33 -52.19
CA GLU A 503 26.94 -11.48 -53.66
C GLU A 503 26.92 -12.94 -54.17
N VAL A 504 27.49 -13.88 -53.41
CA VAL A 504 27.60 -15.30 -53.81
C VAL A 504 26.53 -16.19 -53.19
N SER A 505 26.03 -15.86 -51.98
CA SER A 505 25.14 -16.76 -51.21
C SER A 505 23.69 -16.28 -51.12
N GLY A 506 23.39 -15.03 -51.50
CA GLY A 506 22.07 -14.42 -51.39
C GLY A 506 21.56 -14.23 -49.95
N LYS A 507 22.35 -14.59 -48.93
CA LYS A 507 22.01 -14.41 -47.52
C LYS A 507 22.25 -12.96 -47.08
N VAL A 508 21.44 -12.48 -46.14
CA VAL A 508 21.58 -11.15 -45.53
C VAL A 508 22.98 -11.01 -44.88
N ASP A 509 23.70 -9.97 -45.27
CA ASP A 509 24.99 -9.59 -44.70
C ASP A 509 24.78 -8.68 -43.50
N LEU A 510 24.63 -9.29 -42.32
CA LEU A 510 24.36 -8.60 -41.05
C LEU A 510 25.44 -7.57 -40.68
N LYS A 511 26.67 -7.67 -41.23
CA LYS A 511 27.77 -6.73 -40.93
C LYS A 511 27.63 -5.39 -41.65
N ARG A 512 26.79 -5.32 -42.70
CA ARG A 512 26.60 -4.13 -43.54
C ARG A 512 25.36 -3.30 -43.14
N LEU A 513 24.66 -3.67 -42.07
CA LEU A 513 23.49 -2.94 -41.58
C LEU A 513 23.90 -1.59 -40.94
N PRO A 514 23.18 -0.48 -41.21
CA PRO A 514 23.50 0.84 -40.68
C PRO A 514 23.14 0.99 -39.18
N PRO A 515 23.76 1.91 -38.42
CA PRO A 515 23.39 2.15 -37.02
C PRO A 515 22.00 2.84 -36.87
N PRO A 516 21.24 2.59 -35.79
CA PRO A 516 19.90 3.18 -35.57
C PRO A 516 19.92 4.69 -35.18
N PRO A 517 18.81 5.45 -35.40
CA PRO A 517 18.74 6.93 -35.23
C PRO A 517 18.68 7.44 -33.77
N ALA A 518 19.09 8.70 -33.55
CA ALA A 518 19.11 9.41 -32.24
C ALA A 518 18.10 10.59 -32.17
N PRO A 519 17.48 10.93 -31.01
CA PRO A 519 16.30 11.81 -30.95
C PRO A 519 16.57 13.32 -30.74
N THR A 520 15.66 14.17 -31.26
CA THR A 520 15.59 15.66 -31.15
C THR A 520 14.22 16.11 -30.54
N PRO A 521 14.08 17.20 -29.73
CA PRO A 521 12.89 17.42 -28.88
C PRO A 521 11.89 18.54 -29.28
N VAL A 522 10.57 18.34 -29.07
CA VAL A 522 9.47 19.35 -28.95
C VAL A 522 8.29 18.91 -28.02
N ASN A 523 7.85 19.85 -27.15
CA ASN A 523 6.61 20.20 -26.35
C ASN A 523 5.37 19.32 -26.01
N GLY A 524 4.70 19.70 -24.87
CA GLY A 524 3.26 19.52 -24.50
C GLY A 524 2.71 18.53 -23.40
N ASN A 525 2.74 18.88 -22.10
CA ASN A 525 1.80 18.66 -20.92
C ASN A 525 0.98 17.37 -20.56
N GLY A 526 0.78 17.13 -19.23
CA GLY A 526 -0.49 16.62 -18.64
C GLY A 526 -0.46 15.86 -17.29
N ALA A 527 -1.19 16.35 -16.26
CA ALA A 527 -1.10 16.05 -14.80
C ALA A 527 -2.20 15.14 -14.16
N LYS A 528 -2.00 14.67 -12.90
CA LYS A 528 -2.99 14.60 -11.76
C LYS A 528 -2.51 14.02 -10.38
N GLU A 529 -3.09 14.57 -9.31
CA GLU A 529 -2.73 14.63 -7.85
C GLU A 529 -2.86 13.35 -6.96
N LYS A 530 -2.31 13.27 -5.72
CA LYS A 530 -1.00 13.66 -5.12
C LYS A 530 -0.93 13.30 -3.61
N ASP A 531 -0.19 12.25 -3.26
CA ASP A 531 0.67 12.21 -2.06
C ASP A 531 1.94 13.08 -2.31
N PRO A 532 2.79 13.37 -1.29
CA PRO A 532 4.24 13.58 -1.38
C PRO A 532 4.87 13.78 -2.76
N ILE A 533 4.81 12.63 -3.38
CA ILE A 533 5.29 12.25 -4.65
C ILE A 533 4.04 12.24 -5.50
N GLY A 534 3.89 13.18 -6.42
CA GLY A 534 2.81 13.27 -7.39
C GLY A 534 3.19 12.61 -8.71
N ILE A 535 2.18 12.22 -9.51
CA ILE A 535 2.45 11.63 -10.82
C ILE A 535 3.33 12.53 -11.68
N ASP A 536 3.22 13.84 -11.46
CA ASP A 536 3.97 14.88 -12.13
C ASP A 536 5.46 14.96 -11.76
N GLN A 537 5.83 14.77 -10.49
CA GLN A 537 7.25 14.60 -10.11
C GLN A 537 7.79 13.31 -10.73
N VAL A 538 6.96 12.26 -10.69
CA VAL A 538 7.34 10.94 -11.19
C VAL A 538 7.55 11.00 -12.71
N ALA A 539 6.71 11.75 -13.41
CA ALA A 539 6.80 12.04 -14.83
C ALA A 539 8.04 12.85 -15.18
N ALA A 540 8.42 13.83 -14.37
CA ALA A 540 9.65 14.61 -14.57
C ALA A 540 10.91 13.72 -14.48
N ILE A 541 10.89 12.73 -13.58
CA ILE A 541 12.01 11.80 -13.38
C ILE A 541 12.06 10.73 -14.49
N TRP A 542 10.90 10.27 -14.95
CA TRP A 542 10.79 9.46 -16.17
C TRP A 542 11.37 10.17 -17.38
N ALA A 543 10.95 11.41 -17.62
CA ALA A 543 11.40 12.24 -18.74
C ALA A 543 12.94 12.32 -18.80
N THR A 544 13.56 12.53 -17.64
CA THR A 544 15.02 12.62 -17.50
C THR A 544 15.72 11.27 -17.71
N THR A 545 15.11 10.16 -17.28
CA THR A 545 15.71 8.81 -17.36
C THR A 545 15.58 8.21 -18.74
N LEU A 546 14.47 8.49 -19.42
CA LEU A 546 14.17 8.05 -20.78
C LEU A 546 14.66 9.05 -21.84
N ARG A 547 15.30 10.17 -21.43
CA ARG A 547 15.77 11.28 -22.29
C ARG A 547 14.69 11.78 -23.26
N THR A 548 13.47 11.90 -22.76
CA THR A 548 12.27 12.28 -23.51
C THR A 548 11.59 13.48 -22.86
N PRO A 549 11.03 14.44 -23.60
CA PRO A 549 10.27 15.56 -23.03
C PRO A 549 9.09 15.08 -22.15
N LYS A 550 8.96 15.59 -20.91
CA LYS A 550 7.88 15.23 -19.94
C LYS A 550 6.47 15.33 -20.56
N ALA A 551 6.30 16.33 -21.41
CA ALA A 551 5.12 16.55 -22.21
C ALA A 551 4.61 15.34 -23.01
N LEU A 552 5.53 14.54 -23.53
CA LEU A 552 5.18 13.39 -24.35
C LEU A 552 4.77 12.18 -23.49
N LEU A 553 4.84 12.31 -22.16
CA LEU A 553 4.50 11.28 -21.19
C LEU A 553 3.05 11.42 -20.75
N LYS A 554 2.28 10.35 -20.93
CA LYS A 554 0.91 10.20 -20.45
C LYS A 554 0.91 9.33 -19.19
N PRO A 555 -0.08 9.48 -18.28
CA PRO A 555 -0.21 8.65 -17.09
C PRO A 555 -0.22 7.14 -17.33
N THR A 556 -0.72 6.73 -18.51
CA THR A 556 -0.80 5.34 -18.96
C THR A 556 0.46 4.88 -19.72
N ASP A 557 1.38 5.79 -20.04
CA ASP A 557 2.59 5.42 -20.75
C ASP A 557 3.41 4.46 -19.92
N ASN A 558 3.91 3.42 -20.57
CA ASN A 558 4.71 2.39 -19.96
C ASN A 558 6.19 2.75 -20.10
N PHE A 559 6.95 2.60 -19.01
CA PHE A 559 8.35 2.95 -18.90
C PHE A 559 9.18 2.20 -19.94
N PHE A 560 8.86 0.92 -20.14
CA PHE A 560 9.58 0.05 -21.06
C PHE A 560 9.23 0.35 -22.53
N ASP A 561 8.01 0.81 -22.80
CA ASP A 561 7.57 1.17 -24.16
C ASP A 561 8.26 2.44 -24.68
N LEU A 562 8.78 3.26 -23.77
CA LEU A 562 9.52 4.49 -24.06
C LEU A 562 11.06 4.32 -24.04
N GLY A 563 11.55 3.07 -24.13
CA GLY A 563 12.99 2.75 -24.15
C GLY A 563 13.59 2.42 -22.77
N GLY A 564 12.76 2.31 -21.73
CA GLY A 564 13.16 1.82 -20.42
C GLY A 564 13.54 0.33 -20.43
N HIS A 565 14.41 -0.10 -19.54
CA HIS A 565 14.81 -1.49 -19.33
C HIS A 565 15.20 -1.71 -17.87
N SER A 566 15.46 -2.96 -17.46
CA SER A 566 15.72 -3.31 -16.05
C SER A 566 16.84 -2.45 -15.42
N LEU A 567 17.83 -1.99 -16.19
CA LEU A 567 18.87 -1.07 -15.70
C LEU A 567 18.41 0.40 -15.64
N SER A 568 17.72 0.93 -16.66
CA SER A 568 17.21 2.31 -16.57
C SER A 568 16.04 2.42 -15.59
N LEU A 569 15.34 1.33 -15.30
CA LEU A 569 14.41 1.21 -14.17
C LEU A 569 15.17 1.23 -12.84
N ALA A 570 16.34 0.61 -12.77
CA ALA A 570 17.27 0.72 -11.64
C ALA A 570 17.78 2.15 -11.42
N GLU A 571 18.05 2.88 -12.51
CA GLU A 571 18.40 4.30 -12.49
C GLU A 571 17.20 5.16 -12.06
N LEU A 572 16.01 4.87 -12.59
CA LEU A 572 14.77 5.54 -12.24
C LEU A 572 14.46 5.41 -10.74
N ALA A 573 14.60 4.19 -10.19
CA ALA A 573 14.50 3.92 -8.77
C ALA A 573 15.50 4.78 -7.97
N SER A 574 16.74 4.91 -8.45
CA SER A 574 17.75 5.78 -7.84
C SER A 574 17.41 7.27 -7.92
N LYS A 575 16.73 7.74 -8.98
CA LYS A 575 16.32 9.14 -9.14
C LYS A 575 15.08 9.49 -8.32
N PHE A 576 14.09 8.60 -8.27
CA PHE A 576 13.02 8.69 -7.28
C PHE A 576 13.59 8.74 -5.88
N SER A 577 14.63 7.94 -5.62
CA SER A 577 15.22 7.94 -4.30
C SER A 577 15.85 9.25 -3.88
N ARG A 578 16.37 10.00 -4.86
CA ARG A 578 17.00 11.30 -4.66
C ARG A 578 15.97 12.44 -4.60
N GLU A 579 14.97 12.42 -5.49
CA GLU A 579 13.93 13.47 -5.53
C GLU A 579 13.14 13.53 -4.24
N PHE A 580 12.75 12.36 -3.74
CA PHE A 580 11.84 12.27 -2.62
C PHE A 580 12.57 12.06 -1.30
N GLY A 581 13.89 11.82 -1.37
CA GLY A 581 14.78 11.69 -0.23
C GLY A 581 14.63 10.36 0.48
N PHE A 582 14.58 9.22 -0.25
CA PHE A 582 14.46 7.85 0.29
C PHE A 582 14.59 6.68 -0.69
N ARG A 583 15.06 5.49 -0.26
CA ARG A 583 15.62 4.47 -1.17
C ARG A 583 14.64 3.50 -1.87
N VAL A 584 14.18 3.79 -3.09
CA VAL A 584 13.11 3.09 -3.85
C VAL A 584 13.53 1.74 -4.47
N PRO A 585 12.87 0.60 -4.16
CA PRO A 585 13.16 -0.68 -4.79
C PRO A 585 12.70 -0.81 -6.24
N ILE A 586 13.49 -1.53 -7.03
CA ILE A 586 13.33 -1.66 -8.49
C ILE A 586 12.11 -2.49 -8.85
N ALA A 587 11.88 -3.62 -8.19
CA ALA A 587 10.85 -4.55 -8.63
C ALA A 587 9.43 -4.02 -8.50
N ARG A 588 9.18 -3.21 -7.47
CA ARG A 588 7.91 -2.51 -7.28
C ARG A 588 7.63 -1.56 -8.45
N LEU A 589 8.68 -0.96 -9.01
CA LEU A 589 8.57 -0.18 -10.23
C LEU A 589 8.30 -1.11 -11.43
N ALA A 590 9.00 -2.25 -11.53
CA ALA A 590 8.85 -3.18 -12.65
C ALA A 590 7.42 -3.75 -12.81
N GLU A 591 6.70 -3.96 -11.70
CA GLU A 591 5.33 -4.50 -11.67
C GLU A 591 4.29 -3.53 -12.23
N ASN A 592 4.38 -2.26 -11.81
CA ASN A 592 3.47 -1.21 -12.22
C ASN A 592 4.23 -0.22 -13.09
N SER A 593 4.68 -0.71 -14.25
CA SER A 593 5.62 0.01 -15.09
C SER A 593 5.02 1.17 -15.88
N THR A 594 3.77 1.53 -15.60
CA THR A 594 3.17 2.76 -16.11
C THR A 594 3.57 3.94 -15.25
N LEU A 595 3.43 5.14 -15.80
CA LEU A 595 3.82 6.35 -15.10
C LEU A 595 3.06 6.55 -13.78
N VAL A 596 1.77 6.19 -13.78
CA VAL A 596 0.94 6.14 -12.56
C VAL A 596 1.35 5.02 -11.59
N GLY A 597 1.86 3.92 -12.11
CA GLY A 597 2.26 2.78 -11.31
C GLY A 597 3.57 2.99 -10.53
N HIS A 598 4.55 3.64 -11.15
CA HIS A 598 5.80 4.02 -10.48
C HIS A 598 5.58 5.04 -9.36
N LEU A 599 4.58 5.91 -9.51
CA LEU A 599 4.18 6.85 -8.48
C LEU A 599 3.76 6.17 -7.18
N GLU A 600 2.91 5.16 -7.29
CA GLU A 600 2.41 4.42 -6.14
C GLU A 600 3.54 3.71 -5.41
N THR A 601 4.49 3.17 -6.17
CA THR A 601 5.66 2.49 -5.63
C THR A 601 6.54 3.40 -4.79
N VAL A 602 6.94 4.54 -5.33
CA VAL A 602 7.86 5.46 -4.67
C VAL A 602 7.35 5.88 -3.30
N ARG A 603 6.05 6.11 -3.16
CA ARG A 603 5.45 6.51 -1.89
C ARG A 603 5.69 5.54 -0.75
N ALA A 604 5.78 4.25 -1.05
CA ALA A 604 5.95 3.19 -0.07
C ALA A 604 7.35 3.17 0.58
N ILE A 605 8.29 3.96 0.08
CA ILE A 605 9.71 3.78 0.35
C ILE A 605 10.30 4.95 1.16
N ARG A 606 9.59 6.08 1.14
CA ARG A 606 9.85 7.28 1.96
C ARG A 606 10.32 7.06 3.34
N ASP A 607 9.80 6.01 3.89
CA ASP A 607 9.86 5.84 5.29
C ASP A 607 11.25 5.26 5.72
N GLY A 608 12.23 5.07 4.79
CA GLY A 608 13.57 4.50 5.04
C GLY A 608 14.88 5.36 5.01
N HIS A 609 14.96 6.59 4.47
CA HIS A 609 16.23 7.39 4.36
C HIS A 609 16.53 8.34 5.51
N THR A 610 15.56 8.51 6.39
CA THR A 610 15.58 9.30 7.61
C THR A 610 16.80 9.03 8.54
N ALA A 611 17.53 7.91 8.40
CA ALA A 611 18.64 7.50 9.28
C ALA A 611 20.05 8.10 9.00
N ALA A 612 20.37 8.56 7.77
CA ALA A 612 21.76 8.92 7.40
C ALA A 612 22.21 10.33 7.84
N VAL A 613 21.29 11.29 7.89
CA VAL A 613 21.56 12.71 8.22
C VAL A 613 21.82 12.92 9.73
N GLN A 614 21.60 11.90 10.58
CA GLN A 614 21.88 11.99 12.01
C GLN A 614 23.36 11.82 12.39
N ALA A 615 24.25 11.51 11.45
CA ALA A 615 25.64 11.11 11.76
C ALA A 615 26.59 12.27 12.15
N ASP A 616 26.36 13.52 11.71
CA ASP A 616 27.10 14.72 12.14
C ASP A 616 26.15 15.93 12.26
N LEU A 617 25.29 15.86 13.27
CA LEU A 617 24.22 16.83 13.47
C LEU A 617 24.70 18.26 13.82
N PRO A 618 25.68 18.51 14.71
CA PRO A 618 26.06 19.88 15.07
C PRO A 618 26.56 20.71 13.89
N ALA A 619 27.33 20.13 12.96
CA ALA A 619 27.77 20.82 11.76
C ALA A 619 26.59 21.24 10.87
N VAL A 620 25.63 20.33 10.68
CA VAL A 620 24.41 20.59 9.89
C VAL A 620 23.56 21.67 10.55
N LEU A 621 23.39 21.67 11.87
CA LEU A 621 22.64 22.70 12.59
C LEU A 621 23.25 24.09 12.41
N ARG A 622 24.59 24.23 12.48
CA ARG A 622 25.27 25.52 12.25
C ARG A 622 25.05 26.05 10.84
N ALA A 623 25.21 25.16 9.85
CA ALA A 623 24.99 25.53 8.45
C ALA A 623 23.54 25.97 8.23
N ASP A 624 22.59 25.22 8.79
CA ASP A 624 21.17 25.49 8.64
C ASP A 624 20.67 26.70 9.45
N ALA A 625 21.36 27.08 10.53
CA ALA A 625 21.06 28.28 11.32
C ALA A 625 21.59 29.57 10.68
N THR A 626 22.35 29.48 9.59
CA THR A 626 22.84 30.65 8.87
C THR A 626 21.76 31.18 7.92
N LEU A 627 21.47 32.48 8.01
CA LEU A 627 20.49 33.17 7.17
C LEU A 627 21.18 33.81 5.96
N ASP A 628 20.65 33.54 4.76
CA ASP A 628 21.20 34.06 3.50
C ASP A 628 21.30 35.59 3.52
N GLU A 629 22.40 36.15 2.99
CA GLU A 629 22.69 37.60 3.02
C GLU A 629 21.60 38.48 2.37
N ASP A 630 20.86 37.93 1.42
CA ASP A 630 19.80 38.64 0.71
C ASP A 630 18.46 38.68 1.46
N ILE A 631 18.33 37.93 2.56
CA ILE A 631 17.18 38.01 3.48
C ILE A 631 17.44 39.16 4.46
N ARG A 632 17.10 40.36 4.00
CA ARG A 632 17.12 41.60 4.75
C ARG A 632 16.12 42.60 4.14
N PRO A 633 15.43 43.43 4.92
CA PRO A 633 14.53 44.43 4.38
C PRO A 633 15.30 45.51 3.59
N SER A 634 14.66 46.04 2.54
CA SER A 634 15.23 47.07 1.66
C SER A 634 15.14 48.49 2.23
N ALA A 635 14.34 48.70 3.27
CA ALA A 635 14.10 49.96 3.95
C ALA A 635 13.86 49.73 5.46
N ASP A 636 13.74 50.82 6.23
CA ASP A 636 13.38 50.75 7.65
C ASP A 636 11.89 50.36 7.80
N VAL A 637 11.62 49.11 8.15
CA VAL A 637 10.28 48.53 8.22
C VAL A 637 9.76 48.63 9.66
N LYS A 638 8.59 49.26 9.84
CA LYS A 638 7.94 49.35 11.15
C LYS A 638 7.07 48.13 11.43
N ILE A 639 7.05 47.69 12.69
CA ILE A 639 6.14 46.65 13.16
C ILE A 639 4.68 47.09 12.98
N ARG A 640 3.83 46.17 12.52
CA ARG A 640 2.40 46.40 12.31
C ARG A 640 1.55 45.52 13.24
N SER A 641 0.51 46.11 13.81
CA SER A 641 -0.50 45.37 14.59
C SER A 641 -1.31 44.46 13.67
N VAL A 642 -1.65 43.25 14.13
CA VAL A 642 -2.53 42.34 13.39
C VAL A 642 -3.95 42.90 13.20
N THR A 643 -4.41 43.80 14.07
CA THR A 643 -5.72 44.48 13.92
C THR A 643 -5.72 45.54 12.84
N ASP A 644 -4.54 46.09 12.53
CA ASP A 644 -4.35 47.13 11.51
C ASP A 644 -3.95 46.51 10.15
N ALA A 645 -3.76 45.20 10.11
CA ALA A 645 -3.45 44.46 8.89
C ALA A 645 -4.68 44.41 7.98
N GLN A 646 -4.49 44.70 6.70
CA GLN A 646 -5.49 44.40 5.68
C GLN A 646 -5.42 42.93 5.29
N THR A 647 -4.20 42.38 5.22
CA THR A 647 -3.97 40.98 4.84
C THR A 647 -3.02 40.27 5.81
N VAL A 648 -3.44 39.12 6.31
CA VAL A 648 -2.63 38.24 7.18
C VAL A 648 -2.33 36.93 6.46
N LEU A 649 -1.06 36.54 6.38
CA LEU A 649 -0.66 35.21 5.94
C LEU A 649 -0.57 34.26 7.14
N LEU A 650 -1.49 33.31 7.23
CA LEU A 650 -1.46 32.23 8.22
C LEU A 650 -0.90 30.95 7.59
N THR A 651 0.16 30.41 8.19
CA THR A 651 0.66 29.07 7.83
C THR A 651 0.24 28.06 8.90
N GLY A 652 -0.01 26.80 8.51
CA GLY A 652 -0.28 25.71 9.45
C GLY A 652 -1.75 25.56 9.86
N VAL A 653 -2.66 26.25 9.15
CA VAL A 653 -4.11 26.27 9.38
C VAL A 653 -4.77 24.88 9.44
N THR A 654 -4.20 23.88 8.75
CA THR A 654 -4.70 22.50 8.75
C THR A 654 -4.24 21.69 9.97
N GLY A 655 -3.43 22.27 10.86
CA GLY A 655 -3.04 21.67 12.13
C GLY A 655 -3.94 22.10 13.29
N PHE A 656 -3.70 21.53 14.48
CA PHE A 656 -4.53 21.79 15.67
C PHE A 656 -4.51 23.27 16.09
N LEU A 657 -3.35 23.82 16.44
CA LEU A 657 -3.23 25.25 16.81
C LEU A 657 -3.65 26.18 15.66
N GLY A 658 -3.29 25.83 14.41
CA GLY A 658 -3.59 26.65 13.23
C GLY A 658 -5.09 26.85 12.99
N ALA A 659 -5.92 25.86 13.33
CA ALA A 659 -7.38 25.98 13.26
C ALA A 659 -7.93 27.02 14.23
N PHE A 660 -7.46 27.00 15.49
CA PHE A 660 -7.85 27.99 16.49
C PHE A 660 -7.27 29.37 16.20
N LEU A 661 -6.05 29.46 15.65
CA LEU A 661 -5.49 30.72 15.16
C LEU A 661 -6.34 31.32 14.04
N LEU A 662 -6.81 30.52 13.07
CA LEU A 662 -7.72 31.02 12.03
C LEU A 662 -9.03 31.53 12.65
N HIS A 663 -9.63 30.76 13.56
CA HIS A 663 -10.85 31.16 14.25
C HIS A 663 -10.67 32.50 14.98
N ASP A 664 -9.64 32.61 15.83
CA ASP A 664 -9.40 33.81 16.62
C ASP A 664 -8.98 35.02 15.76
N LEU A 665 -8.25 34.81 14.65
CA LEU A 665 -7.94 35.88 13.69
C LEU A 665 -9.20 36.43 13.01
N LEU A 666 -10.15 35.56 12.64
CA LEU A 666 -11.41 35.98 12.03
C LEU A 666 -12.32 36.72 13.01
N GLU A 667 -12.35 36.29 14.27
CA GLU A 667 -13.14 36.93 15.33
C GLU A 667 -12.50 38.25 15.81
N SER A 668 -11.17 38.36 15.81
CA SER A 668 -10.45 39.50 16.41
C SER A 668 -10.01 40.58 15.43
N THR A 669 -10.09 40.33 14.12
CA THR A 669 -9.63 41.26 13.08
C THR A 669 -10.69 41.42 11.99
N SER A 670 -10.56 42.45 11.16
CA SER A 670 -11.29 42.58 9.88
C SER A 670 -10.43 42.15 8.67
N ALA A 671 -9.20 41.67 8.90
CA ALA A 671 -8.24 41.35 7.86
C ALA A 671 -8.74 40.20 6.97
N HIS A 672 -8.31 40.23 5.72
CA HIS A 672 -8.39 39.08 4.84
C HIS A 672 -7.28 38.08 5.19
N ILE A 673 -7.61 36.80 5.37
CA ILE A 673 -6.66 35.80 5.84
C ILE A 673 -6.25 34.90 4.68
N ILE A 674 -4.99 35.02 4.26
CA ILE A 674 -4.37 34.09 3.31
C ILE A 674 -3.88 32.87 4.08
N CYS A 675 -4.42 31.71 3.77
CA CYS A 675 -4.09 30.45 4.41
C CYS A 675 -3.16 29.64 3.51
N LEU A 676 -1.88 29.51 3.91
CA LEU A 676 -0.94 28.63 3.22
C LEU A 676 -1.26 27.17 3.54
N VAL A 677 -1.71 26.42 2.54
CA VAL A 677 -2.06 25.01 2.65
C VAL A 677 -1.03 24.15 1.91
N ARG A 678 -0.51 23.11 2.58
CA ARG A 678 0.57 22.28 2.04
C ARG A 678 0.11 21.41 0.86
N PHE A 679 0.77 21.57 -0.28
CA PHE A 679 0.71 20.65 -1.44
C PHE A 679 2.13 20.30 -1.86
N ASN A 680 2.35 19.14 -2.47
CA ASN A 680 3.74 18.69 -2.68
C ASN A 680 4.37 19.33 -3.91
N GLU A 681 3.56 19.54 -4.93
CA GLU A 681 3.83 20.49 -6.00
C GLU A 681 2.64 21.45 -6.07
N PRO A 682 2.74 22.62 -5.43
CA PRO A 682 1.63 23.56 -5.38
C PRO A 682 1.41 24.19 -6.75
N ALA A 683 0.16 24.22 -7.18
CA ALA A 683 -0.32 24.93 -8.36
C ALA A 683 -1.60 25.73 -8.04
N ASN A 684 -1.94 26.70 -8.89
CA ASN A 684 -3.06 27.62 -8.61
C ASN A 684 -4.43 26.91 -8.60
N ASP A 685 -4.56 25.74 -9.23
CA ASP A 685 -5.76 24.91 -9.27
C ASP A 685 -6.01 24.08 -7.99
N ASP A 686 -5.05 24.04 -7.06
CA ASP A 686 -5.16 23.30 -5.80
C ASP A 686 -6.05 24.00 -4.74
N GLN A 687 -6.52 25.23 -4.99
CA GLN A 687 -7.29 26.04 -4.03
C GLN A 687 -8.54 25.31 -3.47
N PRO A 688 -9.42 24.67 -4.27
CA PRO A 688 -10.58 23.95 -3.75
C PRO A 688 -10.20 22.79 -2.81
N GLY A 689 -9.10 22.09 -3.11
CA GLY A 689 -8.56 21.05 -2.25
C GLY A 689 -8.09 21.60 -0.89
N GLY A 690 -7.55 22.82 -0.88
CA GLY A 690 -7.18 23.51 0.34
C GLY A 690 -8.39 23.90 1.19
N VAL A 691 -9.47 24.39 0.58
CA VAL A 691 -10.75 24.66 1.26
C VAL A 691 -11.28 23.41 1.93
N ALA A 692 -11.31 22.28 1.22
CA ALA A 692 -11.81 21.01 1.76
C ALA A 692 -11.03 20.54 3.01
N ARG A 693 -9.70 20.69 3.01
CA ARG A 693 -8.84 20.30 4.15
C ARG A 693 -9.08 21.17 5.38
N ILE A 694 -9.18 22.49 5.19
CA ILE A 694 -9.50 23.43 6.28
C ILE A 694 -10.90 23.13 6.82
N ARG A 695 -11.89 22.95 5.93
CA ARG A 695 -13.28 22.64 6.30
C ARG A 695 -13.38 21.39 7.16
N ARG A 696 -12.74 20.31 6.75
CA ARG A 696 -12.71 19.06 7.52
C ARG A 696 -12.12 19.28 8.91
N ASN A 697 -10.92 19.86 8.98
CA ASN A 697 -10.23 20.09 10.25
C ASN A 697 -11.06 20.97 11.22
N LEU A 698 -11.68 22.03 10.70
CA LEU A 698 -12.55 22.90 11.50
C LEU A 698 -13.84 22.21 11.92
N LEU A 699 -14.45 21.36 11.08
CA LEU A 699 -15.62 20.58 11.46
C LEU A 699 -15.30 19.59 12.60
N ASP A 700 -14.18 18.89 12.50
CA ASP A 700 -13.73 17.92 13.51
C ASP A 700 -13.50 18.59 14.89
N LEU A 701 -13.04 19.84 14.88
CA LEU A 701 -12.81 20.66 16.07
C LEU A 701 -14.05 21.46 16.52
N GLY A 702 -15.16 21.42 15.78
CA GLY A 702 -16.39 22.15 16.08
C GLY A 702 -16.31 23.67 15.81
N LEU A 703 -15.44 24.10 14.91
CA LEU A 703 -15.15 25.51 14.57
C LEU A 703 -15.72 25.97 13.22
N TRP A 704 -16.15 25.05 12.34
CA TRP A 704 -16.59 25.42 10.98
C TRP A 704 -17.91 26.21 10.95
N ARG A 705 -17.95 27.27 10.14
CA ARG A 705 -19.15 28.01 9.72
C ARG A 705 -18.94 28.44 8.27
N ASP A 706 -19.99 28.42 7.45
CA ASP A 706 -19.85 28.72 6.01
C ASP A 706 -19.38 30.17 5.75
N SER A 707 -19.66 31.10 6.67
CA SER A 707 -19.21 32.50 6.61
C SER A 707 -17.69 32.67 6.72
N ILE A 708 -16.93 31.65 7.16
CA ILE A 708 -15.46 31.71 7.21
C ILE A 708 -14.86 32.01 5.82
N MET A 709 -15.46 31.46 4.77
CA MET A 709 -14.94 31.60 3.41
C MET A 709 -15.14 33.01 2.81
N GLU A 710 -15.90 33.88 3.45
CA GLU A 710 -16.05 35.27 3.01
C GLU A 710 -14.76 36.10 3.19
N ARG A 711 -13.85 35.65 4.07
CA ARG A 711 -12.63 36.38 4.44
C ARG A 711 -11.35 35.55 4.36
N VAL A 712 -11.42 34.36 3.80
CA VAL A 712 -10.28 33.43 3.71
C VAL A 712 -9.92 33.17 2.25
N GLU A 713 -8.66 33.45 1.91
CA GLU A 713 -8.04 33.04 0.64
C GLU A 713 -7.13 31.84 0.88
N ILE A 714 -7.12 30.90 -0.06
CA ILE A 714 -6.26 29.72 0.00
C ILE A 714 -5.04 29.96 -0.86
N LEU A 715 -3.86 29.78 -0.27
CA LEU A 715 -2.58 29.77 -0.96
C LEU A 715 -2.00 28.35 -0.96
N PRO A 716 -2.11 27.59 -2.04
CA PRO A 716 -1.38 26.34 -2.19
C PRO A 716 0.14 26.60 -2.13
N GLY A 717 0.86 25.87 -1.28
CA GLY A 717 2.31 26.06 -1.12
C GLY A 717 3.01 24.83 -0.53
N ASN A 718 4.33 24.78 -0.58
CA ASN A 718 5.15 23.75 0.07
C ASN A 718 6.36 24.36 0.78
N LEU A 719 6.33 24.40 2.10
CA LEU A 719 7.44 24.92 2.89
C LEU A 719 8.77 24.17 2.70
N SER A 720 8.76 22.93 2.21
CA SER A 720 10.00 22.22 1.87
C SER A 720 10.65 22.68 0.57
N ARG A 721 10.02 23.60 -0.18
CA ARG A 721 10.52 24.12 -1.46
C ARG A 721 10.90 25.59 -1.32
N SER A 722 11.92 26.01 -2.08
CA SER A 722 12.24 27.43 -2.22
C SER A 722 11.01 28.20 -2.71
N ARG A 723 10.79 29.40 -2.14
CA ARG A 723 9.65 30.30 -2.35
C ARG A 723 8.30 29.61 -2.20
N PHE A 724 8.22 28.59 -1.35
CA PHE A 724 7.05 27.73 -1.18
C PHE A 724 6.62 26.98 -2.45
N GLY A 725 7.46 26.92 -3.47
CA GLY A 725 7.11 26.45 -4.81
C GLY A 725 6.44 27.50 -5.71
N LEU A 726 6.34 28.77 -5.27
CA LEU A 726 5.83 29.88 -6.07
C LEU A 726 6.89 30.37 -7.08
N SER A 727 6.42 30.98 -8.17
CA SER A 727 7.30 31.73 -9.07
C SER A 727 7.87 32.95 -8.33
N PRO A 728 9.02 33.50 -8.77
CA PRO A 728 9.53 34.75 -8.23
C PRO A 728 8.46 35.86 -8.22
N GLU A 729 7.72 36.02 -9.32
CA GLU A 729 6.72 37.08 -9.46
C GLU A 729 5.53 36.90 -8.51
N ALA A 730 5.00 35.68 -8.37
CA ALA A 730 3.91 35.39 -7.45
C ALA A 730 4.34 35.50 -5.98
N PHE A 731 5.58 35.10 -5.69
CA PHE A 731 6.19 35.31 -4.38
C PHE A 731 6.35 36.81 -4.08
N ASP A 732 6.71 37.61 -5.08
CA ASP A 732 6.86 39.06 -4.98
C ASP A 732 5.53 39.77 -4.81
N GLU A 733 4.48 39.33 -5.53
CA GLU A 733 3.12 39.83 -5.37
C GLU A 733 2.57 39.50 -3.98
N LEU A 734 2.77 38.26 -3.53
CA LEU A 734 2.41 37.85 -2.17
C LEU A 734 3.15 38.71 -1.13
N ALA A 735 4.45 38.92 -1.33
CA ALA A 735 5.25 39.79 -0.45
C ALA A 735 4.69 41.22 -0.42
N ALA A 736 4.28 41.77 -1.57
CA ALA A 736 3.75 43.13 -1.66
C ALA A 736 2.38 43.33 -0.99
N ARG A 737 1.58 42.27 -0.82
CA ARG A 737 0.22 42.33 -0.27
C ARG A 737 0.12 41.95 1.22
N VAL A 738 1.06 41.16 1.73
CA VAL A 738 0.99 40.61 3.09
C VAL A 738 1.55 41.61 4.10
N ASP A 739 0.73 41.96 5.09
CA ASP A 739 1.11 42.92 6.12
C ASP A 739 1.69 42.24 7.37
N VAL A 740 1.10 41.10 7.74
CA VAL A 740 1.47 40.31 8.91
C VAL A 740 1.49 38.84 8.53
N ILE A 741 2.52 38.12 8.96
CA ILE A 741 2.65 36.67 8.79
C ILE A 741 2.53 36.01 10.16
N VAL A 742 1.56 35.12 10.35
CA VAL A 742 1.50 34.21 11.49
C VAL A 742 2.05 32.84 11.04
N HIS A 743 3.32 32.59 11.34
CA HIS A 743 4.01 31.39 10.91
C HIS A 743 3.88 30.27 11.95
N ALA A 744 2.78 29.50 11.90
CA ALA A 744 2.52 28.35 12.78
C ALA A 744 2.73 26.97 12.13
N ALA A 745 3.08 26.93 10.85
CA ALA A 745 3.36 25.66 10.17
C ALA A 745 4.66 25.01 10.66
N ALA A 746 4.56 23.74 11.00
CA ALA A 746 5.70 22.85 11.15
C ALA A 746 5.25 21.41 10.91
N THR A 747 6.18 20.56 10.46
CA THR A 747 6.04 19.11 10.59
C THR A 747 6.46 18.75 12.00
N VAL A 748 5.47 18.36 12.82
CA VAL A 748 5.66 18.02 14.23
C VAL A 748 5.75 16.50 14.34
N ASN A 749 6.91 15.99 14.70
CA ASN A 749 7.09 14.59 15.04
C ASN A 749 8.27 14.49 16.01
N LEU A 750 7.99 14.16 17.27
CA LEU A 750 8.97 14.12 18.36
C LEU A 750 9.86 12.87 18.33
N VAL A 751 9.65 11.97 17.36
CA VAL A 751 10.46 10.77 17.14
C VAL A 751 11.37 10.95 15.93
N TYR A 752 10.92 11.74 14.96
CA TYR A 752 11.65 11.88 13.70
C TYR A 752 12.96 12.64 13.91
N PRO A 753 14.03 12.19 13.22
CA PRO A 753 15.27 12.92 13.11
C PRO A 753 15.10 14.33 12.57
N TYR A 754 16.04 15.21 12.94
CA TYR A 754 16.22 16.52 12.31
C TYR A 754 16.12 16.46 10.78
N ALA A 755 16.76 15.44 10.19
CA ALA A 755 16.77 15.15 8.76
C ALA A 755 15.42 15.17 8.05
N ALA A 756 14.44 14.50 8.65
CA ALA A 756 13.13 14.30 8.04
C ALA A 756 12.27 15.57 8.17
N LEU A 757 12.63 16.46 9.08
CA LEU A 757 11.84 17.64 9.46
C LEU A 757 12.46 18.95 8.99
N ARG A 758 13.77 18.99 8.70
CA ARG A 758 14.52 20.21 8.37
C ARG A 758 14.01 20.92 7.12
N GLY A 759 13.54 20.19 6.12
CA GLY A 759 13.01 20.77 4.88
C GLY A 759 11.88 21.77 5.17
N PRO A 760 10.73 21.32 5.71
CA PRO A 760 9.61 22.21 5.99
C PRO A 760 9.83 23.12 7.20
N ASN A 761 10.55 22.68 8.25
CA ASN A 761 10.66 23.44 9.49
C ASN A 761 11.76 24.51 9.45
N VAL A 762 12.88 24.24 8.77
CA VAL A 762 14.01 25.18 8.68
C VAL A 762 14.01 25.87 7.32
N GLY A 763 14.00 25.09 6.24
CA GLY A 763 13.92 25.62 4.88
C GLY A 763 12.68 26.50 4.70
N GLY A 764 11.53 26.04 5.18
CA GLY A 764 10.28 26.80 5.15
C GLY A 764 10.34 28.13 5.90
N THR A 765 10.89 28.14 7.12
CA THR A 765 11.05 29.38 7.88
C THR A 765 11.99 30.36 7.18
N ARG A 766 13.08 29.87 6.56
CA ARG A 766 13.97 30.72 5.74
C ARG A 766 13.21 31.44 4.63
N GLU A 767 12.34 30.73 3.92
CA GLU A 767 11.54 31.33 2.83
C GLU A 767 10.44 32.26 3.34
N ILE A 768 9.88 32.03 4.54
CA ILE A 768 8.97 32.98 5.21
C ILE A 768 9.67 34.29 5.52
N LEU A 769 10.88 34.22 6.07
CA LEU A 769 11.69 35.41 6.37
C LEU A 769 12.09 36.15 5.10
N ARG A 770 12.38 35.43 4.02
CA ARG A 770 12.61 35.98 2.68
C ARG A 770 11.40 36.74 2.15
N LEU A 771 10.19 36.18 2.28
CA LEU A 771 8.93 36.83 1.88
C LEU A 771 8.73 38.12 2.68
N ALA A 772 8.87 38.02 4.00
CA ALA A 772 8.68 39.13 4.91
C ALA A 772 9.68 40.26 4.66
N SER A 773 10.95 39.93 4.41
CA SER A 773 12.00 40.91 4.09
C SER A 773 11.70 41.67 2.81
N LYS A 774 11.10 41.02 1.83
CA LYS A 774 10.74 41.66 0.56
C LYS A 774 9.54 42.59 0.68
N GLY A 775 8.52 42.18 1.45
CA GLY A 775 7.28 42.93 1.64
C GLY A 775 7.30 43.95 2.78
N GLY A 776 8.25 43.84 3.71
CA GLY A 776 8.19 44.55 4.99
C GLY A 776 7.08 44.04 5.91
N ALA A 777 6.74 42.75 5.84
CA ALA A 777 5.70 42.17 6.67
C ALA A 777 6.20 41.91 8.10
N THR A 778 5.32 42.08 9.10
CA THR A 778 5.61 41.67 10.49
C THR A 778 5.45 40.17 10.65
N VAL A 779 6.47 39.47 11.18
CA VAL A 779 6.42 38.02 11.38
C VAL A 779 6.15 37.67 12.83
N GLN A 780 5.01 37.02 13.07
CA GLN A 780 4.66 36.35 14.31
C GLN A 780 5.03 34.87 14.16
N TYR A 781 6.24 34.49 14.56
CA TYR A 781 6.74 33.12 14.48
C TYR A 781 6.26 32.30 15.68
N VAL A 782 5.61 31.17 15.42
CA VAL A 782 5.19 30.25 16.49
C VAL A 782 6.23 29.17 16.68
N SER A 783 6.82 29.19 17.87
CA SER A 783 7.81 28.24 18.36
C SER A 783 7.22 27.37 19.47
N THR A 784 8.08 26.61 20.15
CA THR A 784 7.73 25.63 21.18
C THR A 784 8.69 25.74 22.36
N ASN A 785 8.26 25.36 23.55
CA ASN A 785 9.14 25.13 24.69
C ASN A 785 10.23 24.08 24.38
N GLY A 786 9.99 23.14 23.45
CA GLY A 786 10.97 22.11 23.04
C GLY A 786 12.26 22.62 22.38
N VAL A 787 12.44 23.95 22.22
CA VAL A 787 13.73 24.56 21.83
C VAL A 787 14.71 24.71 22.99
N LEU A 788 14.24 24.42 24.20
CA LEU A 788 15.02 24.46 25.45
C LEU A 788 15.00 23.08 26.09
N PRO A 789 16.05 22.71 26.85
CA PRO A 789 16.07 21.45 27.56
C PRO A 789 15.22 21.57 28.82
N PRO A 790 14.94 20.44 29.49
CA PRO A 790 14.22 20.45 30.75
C PRO A 790 14.82 21.43 31.76
N SER A 791 13.98 22.27 32.37
CA SER A 791 14.38 23.21 33.41
C SER A 791 14.15 22.61 34.79
N GLY A 792 14.98 22.98 35.77
CA GLY A 792 14.75 22.63 37.17
C GLY A 792 13.52 23.32 37.77
N GLU A 793 13.58 23.66 39.07
CA GLU A 793 12.48 24.36 39.76
C GLU A 793 12.22 25.77 39.19
N LYS A 794 13.27 26.44 38.67
CA LYS A 794 13.16 27.74 38.00
C LYS A 794 13.02 27.54 36.48
N GLY A 795 11.94 28.10 35.90
CA GLY A 795 11.73 28.11 34.46
C GLY A 795 12.77 28.92 33.70
N TRP A 796 12.86 28.70 32.39
CA TRP A 796 13.76 29.46 31.51
C TRP A 796 13.22 30.86 31.25
N PRO A 797 14.04 31.92 31.36
CA PRO A 797 13.64 33.28 31.00
C PRO A 797 13.41 33.41 29.49
N GLU A 798 12.65 34.43 29.07
CA GLU A 798 12.28 34.65 27.67
C GLU A 798 13.46 34.80 26.71
N ASP A 799 14.61 35.29 27.18
CA ASP A 799 15.82 35.47 26.37
C ASP A 799 16.73 34.23 26.33
N ALA A 800 16.34 33.12 26.97
CA ALA A 800 17.13 31.90 27.00
C ALA A 800 17.29 31.29 25.59
N MET A 801 18.53 30.92 25.28
CA MET A 801 18.89 30.22 24.03
C MET A 801 20.04 29.26 24.25
N LEU A 802 19.94 28.03 23.74
CA LEU A 802 21.04 27.07 23.80
C LEU A 802 22.17 27.42 22.82
N PRO A 803 23.46 27.19 23.19
CA PRO A 803 24.55 27.12 22.22
C PRO A 803 24.34 25.96 21.24
N VAL A 804 24.71 26.14 19.98
CA VAL A 804 24.54 25.11 18.93
C VAL A 804 25.20 23.77 19.25
N GLU A 805 26.32 23.78 19.99
CA GLU A 805 27.03 22.57 20.41
C GLU A 805 26.21 21.69 21.36
N ASP A 806 25.34 22.32 22.13
CA ASP A 806 24.51 21.65 23.12
C ASP A 806 23.23 21.09 22.50
N VAL A 807 22.80 21.60 21.34
CA VAL A 807 21.51 21.23 20.73
C VAL A 807 21.40 19.74 20.43
N PRO A 808 22.40 19.07 19.81
CA PRO A 808 22.32 17.62 19.53
C PRO A 808 22.20 16.74 20.77
N THR A 809 22.73 17.19 21.91
CA THR A 809 22.80 16.39 23.14
C THR A 809 21.72 16.75 24.15
N LYS A 810 21.22 18.00 24.12
CA LYS A 810 20.22 18.52 25.06
C LYS A 810 18.81 18.59 24.48
N LEU A 811 18.65 18.69 23.15
CA LEU A 811 17.36 18.54 22.48
C LEU A 811 17.33 17.17 21.80
N LEU A 812 16.54 16.25 22.37
CA LEU A 812 16.61 14.83 22.01
C LEU A 812 15.83 14.48 20.73
N ASP A 813 14.92 15.35 20.29
CA ASP A 813 14.08 15.12 19.11
C ASP A 813 14.39 16.09 17.96
N GLY A 814 14.15 15.63 16.73
CA GLY A 814 14.38 16.42 15.52
C GLY A 814 13.48 17.64 15.41
N TYR A 815 12.30 17.62 16.04
CA TYR A 815 11.37 18.73 15.98
C TYR A 815 11.90 19.92 16.81
N GLY A 816 12.29 19.70 18.06
CA GLY A 816 12.94 20.70 18.92
C GLY A 816 14.22 21.26 18.28
N GLN A 817 15.06 20.39 17.70
CA GLN A 817 16.26 20.80 16.96
C GLN A 817 15.92 21.70 15.77
N THR A 818 14.94 21.33 14.93
CA THR A 818 14.54 22.18 13.78
C THR A 818 13.90 23.49 14.21
N LYS A 819 13.14 23.52 15.32
CA LYS A 819 12.55 24.74 15.88
C LYS A 819 13.62 25.67 16.47
N TRP A 820 14.63 25.11 17.14
CA TRP A 820 15.78 25.88 17.62
C TRP A 820 16.51 26.57 16.45
N VAL A 821 16.78 25.83 15.36
CA VAL A 821 17.41 26.40 14.15
C VAL A 821 16.54 27.49 13.54
N ALA A 822 15.23 27.27 13.45
CA ALA A 822 14.30 28.26 12.92
C ALA A 822 14.22 29.53 13.79
N GLU A 823 14.32 29.43 15.12
CA GLU A 823 14.45 30.60 15.99
C GLU A 823 15.74 31.39 15.72
N GLN A 824 16.87 30.71 15.47
CA GLN A 824 18.11 31.40 15.09
C GLN A 824 17.92 32.22 13.81
N LEU A 825 17.26 31.65 12.80
CA LEU A 825 16.97 32.35 11.55
C LEU A 825 16.07 33.58 11.79
N VAL A 826 15.02 33.44 12.60
CA VAL A 826 14.07 34.53 12.90
C VAL A 826 14.77 35.65 13.67
N LEU A 827 15.58 35.32 14.68
CA LEU A 827 16.33 36.31 15.46
C LEU A 827 17.36 37.04 14.60
N GLU A 828 18.03 36.35 13.69
CA GLU A 828 18.97 36.96 12.76
C GLU A 828 18.25 37.90 11.78
N ALA A 829 17.08 37.52 11.26
CA ALA A 829 16.26 38.43 10.45
C ALA A 829 15.83 39.67 11.24
N GLY A 830 15.49 39.49 12.53
CA GLY A 830 15.19 40.59 13.46
C GLY A 830 16.38 41.55 13.64
N ARG A 831 17.59 41.03 13.84
CA ARG A 831 18.82 41.83 13.89
C ARG A 831 19.07 42.63 12.61
N ARG A 832 18.66 42.08 11.46
CA ARG A 832 18.75 42.75 10.15
C ARG A 832 17.63 43.78 9.91
N GLY A 833 16.78 44.06 10.89
CA GLY A 833 15.76 45.11 10.84
C GLY A 833 14.37 44.62 10.43
N LEU A 834 14.13 43.32 10.32
CA LEU A 834 12.79 42.79 10.06
C LEU A 834 11.95 42.79 11.36
N PRO A 835 10.72 43.31 11.38
CA PRO A 835 9.85 43.21 12.56
C PRO A 835 9.41 41.76 12.78
N VAL A 836 9.99 41.10 13.78
CA VAL A 836 9.70 39.71 14.14
C VAL A 836 9.35 39.60 15.62
N LYS A 837 8.44 38.69 15.96
CA LYS A 837 8.15 38.23 17.32
C LYS A 837 8.10 36.70 17.33
N ILE A 838 8.63 36.09 18.37
CA ILE A 838 8.68 34.64 18.57
C ILE A 838 7.75 34.29 19.73
N HIS A 839 6.81 33.38 19.53
CA HIS A 839 5.88 32.91 20.55
C HIS A 839 6.22 31.46 20.90
N ARG A 840 6.84 31.23 22.05
CA ARG A 840 7.12 29.87 22.54
C ARG A 840 5.90 29.33 23.27
N ALA A 841 5.16 28.46 22.62
CA ALA A 841 4.05 27.75 23.23
C ALA A 841 4.54 26.66 24.19
N GLY A 842 3.82 26.46 25.30
CA GLY A 842 3.96 25.27 26.14
C GLY A 842 3.42 24.01 25.44
N THR A 843 3.24 22.95 26.20
CA THR A 843 2.61 21.72 25.71
C THR A 843 1.11 21.98 25.53
N ILE A 844 0.70 22.13 24.27
CA ILE A 844 -0.66 22.53 23.91
C ILE A 844 -1.64 21.39 24.25
N SER A 845 -2.57 21.67 25.15
CA SER A 845 -3.65 20.77 25.56
C SER A 845 -4.99 21.14 24.90
N GLY A 846 -6.08 20.49 25.32
CA GLY A 846 -7.41 20.68 24.74
C GLY A 846 -7.96 22.12 24.82
N HIS A 847 -9.07 22.33 24.13
CA HIS A 847 -9.83 23.57 24.19
C HIS A 847 -10.53 23.68 25.54
N SER A 848 -10.31 24.78 26.26
CA SER A 848 -10.75 24.91 27.66
C SER A 848 -12.28 24.88 27.85
N ILE A 849 -13.05 25.14 26.80
CA ILE A 849 -14.51 25.20 26.82
C ILE A 849 -15.16 23.92 26.26
N THR A 850 -14.67 23.41 25.13
CA THR A 850 -15.30 22.28 24.41
C THR A 850 -14.62 20.95 24.71
N GLY A 851 -13.41 20.99 25.27
CA GLY A 851 -12.55 19.84 25.46
C GLY A 851 -11.95 19.28 24.18
N ALA A 852 -12.21 19.91 23.02
CA ALA A 852 -11.65 19.51 21.75
C ALA A 852 -10.13 19.43 21.86
N ALA A 853 -9.58 18.23 21.72
CA ALA A 853 -8.18 17.95 21.95
C ALA A 853 -7.52 17.42 20.68
N ASN A 854 -6.22 17.65 20.56
CA ASN A 854 -5.42 16.94 19.57
C ASN A 854 -5.52 15.44 19.87
N ALA A 855 -5.94 14.66 18.88
CA ALA A 855 -5.99 13.22 19.01
C ALA A 855 -4.58 12.63 19.22
N TRP A 856 -3.51 13.25 18.72
CA TRP A 856 -2.16 12.71 18.85
C TRP A 856 -1.35 13.40 19.96
N ASP A 857 -1.85 13.36 21.21
CA ASP A 857 -1.19 13.93 22.40
C ASP A 857 -0.77 12.85 23.42
N LEU A 858 0.51 12.83 23.79
CA LEU A 858 1.12 11.82 24.67
C LEU A 858 0.59 11.91 26.11
N LEU A 859 0.45 13.13 26.64
CA LEU A 859 0.01 13.30 28.03
C LEU A 859 -1.47 12.89 28.18
N SER A 860 -2.31 13.25 27.22
CA SER A 860 -3.70 12.76 27.14
C SER A 860 -3.76 11.23 27.03
N ALA A 861 -2.87 10.62 26.24
CA ALA A 861 -2.79 9.17 26.14
C ALA A 861 -2.40 8.50 27.47
N LEU A 862 -1.37 8.99 28.16
CA LEU A 862 -0.96 8.48 29.48
C LEU A 862 -2.09 8.60 30.50
N ILE A 863 -2.81 9.72 30.52
CA ILE A 863 -3.94 9.93 31.43
C ILE A 863 -5.07 8.95 31.12
N VAL A 864 -5.50 8.87 29.85
CA VAL A 864 -6.61 8.00 29.41
C VAL A 864 -6.29 6.53 29.70
N GLU A 865 -5.09 6.08 29.37
CA GLU A 865 -4.67 4.69 29.57
C GLU A 865 -4.52 4.36 31.05
N SER A 866 -4.03 5.29 31.87
CA SER A 866 -4.01 5.12 33.33
C SER A 866 -5.40 4.95 33.92
N VAL A 867 -6.36 5.75 33.45
CA VAL A 867 -7.77 5.64 33.86
C VAL A 867 -8.37 4.29 33.44
N LYS A 868 -8.06 3.81 32.24
CA LYS A 868 -8.52 2.48 31.76
C LYS A 868 -7.92 1.34 32.57
N LEU A 869 -6.65 1.44 32.94
CA LEU A 869 -5.96 0.44 33.77
C LEU A 869 -6.46 0.45 35.23
N GLY A 870 -6.98 1.59 35.70
CA GLY A 870 -7.26 1.81 37.11
C GLY A 870 -6.01 2.04 37.95
N TYR A 871 -4.88 2.30 37.30
CA TYR A 871 -3.59 2.59 37.94
C TYR A 871 -2.95 3.81 37.28
N ALA A 872 -2.42 4.72 38.10
CA ALA A 872 -1.69 5.90 37.66
C ALA A 872 -0.21 5.75 38.02
N PRO A 873 0.71 6.16 37.12
CA PRO A 873 2.12 6.15 37.43
C PRO A 873 2.41 7.15 38.55
N ASP A 874 3.15 6.71 39.55
CA ASP A 874 3.68 7.54 40.62
C ASP A 874 5.15 7.82 40.36
N VAL A 875 5.38 8.90 39.62
CA VAL A 875 6.72 9.37 39.26
C VAL A 875 7.01 10.64 40.02
N ASP A 876 7.93 10.55 40.99
CA ASP A 876 8.31 11.72 41.77
C ASP A 876 8.91 12.81 40.87
N GLY A 877 8.47 14.05 41.05
CA GLY A 877 8.88 15.21 40.24
C GLY A 877 8.24 15.32 38.86
N TRP A 878 7.29 14.45 38.48
CA TRP A 878 6.57 14.59 37.22
C TRP A 878 5.47 15.65 37.32
N ARG A 879 5.59 16.73 36.54
CA ARG A 879 4.57 17.79 36.43
C ARG A 879 3.91 17.79 35.04
N ALA A 880 2.64 18.15 34.96
CA ALA A 880 1.87 18.24 33.74
C ALA A 880 1.85 19.68 33.22
N GLU A 881 2.63 19.93 32.17
CA GLU A 881 2.45 21.12 31.33
C GLU A 881 1.26 20.86 30.39
N MET A 882 0.17 21.59 30.60
CA MET A 882 -1.07 21.45 29.82
C MET A 882 -1.63 22.83 29.50
N THR A 883 -1.05 23.51 28.53
CA THR A 883 -1.46 24.86 28.13
C THR A 883 -2.65 24.80 27.16
N PRO A 884 -3.87 25.30 27.50
CA PRO A 884 -5.04 25.17 26.62
C PRO A 884 -4.88 25.88 25.28
N VAL A 885 -5.33 25.24 24.18
CA VAL A 885 -5.11 25.75 22.82
C VAL A 885 -5.75 27.11 22.55
N ASP A 886 -6.94 27.38 23.09
CA ASP A 886 -7.60 28.67 22.96
C ASP A 886 -6.89 29.78 23.71
N PHE A 887 -6.22 29.46 24.81
CA PHE A 887 -5.37 30.44 25.46
C PHE A 887 -4.16 30.76 24.57
N VAL A 888 -3.50 29.74 23.98
CA VAL A 888 -2.34 29.94 23.10
C VAL A 888 -2.71 30.77 21.88
N SER A 889 -3.77 30.42 21.17
CA SER A 889 -4.19 31.13 19.95
C SER A 889 -4.62 32.57 20.25
N LYS A 890 -5.45 32.81 21.28
CA LYS A 890 -5.84 34.16 21.71
C LYS A 890 -4.66 34.99 22.16
N ALA A 891 -3.70 34.39 22.88
CA ALA A 891 -2.51 35.09 23.34
C ALA A 891 -1.61 35.50 22.17
N ILE A 892 -1.41 34.64 21.16
CA ILE A 892 -0.65 34.98 19.95
C ILE A 892 -1.32 36.13 19.20
N VAL A 893 -2.63 36.06 18.96
CA VAL A 893 -3.38 37.11 18.25
C VAL A 893 -3.34 38.42 19.04
N HIS A 894 -3.49 38.37 20.36
CA HIS A 894 -3.41 39.54 21.22
C HIS A 894 -2.00 40.15 21.25
N LEU A 895 -0.95 39.34 21.43
CA LEU A 895 0.44 39.82 21.44
C LEU A 895 0.85 40.39 20.09
N ALA A 896 0.26 39.92 18.99
CA ALA A 896 0.44 40.52 17.67
C ALA A 896 -0.15 41.94 17.54
N THR A 897 -0.88 42.44 18.55
CA THR A 897 -1.29 43.85 18.66
C THR A 897 -0.32 44.72 19.45
N GLN A 898 0.63 44.11 20.18
CA GLN A 898 1.54 44.79 21.10
C GLN A 898 2.77 45.34 20.36
N THR A 899 2.55 46.30 19.48
CA THR A 899 3.59 46.91 18.63
C THR A 899 4.63 47.73 19.41
N GLN A 900 4.29 48.17 20.63
CA GLN A 900 5.17 48.96 21.51
C GLN A 900 6.10 48.10 22.37
N ALA A 901 5.96 46.77 22.34
CA ALA A 901 6.81 45.89 23.14
C ALA A 901 8.18 45.74 22.47
N ASP A 902 9.26 46.13 23.16
CA ASP A 902 10.63 45.89 22.71
C ASP A 902 11.01 44.39 22.75
N GLN A 903 10.28 43.61 23.54
CA GLN A 903 10.49 42.18 23.70
C GLN A 903 10.21 41.39 22.42
N THR A 904 11.18 40.58 21.97
CA THR A 904 11.05 39.76 20.76
C THR A 904 10.47 38.37 21.03
N ILE A 905 10.82 37.74 22.15
CA ILE A 905 10.40 36.37 22.49
C ILE A 905 9.36 36.42 23.60
N PHE A 906 8.22 35.78 23.41
CA PHE A 906 7.13 35.69 24.38
C PHE A 906 6.89 34.23 24.77
N HIS A 907 6.79 33.98 26.07
CA HIS A 907 6.52 32.66 26.64
C HIS A 907 5.03 32.50 26.96
N LEU A 908 4.40 31.51 26.34
CA LEU A 908 2.97 31.20 26.49
C LEU A 908 2.74 29.92 27.32
N GLY A 909 3.80 29.28 27.81
CA GLY A 909 3.68 28.10 28.68
C GLY A 909 3.23 28.42 30.10
N ASP A 910 3.00 27.35 30.86
CA ASP A 910 2.83 27.39 32.31
C ASP A 910 4.17 27.57 33.03
N PRO A 911 4.40 28.68 33.77
CA PRO A 911 5.60 28.87 34.57
C PRO A 911 5.55 28.04 35.87
N ASP A 912 4.39 27.46 36.21
CA ASP A 912 4.20 26.61 37.38
C ASP A 912 3.29 25.41 37.04
N PRO A 913 3.77 24.44 36.23
CA PRO A 913 2.97 23.28 35.84
C PRO A 913 2.57 22.42 37.05
N VAL A 914 1.33 21.93 37.04
CA VAL A 914 0.75 21.17 38.15
C VAL A 914 1.43 19.81 38.36
N ASP A 915 1.62 19.38 39.61
CA ASP A 915 2.08 18.02 39.91
C ASP A 915 1.08 16.99 39.36
N THR A 916 1.57 16.00 38.62
CA THR A 916 0.72 14.97 38.02
C THR A 916 -0.07 14.15 39.02
N ARG A 917 0.38 14.05 40.28
CA ARG A 917 -0.40 13.45 41.36
C ARG A 917 -1.72 14.19 41.54
N GLN A 918 -1.69 15.53 41.55
CA GLN A 918 -2.90 16.35 41.69
C GLN A 918 -3.84 16.20 40.49
N VAL A 919 -3.32 15.97 39.28
CA VAL A 919 -4.15 15.67 38.09
C VAL A 919 -4.93 14.37 38.31
N PHE A 920 -4.27 13.31 38.76
CA PHE A 920 -4.94 12.03 39.03
C PHE A 920 -5.86 12.07 40.27
N ASP A 921 -5.56 12.91 41.26
CA ASP A 921 -6.45 13.13 42.40
C ASP A 921 -7.74 13.84 41.94
N ALA A 922 -7.62 14.86 41.08
CA ALA A 922 -8.77 15.53 40.47
C ALA A 922 -9.59 14.58 39.56
N LEU A 923 -8.94 13.68 38.81
CA LEU A 923 -9.63 12.64 38.04
C LEU A 923 -10.35 11.63 38.93
N THR A 924 -9.79 11.31 40.10
CA THR A 924 -10.44 10.47 41.11
C THR A 924 -11.73 11.11 41.60
N GLU A 925 -11.74 12.42 41.87
CA GLU A 925 -12.95 13.18 42.22
C GLU A 925 -14.00 13.22 41.09
N LEU A 926 -13.55 13.12 39.83
CA LEU A 926 -14.42 13.02 38.65
C LEU A 926 -14.89 11.58 38.38
N GLY A 927 -14.65 10.65 39.30
CA GLY A 927 -15.14 9.28 39.22
C GLY A 927 -14.20 8.33 38.46
N TYR A 928 -12.94 8.71 38.25
CA TYR A 928 -11.90 7.86 37.65
C TYR A 928 -10.82 7.52 38.68
N PRO A 929 -11.14 6.74 39.73
CA PRO A 929 -10.16 6.39 40.76
C PRO A 929 -9.04 5.55 40.15
N THR A 930 -7.80 5.90 40.48
CA THR A 930 -6.62 5.13 40.11
C THR A 930 -5.77 4.83 41.34
N LYS A 931 -5.14 3.66 41.38
CA LYS A 931 -4.13 3.32 42.39
C LYS A 931 -2.75 3.76 41.89
N ARG A 932 -1.88 4.18 42.81
CA ARG A 932 -0.50 4.54 42.48
C ARG A 932 0.34 3.28 42.25
N LEU A 933 1.13 3.27 41.17
CA LEU A 933 2.13 2.24 40.86
C LEU A 933 3.45 2.90 40.49
N GLY A 934 4.57 2.25 40.80
CA GLY A 934 5.86 2.69 40.26
C GLY A 934 5.85 2.63 38.73
N TRP A 935 6.65 3.46 38.06
CA TRP A 935 6.66 3.56 36.59
C TRP A 935 6.82 2.21 35.90
N ASP A 936 7.83 1.43 36.28
CA ASP A 936 8.12 0.14 35.65
C ASP A 936 6.99 -0.87 35.85
N GLU A 937 6.36 -0.85 37.02
CA GLU A 937 5.21 -1.71 37.32
C GLU A 937 3.98 -1.27 36.51
N TRP A 938 3.78 0.04 36.33
CA TRP A 938 2.72 0.57 35.48
C TRP A 938 2.92 0.20 34.01
N VAL A 939 4.13 0.33 33.47
CA VAL A 939 4.47 -0.04 32.08
C VAL A 939 4.29 -1.54 31.86
N ALA A 940 4.74 -2.38 32.80
CA ALA A 940 4.55 -3.82 32.74
C ALA A 940 3.06 -4.17 32.70
N LEU A 941 2.26 -3.55 33.57
CA LEU A 941 0.81 -3.75 33.62
C LEU A 941 0.11 -3.25 32.36
N TRP A 942 0.50 -2.09 31.82
CA TRP A 942 -0.04 -1.58 30.57
C TRP A 942 0.27 -2.52 29.41
N THR A 943 1.50 -3.01 29.32
CA THR A 943 1.95 -3.94 28.27
C THR A 943 1.16 -5.25 28.33
N GLU A 944 0.95 -5.78 29.53
CA GLU A 944 0.17 -6.99 29.75
C GLU A 944 -1.31 -6.80 29.36
N LYS A 945 -1.94 -5.68 29.75
CA LYS A 945 -3.40 -5.50 29.67
C LYS A 945 -3.89 -4.80 28.41
N GLN A 946 -3.10 -3.89 27.84
CA GLN A 946 -3.49 -3.00 26.74
C GLN A 946 -2.55 -3.10 25.52
N GLY A 947 -1.31 -3.55 25.71
CA GLY A 947 -0.27 -3.59 24.68
C GLY A 947 -0.63 -4.38 23.41
N SER A 948 -1.58 -5.33 23.48
CA SER A 948 -1.97 -6.25 22.38
C SER A 948 -3.29 -5.94 21.66
N VAL A 949 -4.04 -4.90 22.07
CA VAL A 949 -5.34 -4.51 21.47
C VAL A 949 -5.20 -4.06 20.00
N LYS A 950 -5.77 -4.77 19.02
CA LYS A 950 -5.67 -4.40 17.57
C LYS A 950 -6.31 -3.03 17.30
N GLY A 951 -5.67 -2.22 16.44
CA GLY A 951 -6.06 -0.84 16.11
C GLY A 951 -7.46 -0.72 15.47
N GLY A 952 -8.07 0.46 15.64
CA GLY A 952 -9.42 0.83 15.16
C GLY A 952 -9.87 2.19 15.72
N ASP A 953 -11.03 2.70 15.29
CA ASP A 953 -11.59 3.98 15.76
C ASP A 953 -11.86 3.95 17.27
N GLY A 954 -10.91 4.45 18.06
CA GLY A 954 -10.92 4.44 19.54
C GLY A 954 -9.61 3.97 20.19
N ALA A 955 -8.71 3.33 19.43
CA ALA A 955 -7.43 2.79 19.91
C ALA A 955 -6.21 3.71 19.70
N PHE A 956 -6.38 4.92 19.18
CA PHE A 956 -5.26 5.84 18.88
C PHE A 956 -4.38 6.17 20.12
N THR A 957 -4.95 6.20 21.33
CA THR A 957 -4.18 6.38 22.59
C THR A 957 -3.19 5.25 22.83
N VAL A 958 -3.60 4.02 22.48
CA VAL A 958 -2.75 2.83 22.50
C VAL A 958 -1.70 2.93 21.40
N ASP A 959 -2.07 3.41 20.21
CA ASP A 959 -1.13 3.58 19.10
C ASP A 959 -0.05 4.64 19.42
N ILE A 960 -0.37 5.69 20.16
CA ILE A 960 0.60 6.68 20.66
C ILE A 960 1.61 6.02 21.60
N LEU A 961 1.16 5.28 22.62
CA LEU A 961 2.08 4.64 23.57
C LEU A 961 2.86 3.47 22.95
N ARG A 962 2.31 2.79 21.92
CA ARG A 962 3.03 1.78 21.14
C ARG A 962 4.10 2.37 20.23
N SER A 963 3.80 3.51 19.60
CA SER A 963 4.76 4.18 18.73
C SER A 963 5.94 4.77 19.51
N GLY A 964 5.79 4.98 20.82
CA GLY A 964 6.92 5.17 21.74
C GLY A 964 6.49 5.42 23.19
N MET A 965 6.78 4.47 24.09
CA MET A 965 6.59 4.63 25.54
C MET A 965 7.68 5.55 26.12
N PRO A 966 7.33 6.60 26.90
CA PRO A 966 8.33 7.50 27.47
C PRO A 966 9.16 6.86 28.59
N THR A 967 10.32 7.44 28.92
CA THR A 967 11.10 7.07 30.12
C THR A 967 10.74 7.93 31.33
N VAL A 968 11.12 7.51 32.54
CA VAL A 968 10.96 8.32 33.76
C VAL A 968 11.67 9.67 33.63
N GLU A 969 12.86 9.67 33.06
CA GLU A 969 13.64 10.88 32.82
C GLU A 969 12.93 11.84 31.87
N PHE A 970 12.28 11.32 30.81
CA PHE A 970 11.47 12.13 29.90
C PHE A 970 10.27 12.77 30.62
N LEU A 971 9.56 12.02 31.48
CA LEU A 971 8.42 12.55 32.23
C LEU A 971 8.82 13.61 33.24
N ARG A 972 9.95 13.42 33.93
CA ARG A 972 10.52 14.43 34.84
C ARG A 972 11.10 15.62 34.08
N GLY A 973 11.56 15.37 32.86
CA GLY A 973 12.23 16.31 31.98
C GLY A 973 11.28 17.30 31.31
N ILE A 974 10.49 18.04 32.09
CA ILE A 974 9.61 19.07 31.53
C ILE A 974 10.36 20.38 31.28
N VAL A 975 9.97 21.08 30.23
CA VAL A 975 10.46 22.42 29.95
C VAL A 975 9.47 23.44 30.49
N VAL A 976 9.86 24.15 31.54
CA VAL A 976 9.08 25.24 32.13
C VAL A 976 9.56 26.56 31.54
N LEU A 977 8.61 27.34 31.03
CA LEU A 977 8.85 28.67 30.51
C LEU A 977 8.48 29.70 31.56
N ASP A 978 9.44 30.45 32.08
CA ASP A 978 9.13 31.66 32.86
C ASP A 978 8.46 32.67 31.92
N ASN A 979 7.44 33.36 32.39
CA ASN A 979 6.69 34.32 31.57
C ASN A 979 6.56 35.70 32.22
N ALA A 980 7.44 36.01 33.19
CA ALA A 980 7.41 37.27 33.92
C ALA A 980 7.48 38.50 32.99
N ALA A 981 8.29 38.46 31.92
CA ALA A 981 8.40 39.55 30.96
C ALA A 981 7.21 39.59 29.98
N THR A 982 6.65 38.43 29.64
CA THR A 982 5.49 38.30 28.75
C THR A 982 4.17 38.74 29.41
N ARG A 983 4.00 38.47 30.71
CA ARG A 983 2.74 38.64 31.45
C ARG A 983 2.12 40.05 31.34
N PRO A 984 2.88 41.16 31.43
CA PRO A 984 2.34 42.51 31.27
C PRO A 984 1.65 42.74 29.91
N PHE A 985 2.16 42.13 28.84
CA PHE A 985 1.67 42.34 27.46
C PHE A 985 0.48 41.45 27.08
N ARG A 986 0.15 40.44 27.88
CA ARG A 986 -0.99 39.52 27.64
C ARG A 986 -2.01 39.51 28.77
N ALA A 987 -2.01 40.51 29.65
CA ALA A 987 -2.80 40.51 30.88
C ALA A 987 -4.32 40.34 30.67
N VAL A 988 -4.85 40.69 29.49
CA VAL A 988 -6.26 40.52 29.13
C VAL A 988 -6.63 39.10 28.69
N VAL A 989 -5.64 38.26 28.39
CA VAL A 989 -5.82 36.85 28.03
C VAL A 989 -5.33 36.01 29.21
N GLU A 990 -6.27 35.57 30.05
CA GLU A 990 -5.98 34.75 31.22
C GLU A 990 -5.84 33.27 30.81
N ARG A 991 -4.83 32.59 31.36
CA ARG A 991 -4.64 31.16 31.13
C ARG A 991 -5.56 30.38 32.08
N PRO A 992 -6.39 29.45 31.56
CA PRO A 992 -7.15 28.54 32.42
C PRO A 992 -6.19 27.71 33.28
N LYS A 993 -6.55 27.52 34.56
CA LYS A 993 -5.77 26.67 35.46
C LYS A 993 -6.02 25.20 35.13
N VAL A 994 -4.97 24.38 35.26
CA VAL A 994 -5.11 22.92 35.17
C VAL A 994 -5.68 22.41 36.49
N ASP A 995 -7.00 22.43 36.57
CA ASP A 995 -7.76 22.05 37.75
C ASP A 995 -8.87 21.04 37.42
N ARG A 996 -9.65 20.65 38.43
CA ARG A 996 -10.76 19.73 38.26
C ARG A 996 -11.79 20.19 37.23
N ALA A 997 -12.05 21.50 37.10
CA ALA A 997 -13.04 22.01 36.15
C ALA A 997 -12.56 21.84 34.71
N LEU A 998 -11.29 22.16 34.44
CA LEU A 998 -10.69 21.94 33.12
C LEU A 998 -10.66 20.44 32.78
N LEU A 999 -10.28 19.58 33.73
CA LEU A 999 -10.25 18.14 33.55
C LEU A 999 -11.65 17.55 33.35
N GLU A 1000 -12.70 18.10 33.96
CA GLU A 1000 -14.09 17.71 33.67
C GLU A 1000 -14.43 17.99 32.20
N THR A 1001 -14.06 19.16 31.68
CA THR A 1001 -14.28 19.49 30.26
C THR A 1001 -13.54 18.52 29.34
N TYR A 1002 -12.28 18.21 29.63
CA TYR A 1002 -11.49 17.29 28.81
C TYR A 1002 -12.04 15.86 28.87
N THR A 1003 -12.33 15.34 30.07
CA THR A 1003 -12.87 13.99 30.24
C THR A 1003 -14.27 13.83 29.64
N ARG A 1004 -15.10 14.88 29.62
CA ARG A 1004 -16.37 14.87 28.85
C ARG A 1004 -16.13 14.69 27.36
N HIS A 1005 -15.17 15.42 26.79
CA HIS A 1005 -14.81 15.28 25.38
C HIS A 1005 -14.22 13.89 25.11
N TRP A 1006 -13.29 13.42 25.94
CA TRP A 1006 -12.69 12.08 25.84
C TRP A 1006 -13.75 10.98 25.91
N PHE A 1007 -14.74 11.09 26.81
CA PHE A 1007 -15.88 10.18 26.84
C PHE A 1007 -16.73 10.26 25.57
N ALA A 1008 -17.06 11.46 25.09
CA ALA A 1008 -17.84 11.63 23.85
C ALA A 1008 -17.13 11.06 22.61
N ARG A 1009 -15.79 11.04 22.63
CA ARG A 1009 -14.95 10.41 21.62
C ARG A 1009 -14.73 8.90 21.83
N GLY A 1010 -15.28 8.33 22.90
CA GLY A 1010 -15.14 6.90 23.24
C GLY A 1010 -13.82 6.53 23.90
N TRP A 1011 -13.00 7.51 24.31
CA TRP A 1011 -11.67 7.28 24.89
C TRP A 1011 -11.77 6.81 26.35
N LEU A 1012 -12.83 7.21 27.05
CA LEU A 1012 -13.13 6.78 28.41
C LEU A 1012 -14.44 5.97 28.43
N PRO A 1013 -14.57 4.96 29.30
CA PRO A 1013 -15.72 4.05 29.30
C PRO A 1013 -16.98 4.65 29.93
N LYS A 1014 -16.85 5.76 30.68
CA LYS A 1014 -17.96 6.43 31.37
C LYS A 1014 -17.76 7.93 31.41
N ALA A 1015 -18.84 8.69 31.50
CA ALA A 1015 -18.79 10.14 31.67
C ALA A 1015 -18.25 10.52 33.06
N PRO A 1016 -17.59 11.69 33.20
CA PRO A 1016 -17.13 12.16 34.48
C PRO A 1016 -18.30 12.43 35.42
N ALA A 1017 -18.09 12.23 36.72
CA ALA A 1017 -19.00 12.67 37.76
C ALA A 1017 -19.18 14.19 37.64
N ARG A 1018 -20.42 14.62 37.42
CA ARG A 1018 -20.73 16.04 37.26
C ARG A 1018 -20.38 16.79 38.54
N LEU A 1019 -19.73 17.95 38.42
CA LEU A 1019 -19.73 18.93 39.49
C LEU A 1019 -21.18 19.13 39.97
N GLY A 1020 -21.39 19.04 41.28
CA GLY A 1020 -22.67 19.25 41.94
C GLY A 1020 -23.18 20.66 41.75
N LYS A 1021 -23.79 20.91 40.59
CA LYS A 1021 -24.88 21.85 40.28
C LYS A 1021 -25.25 21.59 38.81
N PRO A 1022 -26.54 21.39 38.49
CA PRO A 1022 -26.92 21.19 37.10
C PRO A 1022 -26.59 22.46 36.33
N LEU A 1023 -25.62 22.38 35.41
CA LEU A 1023 -25.62 23.26 34.24
C LEU A 1023 -27.01 23.10 33.61
N ALA A 1024 -27.74 24.21 33.49
CA ALA A 1024 -29.08 24.25 32.93
C ALA A 1024 -29.13 23.36 31.68
N ALA A 1025 -30.09 22.42 31.63
CA ALA A 1025 -30.24 21.52 30.50
C ALA A 1025 -30.30 22.35 29.21
N ILE A 1026 -29.27 22.26 28.37
CA ILE A 1026 -29.30 22.82 27.03
C ILE A 1026 -30.37 22.00 26.30
N ARG A 1027 -31.57 22.55 26.18
CA ARG A 1027 -32.70 21.91 25.49
C ARG A 1027 -32.36 21.82 24.01
N GLY A 1028 -32.18 20.59 23.50
CA GLY A 1028 -31.95 20.34 22.08
C GLY A 1028 -33.16 20.69 21.21
N PRO A 1029 -32.98 20.79 19.88
CA PRO A 1029 -34.02 21.27 18.94
C PRO A 1029 -35.26 20.36 18.83
N LEU A 1030 -35.16 19.13 19.34
CA LEU A 1030 -36.23 18.13 19.33
C LEU A 1030 -37.03 18.09 20.64
N ASN A 1031 -36.53 18.74 21.70
CA ASN A 1031 -37.17 18.71 23.01
C ASN A 1031 -38.58 19.33 22.95
N GLY A 1032 -39.59 18.55 23.34
CA GLY A 1032 -41.00 18.93 23.35
C GLY A 1032 -41.74 18.75 22.02
N ARG A 1033 -41.07 18.31 20.95
CA ARG A 1033 -41.74 18.02 19.67
C ARG A 1033 -42.53 16.71 19.73
N VAL A 1034 -43.60 16.62 18.95
CA VAL A 1034 -44.43 15.41 18.87
C VAL A 1034 -44.06 14.56 17.65
N ALA A 1035 -43.66 13.32 17.89
CA ALA A 1035 -43.30 12.36 16.86
C ALA A 1035 -44.26 11.16 16.81
N VAL A 1036 -44.80 10.86 15.64
CA VAL A 1036 -45.56 9.62 15.38
C VAL A 1036 -44.62 8.60 14.75
N ILE A 1037 -44.51 7.41 15.34
CA ILE A 1037 -43.67 6.31 14.84
C ILE A 1037 -44.56 5.11 14.51
N THR A 1038 -44.63 4.72 13.24
CA THR A 1038 -45.32 3.49 12.80
C THR A 1038 -44.34 2.33 12.73
N GLY A 1039 -44.82 1.11 13.01
CA GLY A 1039 -43.95 -0.06 13.12
C GLY A 1039 -43.13 -0.08 14.42
N ALA A 1040 -43.56 0.64 15.46
CA ALA A 1040 -42.78 0.87 16.69
C ALA A 1040 -42.54 -0.38 17.57
N SER A 1041 -43.20 -1.51 17.27
CA SER A 1041 -43.19 -2.69 18.14
C SER A 1041 -41.87 -3.49 18.23
N SER A 1042 -40.96 -3.40 17.25
CA SER A 1042 -39.64 -4.06 17.30
C SER A 1042 -38.65 -3.42 16.32
N GLY A 1043 -37.39 -3.89 16.34
CA GLY A 1043 -36.34 -3.47 15.40
C GLY A 1043 -36.15 -1.95 15.34
N ILE A 1044 -36.08 -1.42 14.11
CA ILE A 1044 -35.81 0.00 13.85
C ILE A 1044 -36.84 0.91 14.54
N GLY A 1045 -38.13 0.58 14.50
CA GLY A 1045 -39.17 1.43 15.08
C GLY A 1045 -39.03 1.59 16.61
N ALA A 1046 -38.66 0.52 17.31
CA ALA A 1046 -38.45 0.56 18.76
C ALA A 1046 -37.17 1.34 19.14
N ALA A 1047 -36.11 1.20 18.34
CA ALA A 1047 -34.87 1.95 18.52
C ALA A 1047 -35.08 3.46 18.30
N VAL A 1048 -35.82 3.85 17.25
CA VAL A 1048 -36.18 5.24 16.97
C VAL A 1048 -36.99 5.85 18.12
N ALA A 1049 -38.01 5.13 18.62
CA ALA A 1049 -38.80 5.59 19.76
C ALA A 1049 -37.92 5.89 20.98
N THR A 1050 -36.97 5.00 21.27
CA THR A 1050 -36.02 5.17 22.37
C THR A 1050 -35.11 6.38 22.17
N ALA A 1051 -34.60 6.57 20.95
CA ALA A 1051 -33.72 7.68 20.62
C ALA A 1051 -34.44 9.04 20.69
N LEU A 1052 -35.68 9.14 20.22
CA LEU A 1052 -36.45 10.38 20.25
C LEU A 1052 -36.91 10.78 21.66
N VAL A 1053 -37.27 9.82 22.51
CA VAL A 1053 -37.59 10.10 23.91
C VAL A 1053 -36.36 10.64 24.65
N ARG A 1054 -35.15 10.12 24.37
CA ARG A 1054 -33.90 10.63 24.94
C ARG A 1054 -33.59 12.07 24.52
N GLU A 1055 -34.03 12.49 23.33
CA GLU A 1055 -33.92 13.87 22.84
C GLU A 1055 -35.03 14.80 23.37
N GLY A 1056 -35.94 14.27 24.20
CA GLY A 1056 -37.03 15.02 24.83
C GLY A 1056 -38.30 15.12 23.98
N CYS A 1057 -38.44 14.36 22.89
CA CYS A 1057 -39.70 14.32 22.11
C CYS A 1057 -40.81 13.63 22.90
N HIS A 1058 -42.05 14.09 22.70
CA HIS A 1058 -43.25 13.31 22.98
C HIS A 1058 -43.50 12.36 21.82
N VAL A 1059 -43.84 11.10 22.10
CA VAL A 1059 -43.94 10.07 21.05
C VAL A 1059 -45.28 9.35 21.07
N ALA A 1060 -45.86 9.15 19.89
CA ALA A 1060 -46.99 8.26 19.65
C ALA A 1060 -46.52 7.01 18.90
N LEU A 1061 -46.65 5.85 19.55
CA LEU A 1061 -46.11 4.57 19.08
C LEU A 1061 -47.24 3.71 18.52
N ALA A 1062 -47.11 3.32 17.26
CA ALA A 1062 -48.15 2.62 16.52
C ALA A 1062 -47.67 1.30 15.93
N ALA A 1063 -48.39 0.22 16.24
CA ALA A 1063 -48.19 -1.12 15.69
C ALA A 1063 -49.41 -2.01 15.97
N ARG A 1064 -49.48 -3.16 15.28
CA ARG A 1064 -50.53 -4.17 15.51
C ARG A 1064 -50.38 -4.94 16.83
N ARG A 1065 -49.14 -5.08 17.32
CA ARG A 1065 -48.77 -5.88 18.50
C ARG A 1065 -48.82 -5.03 19.78
N MET A 1066 -49.95 -5.04 20.47
CA MET A 1066 -50.16 -4.22 21.67
C MET A 1066 -49.21 -4.57 22.82
N ASP A 1067 -49.02 -5.84 23.14
CA ASP A 1067 -48.13 -6.28 24.23
C ASP A 1067 -46.70 -5.76 24.07
N ALA A 1068 -46.22 -5.68 22.83
CA ALA A 1068 -44.90 -5.15 22.50
C ALA A 1068 -44.83 -3.62 22.69
N LEU A 1069 -45.90 -2.90 22.35
CA LEU A 1069 -46.00 -1.45 22.60
C LEU A 1069 -46.06 -1.14 24.09
N GLU A 1070 -46.83 -1.91 24.88
CA GLU A 1070 -46.90 -1.77 26.34
C GLU A 1070 -45.56 -2.06 27.00
N SER A 1071 -44.83 -3.08 26.51
CA SER A 1071 -43.47 -3.37 26.94
C SER A 1071 -42.54 -2.19 26.65
N LEU A 1072 -42.57 -1.65 25.42
CA LEU A 1072 -41.76 -0.50 25.03
C LEU A 1072 -42.11 0.74 25.86
N GLN A 1073 -43.38 1.04 26.07
CA GLN A 1073 -43.84 2.17 26.88
C GLN A 1073 -43.33 2.07 28.32
N ARG A 1074 -43.39 0.88 28.94
CA ARG A 1074 -42.83 0.66 30.29
C ARG A 1074 -41.33 0.95 30.35
N ARG A 1075 -40.56 0.55 29.34
CA ARG A 1075 -39.11 0.84 29.27
C ARG A 1075 -38.79 2.33 29.10
N LEU A 1076 -39.67 3.07 28.43
CA LEU A 1076 -39.47 4.49 28.12
C LEU A 1076 -40.06 5.43 29.20
N SER A 1077 -40.92 4.92 30.06
CA SER A 1077 -41.55 5.68 31.15
C SER A 1077 -40.50 6.15 32.17
N GLY A 1078 -40.54 7.44 32.52
CA GLY A 1078 -39.60 8.05 33.49
C GLY A 1078 -38.62 9.08 32.91
N GLN A 1079 -38.62 9.31 31.59
CA GLN A 1079 -37.68 10.25 30.92
C GLN A 1079 -38.24 11.67 30.67
N GLY A 1080 -39.36 12.05 31.31
CA GLY A 1080 -39.95 13.40 31.20
C GLY A 1080 -40.76 13.68 29.93
N SER A 1081 -40.77 12.77 28.95
CA SER A 1081 -41.62 12.82 27.75
C SER A 1081 -42.96 12.12 27.93
N LYS A 1082 -44.01 12.63 27.26
CA LYS A 1082 -45.30 11.95 27.13
C LYS A 1082 -45.24 10.86 26.06
N ILE A 1083 -45.83 9.70 26.35
CA ILE A 1083 -45.81 8.52 25.47
C ILE A 1083 -47.23 8.00 25.28
N LEU A 1084 -47.74 8.05 24.05
CA LEU A 1084 -49.00 7.45 23.63
C LEU A 1084 -48.69 6.13 22.92
N ILE A 1085 -49.42 5.07 23.25
CA ILE A 1085 -49.41 3.83 22.45
C ILE A 1085 -50.79 3.62 21.86
N GLN A 1086 -50.85 3.18 20.60
CA GLN A 1086 -52.12 2.92 19.93
C GLN A 1086 -51.99 1.74 18.96
N ARG A 1087 -52.97 0.84 19.02
CA ARG A 1087 -53.07 -0.26 18.06
C ARG A 1087 -53.40 0.33 16.71
N THR A 1088 -52.55 0.09 15.73
CA THR A 1088 -52.74 0.60 14.37
C THR A 1088 -52.24 -0.43 13.37
N ASP A 1089 -53.12 -0.82 12.43
CA ASP A 1089 -52.72 -1.41 11.16
C ASP A 1089 -52.57 -0.29 10.11
N VAL A 1090 -51.38 -0.14 9.55
CA VAL A 1090 -51.11 0.94 8.57
C VAL A 1090 -51.86 0.73 7.26
N THR A 1091 -52.29 -0.49 6.97
CA THR A 1091 -53.12 -0.79 5.79
C THR A 1091 -54.57 -0.32 5.95
N ASP A 1092 -55.01 -0.03 7.18
CA ASP A 1092 -56.32 0.53 7.48
C ASP A 1092 -56.21 2.05 7.66
N ARG A 1093 -56.70 2.78 6.66
CA ARG A 1093 -56.67 4.24 6.63
C ARG A 1093 -57.33 4.87 7.86
N ALA A 1094 -58.48 4.34 8.31
CA ALA A 1094 -59.22 4.91 9.43
C ALA A 1094 -58.42 4.80 10.75
N GLN A 1095 -57.66 3.71 10.91
CA GLN A 1095 -56.79 3.55 12.08
C GLN A 1095 -55.59 4.50 12.08
N VAL A 1096 -55.03 4.81 10.90
CA VAL A 1096 -53.93 5.78 10.77
C VAL A 1096 -54.43 7.20 11.04
N GLU A 1097 -55.60 7.56 10.52
CA GLU A 1097 -56.25 8.85 10.81
C GLU A 1097 -56.53 9.00 12.31
N ALA A 1098 -57.10 7.97 12.94
CA ALA A 1098 -57.34 7.94 14.39
C ALA A 1098 -56.05 8.04 15.22
N LEU A 1099 -54.93 7.49 14.74
CA LEU A 1099 -53.62 7.61 15.39
C LEU A 1099 -53.12 9.06 15.38
N VAL A 1100 -53.14 9.70 14.20
CA VAL A 1100 -52.63 11.07 14.05
C VAL A 1100 -53.52 12.05 14.82
N GLN A 1101 -54.84 11.80 14.84
CA GLN A 1101 -55.79 12.57 15.64
C GLN A 1101 -55.50 12.42 17.14
N ALA A 1102 -55.39 11.19 17.66
CA ALA A 1102 -55.12 10.96 19.08
C ALA A 1102 -53.76 11.53 19.51
N ALA A 1103 -52.72 11.42 18.66
CA ALA A 1103 -51.43 12.04 18.92
C ALA A 1103 -51.56 13.58 19.00
N SER A 1104 -52.30 14.18 18.07
CA SER A 1104 -52.54 15.62 18.03
C SER A 1104 -53.29 16.13 19.26
N GLU A 1105 -54.32 15.40 19.70
CA GLU A 1105 -55.16 15.75 20.85
C GLU A 1105 -54.44 15.57 22.19
N GLN A 1106 -53.65 14.50 22.35
CA GLN A 1106 -53.07 14.15 23.65
C GLN A 1106 -51.63 14.65 23.85
N LEU A 1107 -50.85 14.76 22.78
CA LEU A 1107 -49.43 15.15 22.83
C LEU A 1107 -49.18 16.55 22.26
N GLY A 1108 -50.01 17.01 21.32
CA GLY A 1108 -49.84 18.25 20.57
C GLY A 1108 -49.64 17.99 19.07
N PRO A 1109 -49.56 19.05 18.23
CA PRO A 1109 -49.50 18.92 16.78
C PRO A 1109 -48.34 18.02 16.34
N VAL A 1110 -48.60 17.05 15.44
CA VAL A 1110 -47.57 16.12 14.98
C VAL A 1110 -46.51 16.85 14.17
N ASP A 1111 -45.32 17.00 14.74
CA ASP A 1111 -44.16 17.68 14.13
C ASP A 1111 -43.33 16.73 13.28
N ILE A 1112 -43.30 15.45 13.65
CA ILE A 1112 -42.43 14.44 13.04
C ILE A 1112 -43.25 13.19 12.75
N LEU A 1113 -43.15 12.67 11.52
CA LEU A 1113 -43.60 11.34 11.15
C LEU A 1113 -42.38 10.48 10.87
N VAL A 1114 -42.23 9.34 11.56
CA VAL A 1114 -41.26 8.31 11.22
C VAL A 1114 -41.99 7.02 10.82
N SER A 1115 -41.99 6.72 9.52
CA SER A 1115 -42.62 5.52 8.97
C SER A 1115 -41.63 4.37 8.89
N CYS A 1116 -41.66 3.49 9.91
CA CYS A 1116 -40.86 2.25 9.95
C CYS A 1116 -41.67 0.98 9.67
N ALA A 1117 -42.99 1.11 9.47
CA ALA A 1117 -43.82 -0.05 9.13
C ALA A 1117 -43.39 -0.64 7.78
N GLY A 1118 -43.11 -1.94 7.77
CA GLY A 1118 -42.75 -2.65 6.57
C GLY A 1118 -42.76 -4.17 6.76
N VAL A 1119 -42.88 -4.88 5.65
CA VAL A 1119 -42.66 -6.33 5.56
C VAL A 1119 -41.73 -6.63 4.39
N MET A 1120 -41.01 -7.74 4.52
CA MET A 1120 -40.07 -8.23 3.52
C MET A 1120 -40.22 -9.75 3.44
N TYR A 1121 -40.33 -10.27 2.22
CA TYR A 1121 -40.34 -11.70 1.94
C TYR A 1121 -39.31 -11.98 0.85
N TYR A 1122 -38.45 -12.97 1.09
CA TYR A 1122 -37.66 -13.63 0.07
C TYR A 1122 -38.60 -14.53 -0.72
N THR A 1123 -38.84 -14.18 -1.97
CA THR A 1123 -39.72 -14.93 -2.87
C THR A 1123 -39.09 -14.95 -4.25
N MET A 1124 -38.89 -16.16 -4.80
CA MET A 1124 -38.52 -16.31 -6.20
C MET A 1124 -39.72 -15.95 -7.07
N MET A 1125 -39.52 -15.12 -8.09
CA MET A 1125 -40.60 -14.74 -9.01
C MET A 1125 -41.24 -15.97 -9.68
N ALA A 1126 -40.45 -17.02 -9.91
CA ALA A 1126 -40.91 -18.30 -10.45
C ALA A 1126 -41.85 -19.06 -9.49
N ASN A 1127 -41.77 -18.82 -8.19
CA ASN A 1127 -42.53 -19.53 -7.16
C ASN A 1127 -43.87 -18.86 -6.81
N VAL A 1128 -44.17 -17.73 -7.46
CA VAL A 1128 -45.45 -16.99 -7.46
C VAL A 1128 -46.21 -17.04 -6.12
N LYS A 1129 -45.86 -16.16 -5.18
CA LYS A 1129 -46.54 -16.01 -3.87
C LYS A 1129 -47.33 -14.71 -3.83
N THR A 1130 -48.46 -14.66 -4.53
CA THR A 1130 -49.27 -13.45 -4.69
C THR A 1130 -49.69 -12.81 -3.37
N ASP A 1131 -50.03 -13.61 -2.36
CA ASP A 1131 -50.46 -13.09 -1.04
C ASP A 1131 -49.33 -12.34 -0.31
N GLU A 1132 -48.08 -12.81 -0.41
CA GLU A 1132 -46.90 -12.12 0.15
C GLU A 1132 -46.61 -10.82 -0.62
N TRP A 1133 -46.82 -10.84 -1.94
CA TRP A 1133 -46.62 -9.68 -2.80
C TRP A 1133 -47.64 -8.58 -2.50
N GLU A 1134 -48.93 -8.94 -2.43
CA GLU A 1134 -50.02 -8.03 -2.06
C GLU A 1134 -49.76 -7.43 -0.68
N ARG A 1135 -49.39 -8.26 0.30
CA ARG A 1135 -49.08 -7.79 1.65
C ARG A 1135 -47.88 -6.85 1.71
N THR A 1136 -46.86 -7.07 0.86
CA THR A 1136 -45.71 -6.18 0.73
C THR A 1136 -46.12 -4.82 0.20
N VAL A 1137 -46.95 -4.79 -0.86
CA VAL A 1137 -47.47 -3.54 -1.43
C VAL A 1137 -48.40 -2.81 -0.44
N ASP A 1138 -49.30 -3.54 0.21
CA ASP A 1138 -50.25 -2.95 1.15
C ASP A 1138 -49.55 -2.29 2.33
N VAL A 1139 -48.57 -2.97 2.94
CA VAL A 1139 -47.88 -2.43 4.11
C VAL A 1139 -46.86 -1.35 3.70
N ASN A 1140 -45.98 -1.64 2.74
CA ASN A 1140 -44.85 -0.75 2.43
C ASN A 1140 -45.29 0.48 1.63
N CYS A 1141 -46.24 0.32 0.70
CA CYS A 1141 -46.68 1.40 -0.19
C CYS A 1141 -47.96 2.07 0.32
N LYS A 1142 -49.08 1.32 0.41
CA LYS A 1142 -50.36 1.92 0.84
C LYS A 1142 -50.28 2.43 2.28
N GLY A 1143 -49.61 1.69 3.16
CA GLY A 1143 -49.37 2.10 4.55
C GLY A 1143 -48.62 3.42 4.66
N LEU A 1144 -47.59 3.65 3.84
CA LEU A 1144 -46.92 4.94 3.76
C LEU A 1144 -47.87 6.04 3.29
N LEU A 1145 -48.63 5.80 2.21
CA LEU A 1145 -49.57 6.79 1.67
C LEU A 1145 -50.63 7.20 2.69
N HIS A 1146 -51.15 6.26 3.50
CA HIS A 1146 -52.09 6.58 4.58
C HIS A 1146 -51.45 7.45 5.66
N CYS A 1147 -50.18 7.21 6.01
CA CYS A 1147 -49.46 8.05 6.95
C CYS A 1147 -49.25 9.45 6.39
N LEU A 1148 -48.80 9.56 5.13
CA LEU A 1148 -48.56 10.84 4.47
C LEU A 1148 -49.84 11.65 4.33
N SER A 1149 -50.94 11.04 3.87
CA SER A 1149 -52.22 11.74 3.71
C SER A 1149 -52.78 12.25 5.04
N SER A 1150 -52.46 11.59 6.16
CA SER A 1150 -52.90 11.98 7.49
C SER A 1150 -52.02 13.07 8.12
N THR A 1151 -50.72 13.15 7.80
CA THR A 1151 -49.80 14.11 8.44
C THR A 1151 -49.43 15.32 7.59
N VAL A 1152 -49.27 15.16 6.28
CA VAL A 1152 -48.79 16.21 5.36
C VAL A 1152 -49.67 17.46 5.38
N PRO A 1153 -51.03 17.36 5.29
CA PRO A 1153 -51.87 18.55 5.27
C PRO A 1153 -51.69 19.43 6.51
N GLY A 1154 -51.62 18.80 7.69
CA GLY A 1154 -51.41 19.50 8.96
C GLY A 1154 -50.03 20.15 9.07
N MET A 1155 -48.98 19.51 8.54
CA MET A 1155 -47.62 20.06 8.53
C MET A 1155 -47.49 21.25 7.56
N LEU A 1156 -48.05 21.13 6.35
CA LEU A 1156 -48.04 22.19 5.34
C LEU A 1156 -48.83 23.42 5.81
N ALA A 1157 -50.00 23.22 6.44
CA ALA A 1157 -50.77 24.32 7.01
C ALA A 1157 -50.00 25.11 8.08
N ARG A 1158 -49.04 24.49 8.77
CA ARG A 1158 -48.17 25.14 9.76
C ARG A 1158 -46.84 25.62 9.21
N GLY A 1159 -46.56 25.38 7.92
CA GLY A 1159 -45.25 25.66 7.32
C GLY A 1159 -44.09 24.94 8.02
N SER A 1160 -44.36 23.83 8.71
CA SER A 1160 -43.35 23.11 9.49
C SER A 1160 -43.73 21.65 9.69
N GLY A 1161 -42.75 20.78 9.50
CA GLY A 1161 -42.88 19.35 9.76
C GLY A 1161 -41.70 18.57 9.20
N HIS A 1162 -41.51 17.34 9.67
CA HIS A 1162 -40.47 16.45 9.16
C HIS A 1162 -41.01 15.04 8.96
N ILE A 1163 -40.95 14.57 7.72
CA ILE A 1163 -41.31 13.20 7.35
C ILE A 1163 -40.04 12.40 7.14
N VAL A 1164 -39.99 11.23 7.77
CA VAL A 1164 -38.89 10.28 7.63
C VAL A 1164 -39.50 8.93 7.31
N ALA A 1165 -39.05 8.25 6.25
CA ALA A 1165 -39.50 6.88 5.97
C ALA A 1165 -38.35 5.96 5.55
N ILE A 1166 -38.49 4.67 5.89
CA ILE A 1166 -37.50 3.65 5.58
C ILE A 1166 -37.68 3.15 4.15
N SER A 1167 -36.75 3.52 3.27
CA SER A 1167 -36.70 3.15 1.85
C SER A 1167 -35.84 1.92 1.60
N SER A 1168 -34.76 1.66 2.35
CA SER A 1168 -33.77 0.57 2.11
C SER A 1168 -32.93 0.75 0.83
N ASP A 1169 -31.69 0.27 0.87
CA ASP A 1169 -30.77 0.21 -0.27
C ASP A 1169 -31.30 -0.67 -1.43
N ALA A 1170 -32.14 -1.67 -1.14
CA ALA A 1170 -32.91 -2.43 -2.11
C ALA A 1170 -33.91 -1.61 -2.93
N GLY A 1171 -34.17 -0.36 -2.53
CA GLY A 1171 -34.91 0.62 -3.34
C GLY A 1171 -34.07 1.25 -4.46
N ARG A 1172 -32.74 1.09 -4.47
CA ARG A 1172 -31.84 1.57 -5.52
C ARG A 1172 -31.30 0.46 -6.43
N LYS A 1173 -31.19 -0.76 -5.90
CA LYS A 1173 -30.74 -1.96 -6.61
C LYS A 1173 -31.81 -3.06 -6.50
N VAL A 1174 -32.15 -3.70 -7.61
CA VAL A 1174 -33.07 -4.85 -7.60
C VAL A 1174 -32.27 -6.11 -7.28
N PHE A 1175 -32.74 -6.90 -6.31
CA PHE A 1175 -32.06 -8.13 -5.90
C PHE A 1175 -32.87 -9.38 -6.27
N PRO A 1176 -32.23 -10.46 -6.75
CA PRO A 1176 -32.86 -11.77 -6.89
C PRO A 1176 -33.48 -12.22 -5.55
N GLY A 1177 -34.68 -12.80 -5.61
CA GLY A 1177 -35.43 -13.19 -4.41
C GLY A 1177 -36.12 -12.05 -3.65
N LEU A 1178 -35.86 -10.77 -3.96
CA LEU A 1178 -36.49 -9.62 -3.30
C LEU A 1178 -37.26 -8.71 -4.27
N GLY A 1179 -37.55 -9.15 -5.49
CA GLY A 1179 -38.02 -8.26 -6.55
C GLY A 1179 -39.26 -7.41 -6.20
N VAL A 1180 -40.28 -7.97 -5.52
CA VAL A 1180 -41.46 -7.19 -5.09
C VAL A 1180 -41.12 -6.24 -3.93
N TYR A 1181 -40.24 -6.65 -3.01
CA TYR A 1181 -39.75 -5.79 -1.95
C TYR A 1181 -38.96 -4.60 -2.51
N SER A 1182 -37.98 -4.86 -3.39
CA SER A 1182 -37.22 -3.82 -4.11
C SER A 1182 -38.15 -2.85 -4.85
N ALA A 1183 -39.16 -3.35 -5.56
CA ALA A 1183 -40.15 -2.51 -6.23
C ALA A 1183 -40.95 -1.64 -5.24
N SER A 1184 -41.38 -2.20 -4.10
CA SER A 1184 -42.09 -1.45 -3.06
C SER A 1184 -41.22 -0.34 -2.45
N LYS A 1185 -39.92 -0.56 -2.36
CA LYS A 1185 -38.95 0.39 -1.83
C LYS A 1185 -38.62 1.50 -2.81
N PHE A 1186 -38.51 1.16 -4.10
CA PHE A 1186 -38.44 2.15 -5.17
C PHE A 1186 -39.68 3.07 -5.16
N PHE A 1187 -40.88 2.51 -4.94
CA PHE A 1187 -42.11 3.30 -4.78
C PHE A 1187 -42.04 4.28 -3.59
N VAL A 1188 -41.56 3.83 -2.43
CA VAL A 1188 -41.36 4.67 -1.25
C VAL A 1188 -40.40 5.83 -1.58
N GLU A 1189 -39.25 5.54 -2.18
CA GLU A 1189 -38.27 6.56 -2.55
C GLU A 1189 -38.86 7.59 -3.50
N ALA A 1190 -39.48 7.14 -4.60
CA ALA A 1190 -40.09 8.00 -5.60
C ALA A 1190 -41.18 8.89 -4.99
N THR A 1191 -41.99 8.35 -4.07
CA THR A 1191 -43.03 9.10 -3.35
C THR A 1191 -42.42 10.21 -2.50
N LEU A 1192 -41.34 9.95 -1.76
CA LEU A 1192 -40.66 10.95 -0.95
C LEU A 1192 -39.96 12.01 -1.82
N GLN A 1193 -39.41 11.62 -2.96
CA GLN A 1193 -38.80 12.55 -3.92
C GLN A 1193 -39.82 13.50 -4.54
N SER A 1194 -40.98 12.98 -4.98
CA SER A 1194 -42.10 13.81 -5.46
C SER A 1194 -42.58 14.75 -4.37
N LEU A 1195 -42.76 14.26 -3.13
CA LEU A 1195 -43.18 15.12 -2.02
C LEU A 1195 -42.18 16.24 -1.74
N ARG A 1196 -40.87 15.98 -1.78
CA ARG A 1196 -39.82 17.00 -1.66
C ARG A 1196 -39.94 18.07 -2.74
N LEU A 1197 -40.12 17.65 -3.99
CA LEU A 1197 -40.20 18.54 -5.14
C LEU A 1197 -41.44 19.44 -5.06
N GLU A 1198 -42.59 18.86 -4.72
CA GLU A 1198 -43.87 19.57 -4.68
C GLU A 1198 -44.00 20.52 -3.49
N THR A 1199 -43.29 20.23 -2.39
CA THR A 1199 -43.37 21.02 -1.15
C THR A 1199 -42.11 21.86 -0.87
N ALA A 1200 -41.22 21.99 -1.86
CA ALA A 1200 -40.03 22.80 -1.76
C ALA A 1200 -40.38 24.25 -1.37
N GLY A 1201 -39.74 24.75 -0.31
CA GLY A 1201 -39.99 26.09 0.22
C GLY A 1201 -41.23 26.22 1.13
N MET A 1202 -42.03 25.16 1.31
CA MET A 1202 -43.21 25.17 2.19
C MET A 1202 -42.89 24.81 3.65
N GLY A 1203 -41.61 24.66 4.01
CA GLY A 1203 -41.16 24.33 5.36
C GLY A 1203 -41.33 22.86 5.79
N LEU A 1204 -41.85 22.00 4.90
CA LEU A 1204 -41.87 20.56 5.08
C LEU A 1204 -40.51 19.95 4.71
N ARG A 1205 -39.89 19.24 5.66
CA ARG A 1205 -38.68 18.45 5.42
C ARG A 1205 -39.05 17.00 5.21
N VAL A 1206 -38.40 16.34 4.25
CA VAL A 1206 -38.70 14.94 3.91
C VAL A 1206 -37.37 14.21 3.72
N THR A 1207 -37.21 13.11 4.45
CA THR A 1207 -35.98 12.31 4.50
C THR A 1207 -36.27 10.85 4.17
N ALA A 1208 -35.55 10.29 3.21
CA ALA A 1208 -35.50 8.84 3.01
C ALA A 1208 -34.32 8.26 3.78
N ILE A 1209 -34.55 7.17 4.51
CA ILE A 1209 -33.50 6.41 5.20
C ILE A 1209 -33.34 5.06 4.50
N GLN A 1210 -32.14 4.80 4.00
CA GLN A 1210 -31.81 3.63 3.18
C GLN A 1210 -30.78 2.78 3.91
N PRO A 1211 -31.19 1.96 4.90
CA PRO A 1211 -30.29 1.01 5.52
C PRO A 1211 -30.08 -0.22 4.64
N GLY A 1212 -28.87 -0.80 4.72
CA GLY A 1212 -28.57 -2.16 4.29
C GLY A 1212 -29.13 -3.22 5.24
N ASN A 1213 -28.47 -4.37 5.34
CA ASN A 1213 -28.89 -5.45 6.26
C ASN A 1213 -28.99 -4.93 7.69
N THR A 1214 -30.16 -5.08 8.33
CA THR A 1214 -30.39 -4.66 9.72
C THR A 1214 -30.91 -5.84 10.52
N ALA A 1215 -30.38 -6.04 11.74
CA ALA A 1215 -30.77 -7.12 12.64
C ALA A 1215 -32.23 -6.94 13.10
N THR A 1216 -33.17 -7.46 12.31
CA THR A 1216 -34.61 -7.39 12.56
C THR A 1216 -35.27 -8.73 12.27
N ASP A 1217 -36.42 -8.97 12.90
CA ASP A 1217 -37.22 -10.19 12.71
C ASP A 1217 -37.70 -10.39 11.26
N LEU A 1218 -37.60 -9.37 10.40
CA LEU A 1218 -38.04 -9.40 9.01
C LEU A 1218 -37.27 -10.42 8.15
N LEU A 1219 -35.99 -10.67 8.47
CA LEU A 1219 -35.14 -11.62 7.73
C LEU A 1219 -35.71 -13.05 7.74
N GLY A 1220 -36.46 -13.42 8.78
CA GLY A 1220 -37.02 -14.77 8.96
C GLY A 1220 -38.47 -14.95 8.52
N MET A 1221 -39.13 -13.95 7.92
CA MET A 1221 -40.58 -13.97 7.67
C MET A 1221 -41.02 -14.70 6.39
N SER A 1222 -40.10 -15.25 5.62
CA SER A 1222 -40.36 -15.74 4.26
C SER A 1222 -40.88 -17.18 4.26
N THR A 1223 -41.84 -17.50 3.38
CA THR A 1223 -42.38 -18.88 3.26
C THR A 1223 -41.83 -19.66 2.06
N ASP A 1224 -41.09 -18.99 1.17
CA ASP A 1224 -40.40 -19.61 0.04
C ASP A 1224 -39.03 -20.16 0.48
N ALA A 1225 -39.01 -21.44 0.88
CA ALA A 1225 -37.81 -22.11 1.35
C ALA A 1225 -36.66 -22.12 0.33
N GLU A 1226 -36.98 -22.11 -0.97
CA GLU A 1226 -35.96 -22.08 -2.02
C GLU A 1226 -35.30 -20.69 -2.10
N ALA A 1227 -36.10 -19.63 -2.06
CA ALA A 1227 -35.59 -18.27 -2.02
C ALA A 1227 -34.78 -17.98 -0.75
N ILE A 1228 -35.22 -18.50 0.41
CA ILE A 1228 -34.49 -18.39 1.68
C ILE A 1228 -33.15 -19.11 1.60
N LYS A 1229 -33.14 -20.36 1.13
CA LYS A 1229 -31.89 -21.12 0.99
C LYS A 1229 -30.91 -20.43 0.03
N LYS A 1230 -31.42 -19.82 -1.04
CA LYS A 1230 -30.57 -19.25 -2.09
C LYS A 1230 -30.11 -17.82 -1.81
N TYR A 1231 -30.93 -17.00 -1.15
CA TYR A 1231 -30.68 -15.56 -0.98
C TYR A 1231 -30.95 -15.02 0.43
N GLY A 1232 -31.56 -15.83 1.31
CA GLY A 1232 -31.85 -15.49 2.70
C GLY A 1232 -30.76 -15.93 3.68
N GLU A 1233 -29.74 -16.65 3.24
CA GLU A 1233 -28.58 -17.03 4.06
C GLU A 1233 -27.62 -15.84 4.27
N PRO A 1234 -26.91 -15.74 5.41
CA PRO A 1234 -25.98 -14.63 5.66
C PRO A 1234 -24.86 -14.56 4.62
N SER A 1235 -24.75 -13.45 3.89
CA SER A 1235 -23.73 -13.27 2.83
C SER A 1235 -22.32 -12.93 3.35
N GLY A 1236 -22.15 -12.79 4.67
CA GLY A 1236 -20.94 -12.22 5.27
C GLY A 1236 -20.95 -10.68 5.33
N ALA A 1237 -21.91 -10.02 4.66
CA ALA A 1237 -22.12 -8.58 4.77
C ALA A 1237 -22.46 -8.17 6.21
N LYS A 1238 -21.95 -7.01 6.63
CA LYS A 1238 -22.19 -6.47 7.96
C LYS A 1238 -23.69 -6.24 8.19
N ILE A 1239 -24.15 -6.65 9.37
CA ILE A 1239 -25.52 -6.49 9.82
C ILE A 1239 -25.54 -5.30 10.79
N LEU A 1240 -26.36 -4.29 10.47
CA LEU A 1240 -26.54 -3.08 11.27
C LEU A 1240 -27.39 -3.36 12.50
N ASP A 1241 -27.04 -2.73 13.62
CA ASP A 1241 -27.92 -2.64 14.78
C ASP A 1241 -29.05 -1.63 14.49
N PRO A 1242 -30.31 -1.91 14.90
CA PRO A 1242 -31.41 -0.95 14.77
C PRO A 1242 -31.12 0.44 15.34
N GLU A 1243 -30.28 0.52 16.39
CA GLU A 1243 -29.81 1.75 17.02
C GLU A 1243 -29.00 2.64 16.07
N ASP A 1244 -28.25 2.06 15.12
CA ASP A 1244 -27.47 2.85 14.16
C ASP A 1244 -28.37 3.53 13.13
N VAL A 1245 -29.43 2.82 12.71
CA VAL A 1245 -30.48 3.42 11.87
C VAL A 1245 -31.19 4.55 12.64
N ALA A 1246 -31.50 4.34 13.92
CA ALA A 1246 -32.14 5.35 14.77
C ALA A 1246 -31.27 6.61 14.96
N LYS A 1247 -29.95 6.45 15.15
CA LYS A 1247 -29.02 7.60 15.26
C LYS A 1247 -29.01 8.45 14.00
N SER A 1248 -29.07 7.84 12.82
CA SER A 1248 -29.12 8.58 11.55
C SER A 1248 -30.43 9.38 11.38
N ILE A 1249 -31.55 8.83 11.85
CA ILE A 1249 -32.84 9.51 11.89
C ILE A 1249 -32.76 10.73 12.82
N VAL A 1250 -32.22 10.54 14.04
CA VAL A 1250 -32.02 11.65 14.98
C VAL A 1250 -31.11 12.72 14.40
N TYR A 1251 -30.02 12.33 13.73
CA TYR A 1251 -29.14 13.27 13.03
C TYR A 1251 -29.90 14.10 11.99
N ALA A 1252 -30.71 13.47 11.13
CA ALA A 1252 -31.50 14.16 10.13
C ALA A 1252 -32.51 15.14 10.77
N LEU A 1253 -33.17 14.72 11.85
CA LEU A 1253 -34.17 15.52 12.56
C LEU A 1253 -33.54 16.72 13.28
N ARG A 1254 -32.32 16.57 13.82
CA ARG A 1254 -31.59 17.60 14.56
C ARG A 1254 -30.96 18.69 13.69
N GLN A 1255 -30.94 18.52 12.37
CA GLN A 1255 -30.42 19.55 11.49
C GLN A 1255 -31.20 20.85 11.65
N PRO A 1256 -30.55 22.02 11.51
CA PRO A 1256 -31.21 23.32 11.55
C PRO A 1256 -32.41 23.38 10.61
N ALA A 1257 -33.41 24.22 10.89
CA ALA A 1257 -34.64 24.30 10.10
C ALA A 1257 -34.41 24.67 8.62
N HIS A 1258 -33.32 25.38 8.31
CA HIS A 1258 -32.92 25.74 6.94
C HIS A 1258 -32.13 24.62 6.21
N VAL A 1259 -31.83 23.51 6.89
CA VAL A 1259 -31.13 22.35 6.32
C VAL A 1259 -32.11 21.20 6.16
N ALA A 1260 -32.22 20.71 4.92
CA ALA A 1260 -32.96 19.51 4.59
C ALA A 1260 -31.99 18.35 4.33
N VAL A 1261 -32.14 17.26 5.08
CA VAL A 1261 -31.47 15.99 4.78
C VAL A 1261 -32.42 15.18 3.92
N ASN A 1262 -32.16 15.11 2.62
CA ASN A 1262 -33.07 14.46 1.69
C ASN A 1262 -32.99 12.93 1.80
N GLU A 1263 -31.78 12.40 1.88
CA GLU A 1263 -31.53 10.95 1.86
C GLU A 1263 -30.34 10.62 2.77
N VAL A 1264 -30.44 9.52 3.50
CA VAL A 1264 -29.33 8.96 4.30
C VAL A 1264 -29.17 7.50 3.94
N LEU A 1265 -28.03 7.18 3.31
CA LEU A 1265 -27.62 5.81 2.98
C LEU A 1265 -26.72 5.29 4.11
N ILE A 1266 -27.09 4.17 4.71
CA ILE A 1266 -26.38 3.60 5.86
C ILE A 1266 -25.82 2.25 5.44
N GLU A 1267 -24.49 2.20 5.30
CA GLU A 1267 -23.72 1.04 4.88
C GLU A 1267 -24.20 0.45 3.53
N PRO A 1268 -23.83 1.07 2.39
CA PRO A 1268 -24.15 0.52 1.08
C PRO A 1268 -23.36 -0.77 0.83
N ARG A 1269 -24.02 -1.80 0.26
CA ARG A 1269 -23.33 -3.02 -0.19
C ARG A 1269 -22.56 -2.78 -1.49
N ASP A 1270 -21.29 -3.18 -1.48
CA ASP A 1270 -20.45 -3.38 -2.68
C ASP A 1270 -20.51 -4.83 -3.21
N GLU A 1271 -21.30 -5.70 -2.60
CA GLU A 1271 -21.51 -7.06 -3.09
C GLU A 1271 -22.60 -7.13 -4.18
N PRO A 1272 -22.38 -7.90 -5.27
CA PRO A 1272 -23.46 -8.46 -6.06
C PRO A 1272 -24.06 -9.68 -5.33
N ILE A 1273 -25.36 -9.92 -5.48
CA ILE A 1273 -25.93 -11.27 -5.33
C ILE A 1273 -25.99 -11.88 -6.72
#